data_AF-A0A956N2F2-F1
#
_entry.id   AF-A0A956N2F2-F1
#
_cell.length_a   1.000
_cell.length_b   1.000
_cell.length_c   1.000
_cell.angle_alpha   90.00
_cell.angle_beta   90.00
_cell.angle_gamma   90.00
#
_symmetry.space_group_name_H-M   'P 1'
#
loop_
_entity.id
_entity.type
_entity.pdbx_description
1 polymer ?
#
loop_
_entity_poly.entity_id
_entity_poly.type
_entity_poly.pdbx_seq_one_letter_code
_entity_poly.pdbx_strand_id
1 'polypeptide(L)'
;MRPLLLVLSAPGLLAADGREDPAADEPWDVTATSSFVERGADGANVLGFVDDVVIVHGDLVATGDRATYFGGTRRALLQGNVRMEQDSTIARGPAAYYERDQGLARFPNGIYLERPSGTLVADDAFWWRREDRFELTGRVSAADTTGTLDAESVTWDAAQDRFWAVGNARLVDDESGAIVRGESMRYDRARGLATATGSPSADFLDEGGVDVRITAETLTWDPVARSAVAREDVRIVRGTMEGTSGVLQYWRNDERVVLTESPTLVDGATTISGDRIELDSRPGGRRVIRVKGHASVANRLVSTRERPAPPDAGPLLETLETARVKQQGRADSLLASLADSSATGDSAAAPLGPVPGPLPEIAAPPDSATAREAVETALAASASPSPPTAPAAGDAPAPADSAATEDDRPEWLRVPSEQLPRENLLFGDQIDILVVDDVIVSVDVIGSGRSKFFPSEETGDLSEWNDVRGDTLHVWFSDSEVDSVLVLGAADGEYRLPAGTDEGAPRAELKRLGKLVEYKAPRIRYQRAAETMYLEDGAEVHYQDMVLTSGDVEFDANRGVMTASGDPGPVLKDAGGEIRGTDMNYHLDAGQGEIVGGRTKFEDAWYRGEDIWKLSEDELAIRNGWFTTCDLEHPHYEFASRQMKVYLGDKVVAKPVVFYVRHIPILAVPYYMASLKKGRQSGFLLPNLELGVDDSRGRFIRNMGYYWAPNDYYDAKLTFDFYPQQDRLVTRLENRYALRYRYSGSVNLMYNRDAPNNRRETSLRFNHKQQLGENTDLTGDGTFVSAADIFKNTDDVDRLQRDLSSRITLSHRFRESNQSLIAQVTQNRNLDTGFIRETLPQVDYTLPSRPIRKKSEDDDDTFFVRSLANVYYGLSAQALHERQESVVNDVKQEERHVGSEVNGSLRTTFPLKDWIRLTPSATGDAAWIDEDRLGERNPFRATYRTSVAATSDIYGMFLRPIGPLKGVRHVITPSASWNWAPEFSEYFYTDSLGVERDRFFSFGSIGGTPRKTNSLNFAMRNLIQTKFDRHGQPRRYDLFTLQNSIAYDLLARDRGQQSLSNLSSSLVVLSSLPVNQTWTVAHDPYSWGLRSTAVTTRVGISTGLLRRAASAGRSTAGGAVGPSGGGPDGAGADSSAAKDDAGGGGAFAALAKLASSIGDWSLDASHTYRKTRGAEPSTSLDIRTRWDPSELWSISFDTQYDLRTGDNTGQRWSVHRKIHCWELSFDRRLLGREWQYYFRINITDLPDLKAERAHGLTGSTSSLGSGGFLPLN
;
A
#
# COMPACT_ATOMS: atom_id res chain seq x y z
N MET A 1 -4.54 -13.80 -99.43
CA MET A 1 -3.71 -14.38 -98.35
C MET A 1 -4.63 -14.99 -97.30
N ARG A 2 -4.35 -16.23 -96.90
CA ARG A 2 -4.82 -16.97 -95.69
C ARG A 2 -6.33 -17.27 -95.53
N PRO A 3 -6.73 -18.57 -95.50
CA PRO A 3 -8.12 -19.01 -95.27
C PRO A 3 -8.35 -19.66 -93.88
N LEU A 4 -9.65 -19.98 -93.67
CA LEU A 4 -10.32 -20.84 -92.69
C LEU A 4 -11.11 -20.19 -91.53
N LEU A 5 -12.38 -19.95 -91.88
CA LEU A 5 -13.63 -20.08 -91.12
C LEU A 5 -13.89 -21.50 -90.54
N LEU A 6 -14.80 -21.53 -89.54
CA LEU A 6 -16.03 -22.36 -89.35
C LEU A 6 -16.13 -22.90 -87.90
N VAL A 7 -17.27 -22.96 -87.16
CA VAL A 7 -18.67 -22.48 -87.24
C VAL A 7 -19.48 -23.17 -86.10
N LEU A 8 -20.73 -22.71 -85.86
CA LEU A 8 -21.90 -23.28 -85.13
C LEU A 8 -22.11 -22.74 -83.70
N SER A 9 -23.29 -22.29 -83.26
CA SER A 9 -24.67 -22.18 -83.83
C SER A 9 -25.51 -21.44 -82.74
N ALA A 10 -26.28 -20.38 -83.02
CA ALA A 10 -27.70 -20.36 -83.46
C ALA A 10 -28.68 -21.16 -82.54
N PRO A 11 -29.97 -20.81 -82.39
CA PRO A 11 -30.79 -20.09 -83.39
C PRO A 11 -31.88 -19.14 -82.88
N GLY A 12 -32.50 -18.47 -83.86
CA GLY A 12 -33.94 -18.19 -83.88
C GLY A 12 -34.34 -16.76 -83.54
N LEU A 13 -35.22 -16.10 -84.28
CA LEU A 13 -35.82 -16.31 -85.61
C LEU A 13 -36.59 -14.99 -85.91
N LEU A 14 -37.04 -14.83 -87.16
CA LEU A 14 -38.02 -13.84 -87.65
C LEU A 14 -37.42 -12.45 -87.94
N ALA A 15 -37.02 -12.13 -89.17
CA ALA A 15 -37.74 -12.07 -90.45
C ALA A 15 -38.66 -10.85 -90.58
N ALA A 16 -38.70 -10.38 -91.82
CA ALA A 16 -39.51 -9.31 -92.39
C ALA A 16 -39.02 -7.91 -92.03
N ASP A 17 -38.88 -6.98 -92.96
CA ASP A 17 -39.03 -7.06 -94.40
C ASP A 17 -38.41 -5.75 -94.90
N GLY A 18 -37.82 -5.79 -96.09
CA GLY A 18 -37.65 -4.55 -96.83
C GLY A 18 -39.03 -3.95 -97.00
N ARG A 19 -39.28 -2.79 -96.37
CA ARG A 19 -40.30 -1.88 -96.89
C ARG A 19 -39.68 -1.22 -98.11
N GLU A 20 -39.67 -1.95 -99.23
CA GLU A 20 -39.91 -1.30 -100.52
C GLU A 20 -41.23 -0.56 -100.34
N ASP A 21 -41.14 0.77 -100.29
CA ASP A 21 -42.29 1.65 -100.23
C ASP A 21 -43.11 1.42 -101.53
N PRO A 22 -44.31 0.81 -101.47
CA PRO A 22 -45.11 0.53 -102.66
C PRO A 22 -45.57 1.82 -103.36
N ALA A 23 -45.36 2.99 -102.71
CA ALA A 23 -45.73 4.31 -103.21
C ALA A 23 -44.58 5.08 -103.90
N ALA A 24 -43.41 4.49 -104.13
CA ALA A 24 -42.24 5.20 -104.69
C ALA A 24 -42.46 5.77 -106.12
N ASP A 25 -43.41 5.20 -106.88
CA ASP A 25 -43.87 5.68 -108.19
C ASP A 25 -45.34 6.15 -108.18
N GLU A 26 -45.98 6.25 -107.01
CA GLU A 26 -47.34 6.78 -106.92
C GLU A 26 -47.35 8.28 -107.23
N PRO A 27 -48.21 8.74 -108.16
CA PRO A 27 -48.32 10.14 -108.48
C PRO A 27 -48.83 10.90 -107.24
N TRP A 28 -48.33 12.11 -107.05
CA TRP A 28 -48.88 13.01 -106.04
C TRP A 28 -50.32 13.30 -106.42
N ASP A 29 -51.28 12.87 -105.60
CA ASP A 29 -52.67 13.25 -105.79
C ASP A 29 -52.87 14.57 -105.06
N VAL A 30 -52.99 15.66 -105.84
CA VAL A 30 -53.04 17.02 -105.30
C VAL A 30 -54.40 17.62 -105.62
N THR A 31 -55.14 17.96 -104.57
CA THR A 31 -56.38 18.73 -104.66
C THR A 31 -56.16 20.13 -104.08
N ALA A 32 -56.65 21.16 -104.76
CA ALA A 32 -56.55 22.56 -104.36
C ALA A 32 -57.66 23.38 -105.01
N THR A 33 -58.00 24.53 -104.43
CA THR A 33 -59.02 25.45 -104.98
C THR A 33 -58.58 26.06 -106.31
N SER A 34 -57.29 26.34 -106.45
CA SER A 34 -56.69 26.79 -107.71
C SER A 34 -55.26 26.26 -107.87
N SER A 35 -54.87 26.02 -109.12
CA SER A 35 -53.52 25.61 -109.47
C SER A 35 -52.99 26.42 -110.64
N PHE A 36 -51.67 26.66 -110.65
CA PHE A 36 -50.97 27.31 -111.73
C PHE A 36 -49.65 26.58 -112.01
N VAL A 37 -49.20 26.68 -113.26
CA VAL A 37 -47.92 26.14 -113.70
C VAL A 37 -47.03 27.30 -114.08
N GLU A 38 -45.92 27.45 -113.39
CA GLU A 38 -44.88 28.44 -113.69
C GLU A 38 -43.60 27.70 -114.09
N ARG A 39 -42.86 28.25 -115.06
CA ARG A 39 -41.61 27.62 -115.52
C ARG A 39 -40.45 28.27 -114.76
N GLY A 40 -39.77 27.50 -113.92
CA GLY A 40 -38.64 27.97 -113.12
C GLY A 40 -37.46 28.41 -113.99
N ALA A 41 -36.55 29.21 -113.42
CA ALA A 41 -35.35 29.75 -114.11
C ALA A 41 -34.41 28.67 -114.68
N ASP A 42 -34.58 27.44 -114.23
CA ASP A 42 -33.89 26.18 -114.52
C ASP A 42 -34.65 25.30 -115.54
N GLY A 43 -35.76 25.78 -116.10
CA GLY A 43 -36.50 25.14 -117.20
C GLY A 43 -37.49 24.04 -116.77
N ALA A 44 -37.49 23.66 -115.50
CA ALA A 44 -38.41 22.70 -114.90
C ALA A 44 -39.79 23.32 -114.61
N ASN A 45 -40.84 22.49 -114.68
CA ASN A 45 -42.19 22.91 -114.31
C ASN A 45 -42.29 23.01 -112.79
N VAL A 46 -42.65 24.19 -112.30
CA VAL A 46 -43.02 24.46 -110.92
C VAL A 46 -44.55 24.51 -110.86
N LEU A 47 -45.13 23.60 -110.10
CA LEU A 47 -46.58 23.49 -109.92
C LEU A 47 -46.95 24.20 -108.62
N GLY A 48 -47.65 25.32 -108.73
CA GLY A 48 -48.18 26.05 -107.59
C GLY A 48 -49.65 25.71 -107.36
N PHE A 49 -50.01 25.46 -106.10
CA PHE A 49 -51.36 25.14 -105.62
C PHE A 49 -51.71 26.14 -104.53
N VAL A 50 -52.90 26.75 -104.60
CA VAL A 50 -53.32 27.83 -103.68
C VAL A 50 -54.75 27.59 -103.21
N ASP A 51 -54.95 27.83 -101.90
CA ASP A 51 -56.15 27.65 -101.08
C ASP A 51 -56.63 26.19 -100.98
N ASP A 52 -56.77 25.67 -99.75
CA ASP A 52 -57.20 24.29 -99.42
C ASP A 52 -56.39 23.18 -100.13
N VAL A 53 -55.07 23.24 -100.08
CA VAL A 53 -54.21 22.23 -100.71
C VAL A 53 -54.17 20.96 -99.87
N VAL A 54 -54.43 19.82 -100.50
CA VAL A 54 -54.25 18.47 -99.96
C VAL A 54 -53.41 17.67 -100.94
N ILE A 55 -52.24 17.23 -100.50
CA ILE A 55 -51.31 16.34 -101.19
C ILE A 55 -51.41 14.97 -100.52
N VAL A 56 -51.76 13.96 -101.30
CA VAL A 56 -51.72 12.56 -100.87
C VAL A 56 -50.59 11.86 -101.62
N HIS A 57 -49.71 11.18 -100.88
CA HIS A 57 -48.59 10.42 -101.44
C HIS A 57 -48.34 9.16 -100.61
N GLY A 58 -48.88 8.03 -101.07
CA GLY A 58 -48.94 6.79 -100.30
C GLY A 58 -49.82 6.93 -99.05
N ASP A 59 -49.24 6.66 -97.90
CA ASP A 59 -49.83 6.79 -96.55
C ASP A 59 -49.70 8.21 -95.96
N LEU A 60 -49.03 9.13 -96.67
CA LEU A 60 -48.87 10.51 -96.26
C LEU A 60 -50.00 11.39 -96.81
N VAL A 61 -50.69 12.09 -95.90
CA VAL A 61 -51.63 13.16 -96.24
C VAL A 61 -51.05 14.49 -95.75
N ALA A 62 -50.68 15.37 -96.66
CA ALA A 62 -50.11 16.68 -96.37
C ALA A 62 -51.05 17.80 -96.86
N THR A 63 -51.49 18.66 -95.96
CA THR A 63 -52.42 19.76 -96.23
C THR A 63 -51.77 21.11 -95.98
N GLY A 64 -52.20 22.18 -96.64
CA GLY A 64 -51.73 23.55 -96.41
C GLY A 64 -52.45 24.59 -97.28
N ASP A 65 -52.27 25.88 -97.00
CA ASP A 65 -52.91 26.97 -97.75
C ASP A 65 -52.28 27.17 -99.13
N ARG A 66 -51.00 26.82 -99.29
CA ARG A 66 -50.27 26.85 -100.56
C ARG A 66 -49.28 25.69 -100.62
N ALA A 67 -49.16 25.06 -101.78
CA ALA A 67 -48.07 24.12 -102.04
C ALA A 67 -47.38 24.45 -103.35
N THR A 68 -46.06 24.38 -103.35
CA THR A 68 -45.24 24.53 -104.56
C THR A 68 -44.46 23.25 -104.75
N TYR A 69 -44.77 22.52 -105.81
CA TYR A 69 -44.06 21.32 -106.21
C TYR A 69 -43.02 21.65 -107.29
N PHE A 70 -41.76 21.35 -106.99
CA PHE A 70 -40.63 21.58 -107.88
C PHE A 70 -40.32 20.29 -108.63
N GLY A 71 -40.80 20.16 -109.87
CA GLY A 71 -40.71 18.91 -110.63
C GLY A 71 -39.28 18.43 -110.94
N GLY A 72 -38.30 19.34 -111.00
CA GLY A 72 -36.89 19.01 -111.26
C GLY A 72 -36.15 18.38 -110.07
N THR A 73 -36.57 18.68 -108.84
CA THR A 73 -35.97 18.16 -107.60
C THR A 73 -36.90 17.24 -106.82
N ARG A 74 -38.14 17.03 -107.29
CA ARG A 74 -39.18 16.18 -106.65
C ARG A 74 -39.42 16.55 -105.19
N ARG A 75 -39.32 17.84 -104.89
CA ARG A 75 -39.59 18.44 -103.59
C ARG A 75 -40.90 19.17 -103.64
N ALA A 76 -41.70 19.10 -102.58
CA ALA A 76 -42.71 20.13 -102.34
C ALA A 76 -42.42 20.95 -101.13
N LEU A 77 -42.78 22.21 -101.26
CA LEU A 77 -42.85 23.18 -100.21
C LEU A 77 -44.32 23.46 -99.94
N LEU A 78 -44.83 23.04 -98.79
CA LEU A 78 -46.14 23.44 -98.29
C LEU A 78 -45.96 24.68 -97.41
N GLN A 79 -46.88 25.64 -97.50
CA GLN A 79 -46.84 26.92 -96.78
C GLN A 79 -48.25 27.35 -96.37
N GLY A 80 -48.37 27.86 -95.14
CA GLY A 80 -49.65 28.24 -94.53
C GLY A 80 -50.40 27.00 -94.01
N ASN A 81 -50.72 26.99 -92.71
CA ASN A 81 -51.46 25.93 -92.02
C ASN A 81 -51.06 24.49 -92.42
N VAL A 82 -49.76 24.21 -92.52
CA VAL A 82 -49.31 22.90 -93.00
C VAL A 82 -49.61 21.82 -91.97
N ARG A 83 -50.23 20.72 -92.41
CA ARG A 83 -50.46 19.53 -91.60
C ARG A 83 -50.16 18.28 -92.43
N MET A 84 -49.14 17.54 -92.03
CA MET A 84 -48.71 16.25 -92.59
C MET A 84 -49.09 15.12 -91.65
N GLU A 85 -49.72 14.08 -92.16
CA GLU A 85 -50.25 12.96 -91.39
C GLU A 85 -49.80 11.63 -92.01
N GLN A 86 -49.16 10.77 -91.21
CA GLN A 86 -48.71 9.42 -91.60
C GLN A 86 -48.69 8.50 -90.36
N ASP A 87 -49.27 7.29 -90.44
CA ASP A 87 -49.20 6.26 -89.39
C ASP A 87 -49.49 6.79 -87.97
N SER A 88 -50.56 7.58 -87.81
CA SER A 88 -50.97 8.22 -86.55
C SER A 88 -50.04 9.34 -86.04
N THR A 89 -49.05 9.74 -86.85
CA THR A 89 -48.17 10.89 -86.62
C THR A 89 -48.73 12.09 -87.36
N ILE A 90 -49.08 13.15 -86.65
CA ILE A 90 -49.58 14.40 -87.23
C ILE A 90 -48.54 15.49 -86.97
N ALA A 91 -47.79 15.89 -87.99
CA ALA A 91 -46.84 16.99 -87.95
C ALA A 91 -47.44 18.26 -88.56
N ARG A 92 -47.47 19.36 -87.82
CA ARG A 92 -48.05 20.63 -88.23
C ARG A 92 -47.01 21.73 -88.21
N GLY A 93 -47.09 22.72 -89.09
CA GLY A 93 -46.19 23.86 -89.09
C GLY A 93 -46.62 24.95 -90.06
N PRO A 94 -46.01 26.15 -90.02
CA PRO A 94 -46.29 27.21 -90.98
C PRO A 94 -45.71 26.91 -92.37
N ALA A 95 -44.70 26.04 -92.46
CA ALA A 95 -44.15 25.53 -93.71
C ALA A 95 -43.50 24.16 -93.53
N ALA A 96 -43.58 23.30 -94.56
CA ALA A 96 -42.88 22.03 -94.59
C ALA A 96 -42.24 21.80 -95.97
N TYR A 97 -41.00 21.33 -95.96
CA TYR A 97 -40.33 20.80 -97.14
C TYR A 97 -40.41 19.28 -97.10
N TYR A 98 -41.07 18.70 -98.08
CA TYR A 98 -41.13 17.26 -98.24
C TYR A 98 -40.31 16.83 -99.46
N GLU A 99 -39.28 16.02 -99.22
CA GLU A 99 -38.37 15.52 -100.24
C GLU A 99 -38.61 14.02 -100.46
N ARG A 100 -39.21 13.70 -101.62
CA ARG A 100 -39.81 12.40 -101.90
C ARG A 100 -38.81 11.25 -101.89
N ASP A 101 -37.69 11.38 -102.60
CA ASP A 101 -36.78 10.26 -102.86
C ASP A 101 -35.99 9.84 -101.59
N GLN A 102 -35.83 10.75 -100.61
CA GLN A 102 -35.19 10.48 -99.32
C GLN A 102 -36.17 10.13 -98.19
N GLY A 103 -37.48 10.39 -98.36
CA GLY A 103 -38.46 10.23 -97.28
C GLY A 103 -38.23 11.22 -96.13
N LEU A 104 -37.67 12.39 -96.43
CA LEU A 104 -37.32 13.42 -95.47
C LEU A 104 -38.36 14.54 -95.50
N ALA A 105 -38.97 14.82 -94.35
CA ALA A 105 -39.78 16.01 -94.15
C ALA A 105 -39.04 16.97 -93.21
N ARG A 106 -38.86 18.22 -93.63
CA ARG A 106 -38.26 19.27 -92.80
C ARG A 106 -39.27 20.37 -92.52
N PHE A 107 -39.33 20.84 -91.28
CA PHE A 107 -40.22 21.91 -90.82
C PHE A 107 -39.39 23.09 -90.28
N PRO A 108 -38.88 24.00 -91.15
CA PRO A 108 -37.83 24.95 -90.77
C PRO A 108 -38.26 26.23 -90.03
N ASN A 109 -39.51 26.34 -89.55
CA ASN A 109 -39.99 27.53 -88.84
C ASN A 109 -41.09 27.18 -87.80
N GLY A 110 -40.93 26.05 -87.13
CA GLY A 110 -41.88 25.54 -86.15
C GLY A 110 -42.53 24.26 -86.62
N ILE A 111 -42.46 23.23 -85.76
CA ILE A 111 -43.23 22.00 -85.88
C ILE A 111 -44.04 21.79 -84.60
N TYR A 112 -45.26 21.31 -84.76
CA TYR A 112 -46.08 20.70 -83.73
C TYR A 112 -46.42 19.29 -84.19
N LEU A 113 -45.80 18.30 -83.56
CA LEU A 113 -45.95 16.90 -83.88
C LEU A 113 -46.82 16.22 -82.81
N GLU A 114 -47.75 15.39 -83.24
CA GLU A 114 -48.74 14.74 -82.37
C GLU A 114 -48.78 13.25 -82.70
N ARG A 115 -48.55 12.40 -81.71
CA ARG A 115 -48.62 10.93 -81.76
C ARG A 115 -49.42 10.40 -80.57
N PRO A 116 -49.91 9.15 -80.61
CA PRO A 116 -50.53 8.53 -79.43
C PRO A 116 -49.63 8.49 -78.20
N SER A 117 -48.30 8.51 -78.40
CA SER A 117 -47.29 8.53 -77.34
C SER A 117 -46.97 9.93 -76.81
N GLY A 118 -47.50 11.01 -77.37
CA GLY A 118 -47.25 12.38 -76.92
C GLY A 118 -47.18 13.41 -78.05
N THR A 119 -47.03 14.67 -77.66
CA THR A 119 -46.87 15.83 -78.55
C THR A 119 -45.45 16.39 -78.46
N LEU A 120 -44.85 16.79 -79.57
CA LEU A 120 -43.49 17.32 -79.67
C LEU A 120 -43.52 18.66 -80.40
N VAL A 121 -42.88 19.69 -79.85
CA VAL A 121 -42.78 21.02 -80.43
C VAL A 121 -41.32 21.39 -80.59
N ALA A 122 -40.93 21.95 -81.74
CA ALA A 122 -39.58 22.47 -81.97
C ALA A 122 -39.59 23.62 -83.00
N ASP A 123 -38.57 24.48 -83.00
CA ASP A 123 -38.39 25.58 -83.95
C ASP A 123 -37.93 25.06 -85.34
N ASP A 124 -37.14 23.99 -85.41
CA ASP A 124 -36.79 23.26 -86.65
C ASP A 124 -36.80 21.74 -86.38
N ALA A 125 -37.18 20.97 -87.39
CA ALA A 125 -37.31 19.53 -87.27
C ALA A 125 -37.04 18.82 -88.59
N PHE A 126 -36.25 17.76 -88.51
CA PHE A 126 -36.03 16.79 -89.57
C PHE A 126 -36.71 15.48 -89.20
N TRP A 127 -37.68 15.08 -90.00
CA TRP A 127 -38.37 13.81 -89.87
C TRP A 127 -37.90 12.86 -90.98
N TRP A 128 -37.07 11.90 -90.59
CA TRP A 128 -36.58 10.82 -91.44
C TRP A 128 -37.61 9.69 -91.45
N ARG A 129 -38.63 9.78 -92.31
CA ARG A 129 -39.81 8.89 -92.30
C ARG A 129 -39.47 7.40 -92.45
N ARG A 130 -38.42 7.06 -93.20
CA ARG A 130 -38.00 5.66 -93.41
C ARG A 130 -37.37 5.02 -92.18
N GLU A 131 -36.77 5.83 -91.32
CA GLU A 131 -36.02 5.38 -90.13
C GLU A 131 -36.83 5.61 -88.83
N ASP A 132 -38.03 6.19 -88.94
CA ASP A 132 -38.84 6.72 -87.83
C ASP A 132 -38.01 7.51 -86.80
N ARG A 133 -37.07 8.32 -87.32
CA ARG A 133 -36.16 9.15 -86.52
C ARG A 133 -36.49 10.62 -86.71
N PHE A 134 -36.53 11.34 -85.59
CA PHE A 134 -36.72 12.77 -85.55
C PHE A 134 -35.47 13.44 -84.99
N GLU A 135 -34.99 14.47 -85.68
CA GLU A 135 -33.95 15.36 -85.20
C GLU A 135 -34.59 16.74 -85.05
N LEU A 136 -34.81 17.13 -83.80
CA LEU A 136 -35.51 18.35 -83.41
C LEU A 136 -34.49 19.32 -82.86
N THR A 137 -34.51 20.57 -83.32
CA THR A 137 -33.54 21.59 -82.92
C THR A 137 -34.20 22.95 -82.75
N GLY A 138 -33.74 23.71 -81.75
CA GLY A 138 -34.32 25.00 -81.38
C GLY A 138 -35.58 24.81 -80.54
N ARG A 139 -35.47 25.10 -79.24
CA ARG A 139 -36.53 24.99 -78.21
C ARG A 139 -37.44 23.78 -78.42
N VAL A 140 -36.85 22.60 -78.24
CA VAL A 140 -37.59 21.35 -78.30
C VAL A 140 -38.32 21.13 -76.98
N SER A 141 -39.61 20.82 -77.05
CA SER A 141 -40.43 20.42 -75.91
C SER A 141 -41.25 19.19 -76.28
N ALA A 142 -41.01 18.08 -75.59
CA ALA A 142 -41.70 16.81 -75.78
C ALA A 142 -42.63 16.57 -74.59
N ALA A 143 -43.95 16.56 -74.79
CA ALA A 143 -44.95 16.32 -73.75
C ALA A 143 -45.68 14.99 -73.97
N ASP A 144 -45.85 14.18 -72.93
CA ASP A 144 -46.72 13.00 -72.95
C ASP A 144 -47.61 12.93 -71.69
N THR A 145 -48.22 11.76 -71.42
CA THR A 145 -49.08 11.57 -70.24
C THR A 145 -48.31 11.50 -68.91
N THR A 146 -46.99 11.34 -68.96
CA THR A 146 -46.10 11.19 -67.79
C THR A 146 -45.25 12.44 -67.52
N GLY A 147 -45.05 13.31 -68.51
CA GLY A 147 -44.30 14.55 -68.30
C GLY A 147 -43.87 15.31 -69.56
N THR A 148 -43.04 16.33 -69.35
CA THR A 148 -42.47 17.21 -70.39
C THR A 148 -40.93 17.19 -70.40
N LEU A 149 -40.29 16.93 -71.54
CA LEU A 149 -38.84 17.01 -71.77
C LEU A 149 -38.51 18.21 -72.67
N ASP A 150 -37.88 19.22 -72.12
CA ASP A 150 -37.39 20.42 -72.82
C ASP A 150 -35.88 20.31 -73.10
N ALA A 151 -35.40 20.71 -74.28
CA ALA A 151 -33.97 20.88 -74.57
C ALA A 151 -33.70 21.78 -75.78
N GLU A 152 -32.44 22.16 -76.01
CA GLU A 152 -32.03 22.90 -77.21
C GLU A 152 -32.03 22.01 -78.46
N SER A 153 -31.69 20.73 -78.31
CA SER A 153 -31.73 19.73 -79.37
C SER A 153 -32.18 18.38 -78.81
N VAL A 154 -33.07 17.68 -79.51
CA VAL A 154 -33.49 16.31 -79.17
C VAL A 154 -33.45 15.45 -80.40
N THR A 155 -32.72 14.34 -80.32
CA THR A 155 -32.84 13.25 -81.27
C THR A 155 -33.77 12.20 -80.69
N TRP A 156 -34.87 11.92 -81.37
CA TRP A 156 -35.80 10.86 -81.00
C TRP A 156 -35.71 9.72 -82.00
N ASP A 157 -35.29 8.56 -81.51
CA ASP A 157 -35.35 7.29 -82.22
C ASP A 157 -36.65 6.60 -81.81
N ALA A 158 -37.71 6.75 -82.62
CA ALA A 158 -39.04 6.28 -82.25
C ALA A 158 -39.19 4.75 -82.40
N ALA A 159 -38.31 4.08 -83.15
CA ALA A 159 -38.28 2.62 -83.24
C ALA A 159 -37.79 1.96 -81.93
N GLN A 160 -36.90 2.64 -81.19
CA GLN A 160 -36.40 2.19 -79.88
C GLN A 160 -37.01 2.96 -78.71
N ASP A 161 -37.90 3.91 -78.97
CA ASP A 161 -38.51 4.84 -78.02
C ASP A 161 -37.48 5.51 -77.07
N ARG A 162 -36.40 6.01 -77.66
CA ARG A 162 -35.28 6.61 -76.94
C ARG A 162 -35.05 8.05 -77.37
N PHE A 163 -34.99 8.95 -76.39
CA PHE A 163 -34.70 10.35 -76.57
C PHE A 163 -33.26 10.64 -76.13
N TRP A 164 -32.57 11.43 -76.95
CA TRP A 164 -31.26 11.98 -76.64
C TRP A 164 -31.36 13.50 -76.70
N ALA A 165 -31.43 14.14 -75.53
CA ALA A 165 -31.56 15.57 -75.36
C ALA A 165 -30.20 16.20 -75.00
N VAL A 166 -29.83 17.29 -75.69
CA VAL A 166 -28.56 17.99 -75.49
C VAL A 166 -28.80 19.49 -75.47
N GLY A 167 -28.13 20.18 -74.54
CA GLY A 167 -28.26 21.61 -74.29
C GLY A 167 -29.45 21.90 -73.38
N ASN A 168 -29.16 22.24 -72.12
CA ASN A 168 -30.15 22.59 -71.09
C ASN A 168 -31.33 21.60 -70.99
N ALA A 169 -31.05 20.30 -71.05
CA ALA A 169 -32.07 19.26 -71.02
C ALA A 169 -32.79 19.25 -69.68
N ARG A 170 -34.12 19.34 -69.70
CA ARG A 170 -35.00 19.43 -68.54
C ARG A 170 -36.19 18.49 -68.71
N LEU A 171 -36.25 17.44 -67.91
CA LEU A 171 -37.39 16.53 -67.81
C LEU A 171 -38.22 16.90 -66.59
N VAL A 172 -39.51 17.17 -66.79
CA VAL A 172 -40.52 17.37 -65.76
C VAL A 172 -41.42 16.15 -65.80
N ASP A 173 -41.50 15.40 -64.72
CA ASP A 173 -42.44 14.30 -64.54
C ASP A 173 -43.64 14.84 -63.76
N ASP A 174 -44.81 14.90 -64.39
CA ASP A 174 -46.01 15.53 -63.84
C ASP A 174 -46.73 14.63 -62.80
N GLU A 175 -46.52 13.32 -62.85
CA GLU A 175 -47.10 12.37 -61.88
C GLU A 175 -46.32 12.31 -60.58
N SER A 176 -44.99 12.36 -60.67
CA SER A 176 -44.19 12.45 -59.48
C SER A 176 -44.07 13.90 -59.02
N GLY A 177 -43.89 14.88 -59.90
CA GLY A 177 -43.48 16.25 -59.56
C GLY A 177 -41.97 16.41 -59.48
N ALA A 178 -41.21 15.53 -60.15
CA ALA A 178 -39.76 15.57 -60.26
C ALA A 178 -39.31 16.41 -61.47
N ILE A 179 -38.35 17.30 -61.27
CA ILE A 179 -37.71 18.08 -62.34
C ILE A 179 -36.23 17.71 -62.41
N VAL A 180 -35.85 16.92 -63.41
CA VAL A 180 -34.47 16.53 -63.68
C VAL A 180 -33.87 17.45 -64.74
N ARG A 181 -32.67 17.99 -64.50
CA ARG A 181 -31.94 18.88 -65.42
C ARG A 181 -30.52 18.36 -65.64
N GLY A 182 -29.94 18.63 -66.81
CA GLY A 182 -28.52 18.37 -67.11
C GLY A 182 -28.09 18.99 -68.44
N GLU A 183 -26.79 19.08 -68.68
CA GLU A 183 -26.24 19.53 -69.97
C GLU A 183 -26.66 18.58 -71.11
N SER A 184 -26.69 17.27 -70.82
CA SER A 184 -27.25 16.26 -71.70
C SER A 184 -28.06 15.23 -70.92
N MET A 185 -29.13 14.72 -71.53
CA MET A 185 -30.01 13.73 -70.94
C MET A 185 -30.38 12.65 -71.95
N ARG A 186 -30.23 11.39 -71.54
CA ARG A 186 -30.69 10.23 -72.30
C ARG A 186 -31.92 9.66 -71.61
N TYR A 187 -33.06 9.65 -72.29
CA TYR A 187 -34.31 9.09 -71.76
C TYR A 187 -34.71 7.85 -72.58
N ASP A 188 -34.60 6.68 -71.96
CA ASP A 188 -35.02 5.38 -72.50
C ASP A 188 -36.44 5.10 -71.97
N ARG A 189 -37.45 5.41 -72.79
CA ARG A 189 -38.85 5.35 -72.37
C ARG A 189 -39.36 3.92 -72.24
N ALA A 190 -38.84 2.97 -73.04
CA ALA A 190 -39.15 1.54 -72.92
C ALA A 190 -38.70 0.92 -71.59
N ARG A 191 -37.66 1.48 -70.96
CA ARG A 191 -37.19 1.09 -69.62
C ARG A 191 -37.63 2.03 -68.50
N GLY A 192 -38.22 3.18 -68.83
CA GLY A 192 -38.51 4.24 -67.86
C GLY A 192 -37.26 4.75 -67.15
N LEU A 193 -36.15 5.00 -67.87
CA LEU A 193 -34.90 5.48 -67.24
C LEU A 193 -34.39 6.74 -67.93
N ALA A 194 -34.28 7.83 -67.17
CA ALA A 194 -33.66 9.08 -67.59
C ALA A 194 -32.28 9.22 -66.94
N THR A 195 -31.21 9.32 -67.73
CA THR A 195 -29.86 9.56 -67.25
C THR A 195 -29.39 10.94 -67.70
N ALA A 196 -29.12 11.84 -66.76
CA ALA A 196 -28.60 13.18 -66.98
C ALA A 196 -27.11 13.25 -66.59
N THR A 197 -26.32 14.01 -67.36
CA THR A 197 -24.87 14.21 -67.18
C THR A 197 -24.49 15.68 -67.43
N GLY A 198 -23.32 16.10 -66.94
CA GLY A 198 -22.84 17.49 -67.04
C GLY A 198 -23.45 18.39 -65.97
N SER A 199 -23.08 18.15 -64.71
CA SER A 199 -23.66 18.80 -63.51
C SER A 199 -25.19 18.68 -63.40
N PRO A 200 -25.76 17.46 -63.50
CA PRO A 200 -27.19 17.26 -63.39
C PRO A 200 -27.76 17.64 -62.01
N SER A 201 -29.02 18.09 -62.01
CA SER A 201 -29.80 18.33 -60.79
C SER A 201 -31.19 17.70 -60.88
N ALA A 202 -31.69 17.12 -59.79
CA ALA A 202 -33.08 16.69 -59.66
C ALA A 202 -33.75 17.44 -58.52
N ASP A 203 -34.79 18.21 -58.85
CA ASP A 203 -35.62 18.95 -57.91
C ASP A 203 -36.97 18.24 -57.76
N PHE A 204 -37.31 17.80 -56.55
CA PHE A 204 -38.61 17.25 -56.23
C PHE A 204 -39.47 18.32 -55.57
N LEU A 205 -40.63 18.63 -56.17
CA LEU A 205 -41.52 19.69 -55.71
C LEU A 205 -42.66 19.14 -54.83
N ASP A 206 -43.06 19.92 -53.82
CA ASP A 206 -44.26 19.77 -52.97
C ASP A 206 -45.05 21.11 -52.86
N GLU A 207 -46.14 21.16 -52.09
CA GLU A 207 -47.09 22.31 -52.00
C GLU A 207 -46.45 23.68 -51.64
N GLY A 208 -45.21 23.70 -51.15
CA GLY A 208 -44.47 24.90 -50.74
C GLY A 208 -43.22 25.28 -51.57
N GLY A 209 -42.85 24.51 -52.61
CA GLY A 209 -41.62 24.73 -53.40
C GLY A 209 -40.78 23.47 -53.59
N VAL A 210 -39.46 23.61 -53.75
CA VAL A 210 -38.51 22.47 -53.85
C VAL A 210 -38.33 21.85 -52.47
N ASP A 211 -38.84 20.64 -52.25
CA ASP A 211 -38.65 19.87 -51.01
C ASP A 211 -37.24 19.25 -50.97
N VAL A 212 -36.87 18.53 -52.04
CA VAL A 212 -35.57 17.86 -52.15
C VAL A 212 -34.85 18.29 -53.42
N ARG A 213 -33.59 18.71 -53.29
CA ARG A 213 -32.67 18.96 -54.41
C ARG A 213 -31.49 18.01 -54.35
N ILE A 214 -31.23 17.27 -55.42
CA ILE A 214 -30.07 16.37 -55.58
C ILE A 214 -29.20 16.90 -56.71
N THR A 215 -27.89 17.04 -56.49
CA THR A 215 -26.88 17.37 -57.50
C THR A 215 -25.75 16.34 -57.48
N ALA A 216 -25.18 15.99 -58.63
CA ALA A 216 -24.06 15.05 -58.76
C ALA A 216 -23.36 15.23 -60.13
N GLU A 217 -22.32 14.45 -60.45
CA GLU A 217 -21.76 14.40 -61.81
C GLU A 217 -22.64 13.59 -62.77
N THR A 218 -23.24 12.49 -62.29
CA THR A 218 -24.20 11.66 -63.04
C THR A 218 -25.45 11.38 -62.21
N LEU A 219 -26.64 11.59 -62.79
CA LEU A 219 -27.93 11.38 -62.14
C LEU A 219 -28.84 10.52 -63.00
N THR A 220 -29.34 9.41 -62.46
CA THR A 220 -30.35 8.57 -63.10
C THR A 220 -31.67 8.68 -62.35
N TRP A 221 -32.75 9.01 -63.04
CA TRP A 221 -34.13 9.02 -62.56
C TRP A 221 -34.91 7.87 -63.21
N ASP A 222 -35.55 7.06 -62.37
CA ASP A 222 -36.51 6.04 -62.76
C ASP A 222 -37.92 6.52 -62.35
N PRO A 223 -38.77 6.97 -63.27
CA PRO A 223 -40.13 7.42 -62.98
C PRO A 223 -41.04 6.29 -62.50
N VAL A 224 -40.78 5.04 -62.89
CA VAL A 224 -41.62 3.87 -62.57
C VAL A 224 -41.33 3.41 -61.14
N ALA A 225 -40.05 3.27 -60.79
CA ALA A 225 -39.63 2.97 -59.43
C ALA A 225 -39.68 4.22 -58.52
N ARG A 226 -39.92 5.41 -59.09
CA ARG A 226 -39.86 6.73 -58.45
C ARG A 226 -38.57 6.88 -57.62
N SER A 227 -37.45 6.51 -58.24
CA SER A 227 -36.16 6.45 -57.57
C SER A 227 -35.07 7.20 -58.34
N ALA A 228 -34.19 7.88 -57.61
CA ALA A 228 -33.03 8.56 -58.16
C ALA A 228 -31.75 7.87 -57.67
N VAL A 229 -30.80 7.64 -58.59
CA VAL A 229 -29.45 7.20 -58.27
C VAL A 229 -28.48 8.26 -58.76
N ALA A 230 -27.76 8.88 -57.83
CA ALA A 230 -26.75 9.89 -58.12
C ALA A 230 -25.35 9.36 -57.76
N ARG A 231 -24.34 9.68 -58.57
CA ARG A 231 -22.96 9.22 -58.39
C ARG A 231 -21.98 10.35 -58.67
N GLU A 232 -20.87 10.33 -57.92
CA GLU A 232 -19.72 11.25 -57.98
C GLU A 232 -20.13 12.69 -57.59
N ASP A 233 -19.46 13.25 -56.57
CA ASP A 233 -19.77 14.56 -55.97
C ASP A 233 -21.26 14.79 -55.65
N VAL A 234 -21.90 13.80 -55.00
CA VAL A 234 -23.32 13.90 -54.68
C VAL A 234 -23.55 14.87 -53.52
N ARG A 235 -24.50 15.77 -53.72
CA ARG A 235 -25.05 16.66 -52.68
C ARG A 235 -26.57 16.61 -52.71
N ILE A 236 -27.19 16.39 -51.56
CA ILE A 236 -28.64 16.43 -51.35
C ILE A 236 -28.98 17.53 -50.34
N VAL A 237 -30.00 18.33 -50.64
CA VAL A 237 -30.50 19.38 -49.76
C VAL A 237 -32.00 19.17 -49.55
N ARG A 238 -32.44 19.11 -48.29
CA ARG A 238 -33.86 19.05 -47.88
C ARG A 238 -34.06 19.93 -46.65
N GLY A 239 -34.76 21.07 -46.78
CA GLY A 239 -34.92 22.04 -45.69
C GLY A 239 -33.57 22.61 -45.20
N THR A 240 -33.27 22.45 -43.90
CA THR A 240 -31.98 22.82 -43.26
C THR A 240 -30.92 21.72 -43.35
N MET A 241 -31.28 20.53 -43.80
CA MET A 241 -30.37 19.39 -43.91
C MET A 241 -29.62 19.40 -45.24
N GLU A 242 -28.31 19.23 -45.15
CA GLU A 242 -27.42 19.08 -46.29
C GLU A 242 -26.60 17.80 -46.16
N GLY A 243 -26.72 16.88 -47.12
CA GLY A 243 -25.95 15.64 -47.19
C GLY A 243 -24.99 15.65 -48.36
N THR A 244 -23.77 15.15 -48.18
CA THR A 244 -22.79 14.91 -49.23
C THR A 244 -22.29 13.47 -49.20
N SER A 245 -22.10 12.84 -50.36
CA SER A 245 -21.59 11.47 -50.48
C SER A 245 -21.02 11.17 -51.87
N GLY A 246 -20.28 10.07 -52.03
CA GLY A 246 -19.87 9.59 -53.35
C GLY A 246 -21.03 8.97 -54.15
N VAL A 247 -21.97 8.32 -53.48
CA VAL A 247 -23.17 7.73 -54.10
C VAL A 247 -24.41 8.00 -53.25
N LEU A 248 -25.54 8.24 -53.92
CA LEU A 248 -26.86 8.39 -53.30
C LEU A 248 -27.89 7.55 -54.03
N GLN A 249 -28.74 6.88 -53.26
CA GLN A 249 -29.97 6.24 -53.73
C GLN A 249 -31.15 6.86 -52.98
N TYR A 250 -32.12 7.38 -53.72
CA TYR A 250 -33.31 8.02 -53.19
C TYR A 250 -34.56 7.35 -53.74
N TRP A 251 -35.48 6.95 -52.87
CA TRP A 251 -36.80 6.44 -53.25
C TRP A 251 -37.87 7.37 -52.72
N ARG A 252 -38.67 7.93 -53.63
CA ARG A 252 -39.65 8.97 -53.28
C ARG A 252 -40.84 8.44 -52.49
N ASN A 253 -41.43 7.31 -52.90
CA ASN A 253 -42.61 6.76 -52.22
C ASN A 253 -42.32 6.29 -50.79
N ASP A 254 -41.11 5.79 -50.55
CA ASP A 254 -40.65 5.32 -49.25
C ASP A 254 -39.98 6.42 -48.43
N GLU A 255 -39.87 7.65 -48.99
CA GLU A 255 -39.10 8.78 -48.44
C GLU A 255 -37.75 8.34 -47.86
N ARG A 256 -37.07 7.49 -48.62
CA ARG A 256 -35.87 6.76 -48.21
C ARG A 256 -34.65 7.28 -48.93
N VAL A 257 -33.63 7.68 -48.18
CA VAL A 257 -32.34 8.13 -48.71
C VAL A 257 -31.25 7.19 -48.20
N VAL A 258 -30.37 6.72 -49.07
CA VAL A 258 -29.17 5.97 -48.70
C VAL A 258 -27.96 6.66 -49.31
N LEU A 259 -27.06 7.13 -48.45
CA LEU A 259 -25.79 7.77 -48.80
C LEU A 259 -24.65 6.78 -48.49
N THR A 260 -23.73 6.59 -49.42
CA THR A 260 -22.55 5.70 -49.29
C THR A 260 -21.30 6.34 -49.88
N GLU A 261 -20.12 5.81 -49.53
CA GLU A 261 -18.80 6.34 -49.91
C GLU A 261 -18.50 7.68 -49.23
N SER A 262 -18.10 7.60 -47.96
CA SER A 262 -17.81 8.75 -47.07
C SER A 262 -18.97 9.76 -46.93
N PRO A 263 -20.21 9.32 -46.63
CA PRO A 263 -21.33 10.22 -46.44
C PRO A 263 -21.20 11.10 -45.20
N THR A 264 -21.51 12.38 -45.35
CA THR A 264 -21.66 13.34 -44.26
C THR A 264 -22.99 14.07 -44.39
N LEU A 265 -23.72 14.21 -43.29
CA LEU A 265 -25.01 14.89 -43.21
C LEU A 265 -24.91 15.99 -42.15
N VAL A 266 -25.25 17.22 -42.52
CA VAL A 266 -25.23 18.39 -41.64
C VAL A 266 -26.65 18.90 -41.48
N ASP A 267 -27.11 19.06 -40.24
CA ASP A 267 -28.40 19.65 -39.89
C ASP A 267 -28.22 20.68 -38.76
N GLY A 268 -28.28 21.97 -39.11
CA GLY A 268 -28.00 23.06 -38.17
C GLY A 268 -26.57 23.01 -37.61
N ALA A 269 -26.44 22.75 -36.31
CA ALA A 269 -25.15 22.61 -35.60
C ALA A 269 -24.67 21.15 -35.46
N THR A 270 -25.47 20.19 -35.94
CA THR A 270 -25.19 18.76 -35.83
C THR A 270 -24.58 18.24 -37.13
N THR A 271 -23.42 17.60 -37.03
CA THR A 271 -22.74 16.90 -38.12
C THR A 271 -22.77 15.40 -37.85
N ILE A 272 -23.26 14.64 -38.82
CA ILE A 272 -23.40 13.19 -38.79
C ILE A 272 -22.52 12.62 -39.91
N SER A 273 -21.67 11.64 -39.61
CA SER A 273 -20.79 11.01 -40.59
C SER A 273 -20.61 9.52 -40.33
N GLY A 274 -20.33 8.76 -41.38
CA GLY A 274 -20.02 7.33 -41.31
C GLY A 274 -19.70 6.76 -42.69
N ASP A 275 -19.65 5.45 -42.83
CA ASP A 275 -19.42 4.77 -44.13
C ASP A 275 -20.71 4.67 -44.96
N ARG A 276 -21.87 4.62 -44.27
CA ARG A 276 -23.21 4.56 -44.86
C ARG A 276 -24.24 5.27 -43.97
N ILE A 277 -25.02 6.19 -44.53
CA ILE A 277 -26.12 6.87 -43.85
C ILE A 277 -27.44 6.49 -44.54
N GLU A 278 -28.38 5.91 -43.79
CA GLU A 278 -29.72 5.55 -44.25
C GLU A 278 -30.74 6.46 -43.54
N LEU A 279 -31.54 7.22 -44.29
CA LEU A 279 -32.67 7.98 -43.76
C LEU A 279 -33.95 7.28 -44.22
N ASP A 280 -34.74 6.77 -43.26
CA ASP A 280 -36.04 6.18 -43.51
C ASP A 280 -37.12 7.06 -42.84
N SER A 281 -38.02 7.65 -43.63
CA SER A 281 -39.17 8.40 -43.11
C SER A 281 -40.40 7.49 -42.99
N ARG A 282 -41.16 7.60 -41.90
CA ARG A 282 -42.37 6.81 -41.64
C ARG A 282 -43.61 7.71 -41.50
N PRO A 283 -44.82 7.20 -41.76
CA PRO A 283 -46.05 7.97 -41.61
C PRO A 283 -46.20 8.57 -40.20
N GLY A 284 -46.59 9.85 -40.12
CA GLY A 284 -46.83 10.56 -38.85
C GLY A 284 -45.62 11.29 -38.27
N GLY A 285 -44.76 11.88 -39.12
CA GLY A 285 -43.67 12.77 -38.68
C GLY A 285 -42.46 12.08 -38.04
N ARG A 286 -42.38 10.73 -38.11
CA ARG A 286 -41.29 9.95 -37.52
C ARG A 286 -40.22 9.62 -38.56
N ARG A 287 -38.96 9.94 -38.28
CA ARG A 287 -37.80 9.69 -39.14
C ARG A 287 -36.74 8.93 -38.36
N VAL A 288 -36.14 7.93 -38.98
CA VAL A 288 -35.00 7.19 -38.41
C VAL A 288 -33.79 7.43 -39.29
N ILE A 289 -32.72 7.98 -38.71
CA ILE A 289 -31.42 8.15 -39.37
C ILE A 289 -30.50 7.07 -38.82
N ARG A 290 -30.05 6.16 -39.67
CA ARG A 290 -29.14 5.06 -39.32
C ARG A 290 -27.79 5.28 -39.98
N VAL A 291 -26.76 5.40 -39.15
CA VAL A 291 -25.37 5.62 -39.56
C VAL A 291 -24.61 4.34 -39.28
N LYS A 292 -23.91 3.77 -40.26
CA LYS A 292 -23.17 2.50 -40.13
C LYS A 292 -21.72 2.68 -40.56
N GLY A 293 -20.82 2.03 -39.83
CA GLY A 293 -19.38 2.03 -40.06
C GLY A 293 -18.78 3.38 -39.71
N HIS A 294 -17.84 3.41 -38.75
CA HIS A 294 -17.21 4.64 -38.26
C HIS A 294 -18.24 5.76 -37.95
N ALA A 295 -19.37 5.39 -37.36
CA ALA A 295 -20.48 6.30 -37.17
C ALA A 295 -20.13 7.34 -36.09
N SER A 296 -20.29 8.61 -36.41
CA SER A 296 -20.07 9.70 -35.47
C SER A 296 -21.13 10.79 -35.62
N VAL A 297 -21.57 11.31 -34.48
CA VAL A 297 -22.44 12.47 -34.38
C VAL A 297 -21.75 13.52 -33.52
N ALA A 298 -21.57 14.71 -34.05
CA ALA A 298 -20.99 15.85 -33.34
C ALA A 298 -21.99 17.00 -33.35
N ASN A 299 -22.30 17.56 -32.19
CA ASN A 299 -23.11 18.76 -32.07
C ASN A 299 -22.28 19.90 -31.49
N ARG A 300 -22.08 20.95 -32.29
CA ARG A 300 -21.27 22.11 -31.93
C ARG A 300 -22.10 23.04 -31.06
N LEU A 301 -21.67 23.23 -29.81
CA LEU A 301 -22.23 24.26 -28.94
C LEU A 301 -22.04 25.64 -29.60
N VAL A 302 -23.11 26.21 -30.16
CA VAL A 302 -23.06 27.54 -30.77
C VAL A 302 -22.95 28.57 -29.66
N SER A 303 -21.78 29.18 -29.51
CA SER A 303 -21.63 30.38 -28.66
C SER A 303 -22.36 31.53 -29.33
N THR A 304 -23.50 31.96 -28.77
CA THR A 304 -24.12 33.22 -29.21
C THR A 304 -23.31 34.39 -28.66
N ARG A 305 -22.56 35.07 -29.54
CA ARG A 305 -22.10 36.45 -29.34
C ARG A 305 -23.08 37.38 -30.06
N GLU A 306 -23.58 38.35 -29.30
CA GLU A 306 -24.31 39.57 -29.71
C GLU A 306 -25.58 39.42 -30.53
N ARG A 307 -26.71 39.57 -29.83
CA ARG A 307 -28.00 39.96 -30.40
C ARG A 307 -27.93 41.44 -30.81
N PRO A 308 -28.33 41.86 -32.02
CA PRO A 308 -28.57 43.28 -32.28
C PRO A 308 -29.83 43.72 -31.53
N ALA A 309 -29.79 44.92 -30.93
CA ALA A 309 -30.90 45.50 -30.19
C ALA A 309 -32.14 45.70 -31.09
N PRO A 310 -33.36 45.36 -30.64
CA PRO A 310 -34.58 45.80 -31.30
C PRO A 310 -34.90 47.27 -30.95
N PRO A 311 -35.49 48.04 -31.88
CA PRO A 311 -35.89 49.42 -31.61
C PRO A 311 -37.15 49.47 -30.72
N ASP A 312 -37.20 50.55 -29.95
CA ASP A 312 -38.18 50.89 -28.92
C ASP A 312 -39.66 50.63 -29.24
N ALA A 313 -40.35 50.00 -28.29
CA ALA A 313 -41.72 50.35 -27.90
C ALA A 313 -42.02 49.79 -26.49
N GLY A 314 -42.03 50.65 -25.46
CA GLY A 314 -42.77 50.38 -24.21
C GLY A 314 -44.28 50.62 -24.41
N PRO A 315 -45.15 50.51 -23.38
CA PRO A 315 -44.89 50.25 -21.96
C PRO A 315 -45.76 49.11 -21.35
N LEU A 316 -45.72 48.99 -20.01
CA LEU A 316 -46.61 48.24 -19.10
C LEU A 316 -46.10 46.89 -18.58
N LEU A 317 -45.18 47.01 -17.61
CA LEU A 317 -44.85 46.02 -16.60
C LEU A 317 -45.55 46.44 -15.30
N GLU A 318 -46.81 46.03 -15.15
CA GLU A 318 -47.54 45.90 -13.89
C GLU A 318 -48.85 45.17 -14.23
N THR A 319 -49.23 44.17 -13.43
CA THR A 319 -50.48 43.35 -13.52
C THR A 319 -50.52 42.08 -14.39
N LEU A 320 -49.44 41.29 -14.44
CA LEU A 320 -49.56 39.83 -14.69
C LEU A 320 -48.84 38.93 -13.64
N GLU A 321 -48.41 39.50 -12.51
CA GLU A 321 -48.13 38.74 -11.27
C GLU A 321 -49.41 38.36 -10.47
N THR A 322 -50.59 38.72 -10.98
CA THR A 322 -51.90 38.40 -10.37
C THR A 322 -52.62 37.28 -11.13
N ALA A 323 -51.97 36.14 -11.36
CA ALA A 323 -52.67 34.91 -11.76
C ALA A 323 -51.96 33.57 -11.46
N ARG A 324 -50.90 33.55 -10.63
CA ARG A 324 -50.35 32.27 -10.11
C ARG A 324 -50.00 32.29 -8.62
N VAL A 325 -50.65 33.19 -7.87
CA VAL A 325 -50.90 33.02 -6.43
C VAL A 325 -52.22 32.27 -6.26
N LYS A 326 -52.14 30.93 -6.17
CA LYS A 326 -53.06 30.01 -5.45
C LYS A 326 -52.86 28.55 -5.89
N GLN A 327 -51.63 28.02 -5.84
CA GLN A 327 -51.45 26.56 -5.73
C GLN A 327 -50.06 26.08 -5.26
N GLN A 328 -49.36 26.86 -4.43
CA GLN A 328 -48.13 26.38 -3.75
C GLN A 328 -48.07 26.81 -2.26
N GLY A 329 -49.22 27.17 -1.69
CA GLY A 329 -49.44 27.21 -0.24
C GLY A 329 -50.14 25.93 0.20
N ARG A 330 -49.46 24.78 0.12
CA ARG A 330 -49.87 23.48 0.70
C ARG A 330 -48.79 22.40 0.49
N ALA A 331 -47.58 22.64 0.97
CA ALA A 331 -46.58 21.59 1.16
C ALA A 331 -45.51 21.93 2.22
N ASP A 332 -45.41 23.18 2.69
CA ASP A 332 -44.54 23.57 3.82
C ASP A 332 -45.20 23.43 5.20
N SER A 333 -46.12 22.49 5.36
CA SER A 333 -46.84 22.26 6.63
C SER A 333 -46.90 20.78 7.04
N LEU A 334 -45.81 20.02 6.82
CA LEU A 334 -45.76 18.59 7.18
C LEU A 334 -44.38 18.06 7.63
N LEU A 335 -43.44 18.92 8.05
CA LEU A 335 -42.18 18.50 8.73
C LEU A 335 -41.72 19.47 9.83
N ALA A 336 -42.67 20.17 10.46
CA ALA A 336 -42.46 20.98 11.66
C ALA A 336 -43.48 20.67 12.77
N SER A 337 -44.00 19.44 12.79
CA SER A 337 -44.91 18.97 13.85
C SER A 337 -44.82 17.46 14.04
N LEU A 338 -43.65 16.94 14.42
CA LEU A 338 -43.49 15.60 15.01
C LEU A 338 -42.19 15.52 15.82
N ALA A 339 -42.05 16.40 16.81
CA ALA A 339 -41.11 16.22 17.92
C ALA A 339 -41.45 17.18 19.08
N ASP A 340 -42.61 17.00 19.72
CA ASP A 340 -42.74 17.28 21.15
C ASP A 340 -43.85 16.43 21.80
N SER A 341 -43.47 15.60 22.78
CA SER A 341 -44.11 15.43 24.09
C SER A 341 -43.98 14.02 24.68
N SER A 342 -43.18 13.92 25.76
CA SER A 342 -43.50 13.23 27.03
C SER A 342 -42.30 13.45 27.97
N ALA A 343 -42.34 14.45 28.85
CA ALA A 343 -43.04 14.55 30.15
C ALA A 343 -42.14 14.22 31.36
N THR A 344 -41.82 15.31 32.08
CA THR A 344 -41.80 15.49 33.56
C THR A 344 -41.00 14.56 34.49
N GLY A 345 -40.18 15.17 35.36
CA GLY A 345 -39.80 14.62 36.67
C GLY A 345 -38.63 15.33 37.36
N ASP A 346 -38.94 16.09 38.42
CA ASP A 346 -38.10 16.87 39.36
C ASP A 346 -36.72 16.30 39.78
N SER A 347 -35.73 17.18 39.98
CA SER A 347 -35.29 17.64 41.33
C SER A 347 -33.87 18.25 41.38
N ALA A 348 -33.77 19.31 42.19
CA ALA A 348 -32.65 19.74 43.03
C ALA A 348 -31.28 20.09 42.43
N ALA A 349 -30.93 21.37 42.61
CA ALA A 349 -29.63 21.99 42.40
C ALA A 349 -28.58 21.61 43.46
N ALA A 350 -27.31 21.50 43.05
CA ALA A 350 -26.11 21.76 43.84
C ALA A 350 -24.92 22.09 42.90
N PRO A 351 -23.91 22.86 43.33
CA PRO A 351 -23.31 23.91 42.51
C PRO A 351 -22.09 23.48 41.68
N LEU A 352 -21.93 24.16 40.54
CA LEU A 352 -20.71 24.20 39.72
C LEU A 352 -19.55 24.82 40.52
N GLY A 353 -18.46 24.08 40.64
CA GLY A 353 -17.14 24.60 41.03
C GLY A 353 -16.48 25.37 39.88
N PRO A 354 -15.48 26.24 40.19
CA PRO A 354 -15.01 27.26 39.27
C PRO A 354 -14.14 26.68 38.15
N VAL A 355 -14.34 27.22 36.95
CA VAL A 355 -13.45 27.13 35.80
C VAL A 355 -12.10 27.79 36.16
N PRO A 356 -10.94 27.11 36.03
CA PRO A 356 -9.66 27.78 36.07
C PRO A 356 -9.43 28.51 34.74
N GLY A 357 -8.96 29.75 34.84
CA GLY A 357 -8.58 30.62 33.72
C GLY A 357 -7.36 30.14 32.91
N PRO A 358 -6.89 30.97 31.98
CA PRO A 358 -6.06 30.56 30.85
C PRO A 358 -4.65 30.14 31.26
N LEU A 359 -4.14 29.10 30.59
CA LEU A 359 -2.74 28.69 30.62
C LEU A 359 -1.85 29.74 29.91
N PRO A 360 -0.59 29.90 30.34
CA PRO A 360 0.32 30.94 29.85
C PRO A 360 0.89 30.63 28.46
N GLU A 361 1.19 31.69 27.71
CA GLU A 361 1.95 31.70 26.46
C GLU A 361 3.24 30.88 26.58
N ILE A 362 3.39 29.88 25.73
CA ILE A 362 4.65 29.18 25.49
C ILE A 362 5.31 29.82 24.27
N ALA A 363 6.54 30.27 24.48
CA ALA A 363 7.41 30.88 23.49
C ALA A 363 7.64 29.97 22.28
N ALA A 364 7.66 30.61 21.10
CA ALA A 364 7.97 29.99 19.82
C ALA A 364 9.39 29.40 19.77
N PRO A 365 9.59 28.22 19.14
CA PRO A 365 10.93 27.72 18.81
C PRO A 365 11.50 28.42 17.56
N PRO A 366 12.83 28.54 17.42
CA PRO A 366 13.47 29.25 16.31
C PRO A 366 13.51 28.42 15.01
N ASP A 367 13.22 29.13 13.92
CA ASP A 367 13.59 28.95 12.51
C ASP A 367 14.04 27.56 12.01
N SER A 368 13.15 26.91 11.27
CA SER A 368 13.37 25.73 10.44
C SER A 368 13.98 26.08 9.07
N ALA A 369 15.13 26.77 9.05
CA ALA A 369 15.83 27.12 7.80
C ALA A 369 16.95 26.14 7.42
N THR A 370 17.38 25.23 8.30
CA THR A 370 18.50 24.31 8.04
C THR A 370 18.09 22.84 7.83
N ALA A 371 16.79 22.54 7.78
CA ALA A 371 16.29 21.17 7.51
C ALA A 371 15.86 20.94 6.05
N ARG A 372 15.76 22.02 5.24
CA ARG A 372 15.40 21.92 3.81
C ARG A 372 16.59 21.63 2.88
N GLU A 373 17.80 21.99 3.28
CA GLU A 373 19.01 21.77 2.46
C GLU A 373 19.58 20.34 2.55
N ALA A 374 19.25 19.57 3.60
CA ALA A 374 19.75 18.19 3.76
C ALA A 374 18.87 17.12 3.08
N VAL A 375 17.65 17.49 2.66
CA VAL A 375 16.70 16.57 1.99
C VAL A 375 16.79 16.67 0.47
N GLU A 376 17.20 17.82 -0.08
CA GLU A 376 17.35 18.00 -1.53
C GLU A 376 18.68 17.45 -2.10
N THR A 377 19.69 17.15 -1.27
CA THR A 377 20.96 16.56 -1.75
C THR A 377 20.97 15.02 -1.73
N ALA A 378 19.95 14.35 -1.19
CA ALA A 378 19.88 12.88 -1.11
C ALA A 378 19.03 12.22 -2.22
N LEU A 379 18.32 13.01 -3.03
CA LEU A 379 17.38 12.51 -4.05
C LEU A 379 17.94 12.47 -5.49
N ALA A 380 19.23 12.73 -5.69
CA ALA A 380 19.86 12.79 -7.02
C ALA A 380 20.78 11.60 -7.37
N ALA A 381 20.75 10.48 -6.63
CA ALA A 381 21.64 9.35 -6.92
C ALA A 381 21.04 7.97 -6.59
N SER A 382 20.18 7.42 -7.46
CA SER A 382 20.09 5.97 -7.70
C SER A 382 19.27 5.66 -8.94
N ALA A 383 19.96 5.30 -10.03
CA ALA A 383 19.37 4.67 -11.20
C ALA A 383 18.91 3.25 -10.84
N SER A 384 17.68 2.90 -11.23
CA SER A 384 17.08 1.59 -11.00
C SER A 384 17.59 0.55 -12.01
N PRO A 385 17.98 -0.68 -11.59
CA PRO A 385 18.31 -1.77 -12.50
C PRO A 385 17.04 -2.53 -12.95
N SER A 386 17.04 -2.93 -14.22
CA SER A 386 15.99 -3.72 -14.88
C SER A 386 15.67 -5.04 -14.17
N PRO A 387 14.42 -5.53 -14.20
CA PRO A 387 14.05 -6.80 -13.59
C PRO A 387 14.54 -8.02 -14.40
N PRO A 388 14.84 -9.15 -13.74
CA PRO A 388 15.40 -10.34 -14.37
C PRO A 388 14.33 -11.21 -15.06
N THR A 389 14.72 -11.78 -16.19
CA THR A 389 14.01 -12.80 -16.97
C THR A 389 14.19 -14.19 -16.36
N ALA A 390 13.12 -15.00 -16.27
CA ALA A 390 13.12 -16.49 -16.37
C ALA A 390 11.72 -17.06 -16.00
N PRO A 391 11.39 -18.36 -16.27
CA PRO A 391 11.60 -19.17 -17.48
C PRO A 391 10.27 -19.86 -17.95
N ALA A 392 10.30 -20.52 -19.12
CA ALA A 392 9.17 -21.23 -19.73
C ALA A 392 8.99 -22.68 -19.22
N ALA A 393 7.73 -23.16 -19.12
CA ALA A 393 7.30 -24.55 -19.40
C ALA A 393 5.76 -24.76 -19.26
N GLY A 394 5.14 -25.45 -20.24
CA GLY A 394 4.11 -26.48 -19.99
C GLY A 394 2.72 -26.33 -20.65
N ASP A 395 2.47 -27.09 -21.72
CA ASP A 395 1.18 -27.28 -22.42
C ASP A 395 0.11 -28.06 -21.62
N ALA A 396 -1.17 -27.61 -21.67
CA ALA A 396 -2.41 -28.40 -21.88
C ALA A 396 -3.68 -27.50 -21.86
N PRO A 397 -4.81 -27.88 -22.52
CA PRO A 397 -5.63 -26.92 -23.30
C PRO A 397 -7.05 -26.56 -22.78
N ALA A 398 -7.59 -25.47 -23.37
CA ALA A 398 -8.99 -25.04 -23.61
C ALA A 398 -9.54 -23.83 -22.79
N PRO A 399 -10.48 -22.99 -23.31
CA PRO A 399 -11.02 -22.87 -24.67
C PRO A 399 -10.70 -21.51 -25.34
N ALA A 400 -11.02 -21.38 -26.62
CA ALA A 400 -10.79 -20.19 -27.43
C ALA A 400 -11.83 -19.10 -27.13
N ASP A 401 -11.38 -17.95 -26.63
CA ASP A 401 -12.05 -16.66 -26.81
C ASP A 401 -11.01 -15.65 -27.29
N SER A 402 -11.26 -15.10 -28.48
CA SER A 402 -10.44 -14.10 -29.13
C SER A 402 -10.68 -12.73 -28.47
N ALA A 403 -9.90 -12.41 -27.43
CA ALA A 403 -9.74 -11.03 -26.99
C ALA A 403 -8.73 -10.32 -27.90
N ALA A 404 -9.20 -9.38 -28.70
CA ALA A 404 -8.34 -8.46 -29.45
C ALA A 404 -7.43 -7.70 -28.47
N THR A 405 -6.14 -7.60 -28.80
CA THR A 405 -5.19 -6.76 -28.07
C THR A 405 -5.59 -5.30 -28.17
N GLU A 406 -5.26 -4.50 -27.15
CA GLU A 406 -5.55 -3.06 -27.04
C GLU A 406 -5.09 -2.25 -28.28
N ASP A 407 -4.16 -2.81 -29.06
CA ASP A 407 -3.58 -2.24 -30.28
C ASP A 407 -4.41 -2.43 -31.57
N ASP A 408 -5.55 -3.12 -31.53
CA ASP A 408 -6.45 -3.29 -32.69
C ASP A 408 -7.65 -2.32 -32.70
N ARG A 409 -7.79 -1.44 -31.70
CA ARG A 409 -8.92 -0.49 -31.62
C ARG A 409 -8.74 0.71 -32.58
N PRO A 410 -9.81 1.26 -33.17
CA PRO A 410 -9.77 2.45 -34.03
C PRO A 410 -9.06 3.65 -33.37
N GLU A 411 -8.34 4.45 -34.14
CA GLU A 411 -7.47 5.56 -33.65
C GLU A 411 -8.23 6.60 -32.82
N TRP A 412 -9.50 6.87 -33.14
CA TRP A 412 -10.35 7.83 -32.43
C TRP A 412 -10.81 7.35 -31.04
N LEU A 413 -10.80 6.04 -30.77
CA LEU A 413 -11.05 5.49 -29.42
C LEU A 413 -9.87 5.75 -28.46
N ARG A 414 -8.69 6.11 -28.98
CA ARG A 414 -7.45 6.28 -28.21
C ARG A 414 -7.15 7.73 -27.81
N VAL A 415 -7.98 8.70 -28.23
CA VAL A 415 -7.76 10.12 -27.95
C VAL A 415 -8.13 10.44 -26.48
N PRO A 416 -7.21 11.02 -25.68
CA PRO A 416 -7.50 11.45 -24.32
C PRO A 416 -8.67 12.44 -24.25
N SER A 417 -9.51 12.33 -23.22
CA SER A 417 -10.72 13.14 -23.02
C SER A 417 -10.44 14.65 -23.11
N GLU A 418 -9.27 15.11 -22.67
CA GLU A 418 -8.82 16.51 -22.70
C GLU A 418 -8.48 17.04 -24.10
N GLN A 419 -8.16 16.16 -25.06
CA GLN A 419 -7.79 16.53 -26.43
C GLN A 419 -8.98 16.54 -27.39
N LEU A 420 -10.12 16.00 -26.97
CA LEU A 420 -11.36 16.01 -27.76
C LEU A 420 -11.97 17.43 -27.82
N PRO A 421 -12.52 17.83 -28.97
CA PRO A 421 -13.17 19.13 -29.12
C PRO A 421 -14.32 19.31 -28.14
N ARG A 422 -14.63 20.58 -27.83
CA ARG A 422 -15.63 20.97 -26.83
C ARG A 422 -17.05 20.92 -27.42
N GLU A 423 -17.45 19.73 -27.83
CA GLU A 423 -18.69 19.43 -28.55
C GLU A 423 -19.33 18.19 -27.93
N ASN A 424 -20.66 18.05 -28.02
CA ASN A 424 -21.31 16.80 -27.64
C ASN A 424 -21.01 15.77 -28.74
N LEU A 425 -20.29 14.70 -28.38
CA LEU A 425 -19.76 13.72 -29.33
C LEU A 425 -20.30 12.34 -29.02
N LEU A 426 -20.81 11.66 -30.04
CA LEU A 426 -21.21 10.25 -30.00
C LEU A 426 -20.46 9.49 -31.09
N PHE A 427 -19.90 8.34 -30.74
CA PHE A 427 -19.22 7.45 -31.67
C PHE A 427 -19.62 5.99 -31.47
N GLY A 428 -19.71 5.22 -32.56
CA GLY A 428 -19.92 3.78 -32.50
C GLY A 428 -19.84 3.10 -33.86
N ASP A 429 -20.02 1.78 -33.89
CA ASP A 429 -20.07 1.00 -35.13
C ASP A 429 -21.37 1.27 -35.91
N GLN A 430 -22.46 1.53 -35.19
CA GLN A 430 -23.74 1.98 -35.74
C GLN A 430 -24.40 3.00 -34.79
N ILE A 431 -25.01 4.06 -35.35
CA ILE A 431 -25.82 5.03 -34.60
C ILE A 431 -27.20 5.13 -35.25
N ASP A 432 -28.26 4.83 -34.50
CA ASP A 432 -29.66 4.98 -34.89
C ASP A 432 -30.25 6.20 -34.17
N ILE A 433 -30.65 7.24 -34.91
CA ILE A 433 -31.25 8.48 -34.40
C ILE A 433 -32.74 8.47 -34.75
N LEU A 434 -33.60 8.59 -33.75
CA LEU A 434 -35.04 8.74 -33.91
C LEU A 434 -35.44 10.21 -33.79
N VAL A 435 -36.04 10.75 -34.85
CA VAL A 435 -36.58 12.11 -34.92
C VAL A 435 -38.11 12.04 -35.03
N VAL A 436 -38.82 12.84 -34.26
CA VAL A 436 -40.29 12.97 -34.31
C VAL A 436 -40.64 14.45 -34.36
N ASP A 437 -41.39 14.88 -35.37
CA ASP A 437 -41.78 16.29 -35.58
C ASP A 437 -40.57 17.25 -35.56
N ASP A 438 -39.49 16.87 -36.24
CA ASP A 438 -38.20 17.60 -36.33
C ASP A 438 -37.43 17.76 -35.00
N VAL A 439 -37.80 17.01 -33.96
CA VAL A 439 -37.07 16.94 -32.68
C VAL A 439 -36.44 15.55 -32.50
N ILE A 440 -35.16 15.50 -32.15
CA ILE A 440 -34.49 14.24 -31.78
C ILE A 440 -35.10 13.74 -30.47
N VAL A 441 -35.60 12.51 -30.45
CA VAL A 441 -36.23 11.88 -29.28
C VAL A 441 -35.31 10.85 -28.63
N SER A 442 -34.58 10.07 -29.42
CA SER A 442 -33.61 9.11 -28.91
C SER A 442 -32.47 8.84 -29.89
N VAL A 443 -31.31 8.49 -29.36
CA VAL A 443 -30.12 8.05 -30.13
C VAL A 443 -29.60 6.76 -29.51
N ASP A 444 -29.53 5.70 -30.32
CA ASP A 444 -28.99 4.39 -29.95
C ASP A 444 -27.64 4.20 -30.64
N VAL A 445 -26.57 4.08 -29.87
CA VAL A 445 -25.21 3.79 -30.33
C VAL A 445 -24.92 2.32 -30.06
N ILE A 446 -24.58 1.56 -31.09
CA ILE A 446 -24.41 0.10 -31.03
C ILE A 446 -23.01 -0.26 -31.51
N GLY A 447 -22.26 -1.00 -30.69
CA GLY A 447 -20.89 -1.45 -30.96
C GLY A 447 -19.87 -0.35 -30.69
N SER A 448 -18.91 -0.62 -29.79
CA SER A 448 -17.80 0.29 -29.43
C SER A 448 -18.23 1.73 -29.14
N GLY A 449 -19.31 1.89 -28.38
CA GLY A 449 -19.94 3.17 -28.13
C GLY A 449 -19.15 4.07 -27.18
N ARG A 450 -18.98 5.35 -27.54
CA ARG A 450 -18.42 6.40 -26.67
C ARG A 450 -19.28 7.66 -26.78
N SER A 451 -19.58 8.28 -25.64
CA SER A 451 -20.31 9.53 -25.55
C SER A 451 -19.59 10.50 -24.64
N LYS A 452 -19.28 11.70 -25.15
CA LYS A 452 -18.84 12.82 -24.32
C LYS A 452 -19.91 13.89 -24.36
N PHE A 453 -20.48 14.22 -23.20
CA PHE A 453 -21.53 15.23 -23.08
C PHE A 453 -21.24 16.22 -21.95
N PHE A 454 -21.77 17.44 -22.09
CA PHE A 454 -21.63 18.53 -21.15
C PHE A 454 -22.98 18.78 -20.45
N PRO A 455 -23.13 18.42 -19.16
CA PRO A 455 -24.40 18.53 -18.45
C PRO A 455 -24.89 19.96 -18.18
N SER A 456 -23.99 20.94 -18.14
CA SER A 456 -24.29 22.35 -17.86
C SER A 456 -23.71 23.31 -18.90
N GLU A 457 -24.40 24.44 -19.15
CA GLU A 457 -24.02 25.49 -20.12
C GLU A 457 -22.93 26.47 -19.60
N GLU A 458 -22.34 26.25 -18.41
CA GLU A 458 -21.36 27.18 -17.83
C GLU A 458 -20.11 27.34 -18.73
N THR A 459 -19.91 28.55 -19.25
CA THR A 459 -18.78 28.89 -20.14
C THR A 459 -17.48 29.19 -19.38
N GLY A 460 -16.42 28.43 -19.67
CA GLY A 460 -15.04 28.63 -19.16
C GLY A 460 -14.30 27.31 -18.95
N ASP A 461 -12.97 27.26 -18.72
CA ASP A 461 -12.15 26.02 -18.50
C ASP A 461 -12.59 25.13 -17.31
N LEU A 462 -13.69 25.48 -16.65
CA LEU A 462 -14.25 24.88 -15.45
C LEU A 462 -15.59 24.15 -15.70
N SER A 463 -16.00 23.98 -16.97
CA SER A 463 -17.25 23.31 -17.36
C SER A 463 -17.26 21.83 -16.98
N GLU A 464 -18.36 21.39 -16.38
CA GLU A 464 -18.68 19.99 -16.11
C GLU A 464 -18.78 19.17 -17.40
N TRP A 465 -18.27 17.95 -17.40
CA TRP A 465 -18.44 17.01 -18.51
C TRP A 465 -18.42 15.57 -18.03
N ASN A 466 -19.05 14.70 -18.83
CA ASN A 466 -19.04 13.27 -18.63
C ASN A 466 -18.63 12.57 -19.95
N ASP A 467 -17.60 11.73 -19.90
CA ASP A 467 -17.13 10.89 -21.02
C ASP A 467 -17.36 9.42 -20.64
N VAL A 468 -18.26 8.74 -21.33
CA VAL A 468 -18.67 7.36 -21.02
C VAL A 468 -18.54 6.47 -22.24
N ARG A 469 -18.13 5.22 -22.02
CA ARG A 469 -17.89 4.19 -23.03
C ARG A 469 -18.65 2.92 -22.67
N GLY A 470 -19.01 2.12 -23.66
CA GLY A 470 -19.63 0.81 -23.49
C GLY A 470 -20.02 0.16 -24.81
N ASP A 471 -20.54 -1.07 -24.77
CA ASP A 471 -20.95 -1.80 -25.97
C ASP A 471 -22.19 -1.18 -26.63
N THR A 472 -23.11 -0.64 -25.85
CA THR A 472 -24.33 0.02 -26.36
C THR A 472 -24.69 1.22 -25.48
N LEU A 473 -25.02 2.36 -26.10
CA LEU A 473 -25.52 3.55 -25.41
C LEU A 473 -26.92 3.89 -25.94
N HIS A 474 -27.87 4.10 -25.05
CA HIS A 474 -29.18 4.65 -25.34
C HIS A 474 -29.26 6.04 -24.74
N VAL A 475 -29.49 7.06 -25.56
CA VAL A 475 -29.59 8.45 -25.14
C VAL A 475 -31.00 8.94 -25.47
N TRP A 476 -31.75 9.39 -24.46
CA TRP A 476 -33.06 10.00 -24.64
C TRP A 476 -32.97 11.51 -24.53
N PHE A 477 -33.78 12.21 -25.31
CA PHE A 477 -33.81 13.67 -25.37
C PHE A 477 -35.20 14.22 -25.02
N SER A 478 -35.24 15.37 -24.36
CA SER A 478 -36.43 16.17 -24.08
C SER A 478 -36.10 17.64 -24.35
N ASP A 479 -36.95 18.36 -25.08
CA ASP A 479 -36.72 19.76 -25.50
C ASP A 479 -35.34 20.00 -26.17
N SER A 480 -34.90 19.04 -27.00
CA SER A 480 -33.60 19.06 -27.69
C SER A 480 -32.37 18.98 -26.78
N GLU A 481 -32.54 18.63 -25.51
CA GLU A 481 -31.46 18.38 -24.55
C GLU A 481 -31.47 16.92 -24.06
N VAL A 482 -30.32 16.40 -23.61
CA VAL A 482 -30.22 15.02 -23.09
C VAL A 482 -31.04 14.90 -21.79
N ASP A 483 -31.98 13.97 -21.72
CA ASP A 483 -32.79 13.69 -20.52
C ASP A 483 -32.18 12.55 -19.69
N SER A 484 -31.85 11.43 -20.35
CA SER A 484 -31.24 10.27 -19.72
C SER A 484 -30.33 9.50 -20.67
N VAL A 485 -29.31 8.84 -20.09
CA VAL A 485 -28.34 8.00 -20.82
C VAL A 485 -28.30 6.63 -20.14
N LEU A 486 -28.42 5.55 -20.89
CA LEU A 486 -28.21 4.19 -20.44
C LEU A 486 -27.05 3.57 -21.23
N VAL A 487 -26.04 3.09 -20.54
CA VAL A 487 -24.86 2.43 -21.12
C VAL A 487 -24.83 0.98 -20.66
N LEU A 488 -24.58 0.06 -21.60
CA LEU A 488 -24.61 -1.39 -21.38
C LEU A 488 -23.34 -2.03 -21.93
N GLY A 489 -22.80 -3.01 -21.18
CA GLY A 489 -21.70 -3.87 -21.61
C GLY A 489 -20.33 -3.21 -21.47
N ALA A 490 -19.51 -3.73 -20.55
CA ALA A 490 -18.15 -3.26 -20.25
C ALA A 490 -18.02 -1.73 -20.16
N ALA A 491 -18.94 -1.08 -19.44
CA ALA A 491 -19.05 0.36 -19.44
C ALA A 491 -18.11 1.02 -18.41
N ASP A 492 -17.40 2.05 -18.87
CA ASP A 492 -16.49 2.87 -18.07
C ASP A 492 -16.66 4.35 -18.43
N GLY A 493 -16.39 5.24 -17.48
CA GLY A 493 -16.47 6.67 -17.75
C GLY A 493 -15.74 7.55 -16.76
N GLU A 494 -15.61 8.80 -17.15
CA GLU A 494 -14.92 9.88 -16.47
C GLU A 494 -15.90 11.05 -16.30
N TYR A 495 -16.20 11.42 -15.07
CA TYR A 495 -17.05 12.56 -14.73
C TYR A 495 -16.24 13.65 -14.05
N ARG A 496 -16.20 14.84 -14.65
CA ARG A 496 -15.51 16.01 -14.09
C ARG A 496 -16.52 16.90 -13.37
N LEU A 497 -16.33 17.05 -12.06
CA LEU A 497 -17.13 17.95 -11.23
C LEU A 497 -16.94 19.42 -11.67
N PRO A 498 -18.00 20.25 -11.63
CA PRO A 498 -17.92 21.66 -12.00
C PRO A 498 -16.93 22.38 -11.09
N ALA A 499 -16.16 23.30 -11.66
CA ALA A 499 -15.34 24.23 -10.90
C ALA A 499 -15.90 25.65 -11.00
N GLY A 500 -15.62 26.52 -10.04
CA GLY A 500 -16.23 27.83 -9.96
C GLY A 500 -15.80 28.65 -8.76
N THR A 501 -16.40 29.84 -8.73
CA THR A 501 -15.67 31.06 -8.40
C THR A 501 -16.38 31.95 -7.38
N ASP A 502 -17.53 31.54 -6.83
CA ASP A 502 -18.33 32.42 -5.99
C ASP A 502 -18.04 32.21 -4.50
N GLU A 503 -17.44 33.21 -3.84
CA GLU A 503 -17.36 33.29 -2.38
C GLU A 503 -18.73 33.67 -1.79
N GLY A 504 -19.43 32.74 -1.13
CA GLY A 504 -20.54 33.10 -0.24
C GLY A 504 -21.73 32.14 -0.06
N ALA A 505 -21.82 31.00 -0.74
CA ALA A 505 -22.88 30.00 -0.54
C ALA A 505 -22.29 28.62 -0.19
N PRO A 506 -23.04 27.65 0.37
CA PRO A 506 -22.57 26.27 0.57
C PRO A 506 -22.07 25.58 -0.71
N ARG A 507 -22.30 26.20 -1.88
CA ARG A 507 -21.78 25.83 -3.20
C ARG A 507 -20.37 26.38 -3.54
N ALA A 508 -19.76 27.18 -2.65
CA ALA A 508 -18.51 27.91 -2.91
C ALA A 508 -17.23 27.05 -2.78
N GLU A 509 -17.26 26.01 -1.95
CA GLU A 509 -16.09 25.19 -1.66
C GLU A 509 -15.99 23.97 -2.61
N LEU A 510 -17.14 23.49 -3.08
CA LEU A 510 -17.36 22.44 -4.10
C LEU A 510 -16.55 22.63 -5.39
N LYS A 511 -16.28 23.88 -5.73
CA LYS A 511 -15.97 24.31 -7.09
C LYS A 511 -14.46 24.62 -7.29
N ARG A 512 -13.56 24.30 -6.35
CA ARG A 512 -12.18 24.83 -6.39
C ARG A 512 -11.11 24.02 -7.15
N LEU A 513 -11.35 22.77 -7.57
CA LEU A 513 -10.26 21.91 -8.08
C LEU A 513 -10.52 21.09 -9.36
N GLY A 514 -11.72 21.09 -9.95
CA GLY A 514 -11.98 20.35 -11.20
C GLY A 514 -11.59 18.87 -11.12
N LYS A 515 -11.95 18.21 -10.00
CA LYS A 515 -11.56 16.83 -9.69
C LYS A 515 -12.36 15.82 -10.52
N LEU A 516 -11.70 14.73 -10.92
CA LEU A 516 -12.22 13.67 -11.75
C LEU A 516 -12.77 12.52 -10.88
N VAL A 517 -13.97 12.04 -11.21
CA VAL A 517 -14.54 10.79 -10.71
C VAL A 517 -14.51 9.79 -11.85
N GLU A 518 -13.74 8.72 -11.72
CA GLU A 518 -13.73 7.63 -12.69
C GLU A 518 -14.67 6.54 -12.19
N TYR A 519 -15.46 5.94 -13.07
CA TYR A 519 -16.45 4.94 -12.68
C TYR A 519 -16.55 3.82 -13.71
N LYS A 520 -16.87 2.62 -13.26
CA LYS A 520 -17.00 1.41 -14.09
C LYS A 520 -18.16 0.58 -13.57
N ALA A 521 -19.01 0.09 -14.47
CA ALA A 521 -20.06 -0.87 -14.14
C ALA A 521 -20.55 -1.57 -15.42
N PRO A 522 -21.09 -2.79 -15.36
CA PRO A 522 -21.72 -3.42 -16.52
C PRO A 522 -22.92 -2.62 -17.07
N ARG A 523 -23.60 -1.87 -16.21
CA ARG A 523 -24.78 -1.07 -16.54
C ARG A 523 -24.70 0.29 -15.84
N ILE A 524 -24.79 1.37 -16.62
CA ILE A 524 -24.71 2.75 -16.13
C ILE A 524 -25.92 3.52 -16.62
N ARG A 525 -26.68 4.14 -15.70
CA ARG A 525 -27.83 4.97 -16.03
C ARG A 525 -27.66 6.37 -15.46
N TYR A 526 -27.58 7.38 -16.32
CA TYR A 526 -27.57 8.79 -15.94
C TYR A 526 -28.96 9.40 -16.13
N GLN A 527 -29.45 10.11 -15.11
CA GLN A 527 -30.70 10.88 -15.18
C GLN A 527 -30.40 12.35 -14.95
N ARG A 528 -30.61 13.19 -15.97
CA ARG A 528 -30.29 14.63 -15.89
C ARG A 528 -31.19 15.36 -14.90
N ALA A 529 -32.49 15.13 -14.91
CA ALA A 529 -33.43 15.85 -14.03
C ALA A 529 -33.13 15.64 -12.52
N ALA A 530 -32.52 14.51 -12.17
CA ALA A 530 -32.09 14.18 -10.81
C ALA A 530 -30.59 14.44 -10.59
N GLU A 531 -29.82 14.80 -11.62
CA GLU A 531 -28.34 14.89 -11.59
C GLU A 531 -27.69 13.66 -10.92
N THR A 532 -28.23 12.47 -11.20
CA THR A 532 -27.86 11.23 -10.50
C THR A 532 -27.38 10.16 -11.50
N MET A 533 -26.27 9.49 -11.17
CA MET A 533 -25.73 8.33 -11.87
C MET A 533 -25.99 7.05 -11.08
N TYR A 534 -26.59 6.05 -11.72
CA TYR A 534 -26.80 4.70 -11.18
C TYR A 534 -25.81 3.75 -11.85
N LEU A 535 -24.94 3.14 -11.05
CA LEU A 535 -23.95 2.15 -11.47
C LEU A 535 -24.43 0.79 -10.91
N GLU A 536 -24.76 -0.15 -11.77
CA GLU A 536 -25.47 -1.38 -11.41
C GLU A 536 -24.64 -2.63 -11.79
N ASP A 537 -24.91 -3.77 -11.14
CA ASP A 537 -24.34 -5.09 -11.45
C ASP A 537 -22.81 -5.24 -11.23
N GLY A 538 -22.22 -4.48 -10.32
CA GLY A 538 -20.79 -4.52 -9.98
C GLY A 538 -20.07 -3.22 -10.29
N ALA A 539 -20.42 -2.18 -9.54
CA ALA A 539 -19.87 -0.84 -9.67
C ALA A 539 -18.50 -0.68 -8.98
N GLU A 540 -17.62 0.06 -9.63
CA GLU A 540 -16.32 0.50 -9.12
C GLU A 540 -16.14 1.99 -9.41
N VAL A 541 -15.91 2.79 -8.37
CA VAL A 541 -15.76 4.25 -8.45
C VAL A 541 -14.41 4.65 -7.85
N HIS A 542 -13.65 5.48 -8.57
CA HIS A 542 -12.38 6.05 -8.14
C HIS A 542 -12.50 7.57 -8.02
N TYR A 543 -12.07 8.11 -6.90
CA TYR A 543 -11.99 9.54 -6.66
C TYR A 543 -10.72 9.86 -5.87
N GLN A 544 -9.76 10.52 -6.51
CA GLN A 544 -8.43 10.75 -5.93
C GLN A 544 -7.76 9.42 -5.50
N ASP A 545 -7.45 9.26 -4.21
CA ASP A 545 -6.89 8.03 -3.65
C ASP A 545 -7.97 7.07 -3.11
N MET A 546 -9.25 7.42 -3.25
CA MET A 546 -10.39 6.63 -2.77
C MET A 546 -10.94 5.71 -3.86
N VAL A 547 -11.17 4.46 -3.51
CA VAL A 547 -11.81 3.44 -4.36
C VAL A 547 -13.03 2.86 -3.64
N LEU A 548 -14.21 2.94 -4.25
CA LEU A 548 -15.45 2.36 -3.76
C LEU A 548 -15.94 1.27 -4.72
N THR A 549 -16.08 0.04 -4.24
CA THR A 549 -16.66 -1.07 -5.01
C THR A 549 -17.92 -1.59 -4.34
N SER A 550 -19.00 -1.82 -5.09
CA SER A 550 -20.27 -2.38 -4.58
C SER A 550 -21.07 -3.06 -5.69
N GLY A 551 -22.11 -3.81 -5.37
CA GLY A 551 -23.08 -4.29 -6.36
C GLY A 551 -23.73 -3.13 -7.11
N ASP A 552 -24.29 -2.18 -6.36
CA ASP A 552 -24.93 -0.98 -6.88
C ASP A 552 -24.37 0.28 -6.19
N VAL A 553 -24.13 1.34 -6.97
CA VAL A 553 -23.75 2.67 -6.47
C VAL A 553 -24.62 3.73 -7.15
N GLU A 554 -25.34 4.50 -6.35
CA GLU A 554 -26.05 5.71 -6.76
C GLU A 554 -25.19 6.93 -6.39
N PHE A 555 -24.81 7.74 -7.37
CA PHE A 555 -24.04 8.96 -7.20
C PHE A 555 -24.90 10.18 -7.54
N ASP A 556 -25.30 10.93 -6.51
CA ASP A 556 -25.95 12.23 -6.62
C ASP A 556 -24.87 13.30 -6.80
N ALA A 557 -24.69 13.77 -8.03
CA ALA A 557 -23.64 14.71 -8.39
C ALA A 557 -23.91 16.13 -7.84
N ASN A 558 -25.16 16.49 -7.55
CA ASN A 558 -25.54 17.79 -6.99
C ASN A 558 -25.14 17.90 -5.53
N ARG A 559 -25.33 16.82 -4.77
CA ARG A 559 -25.05 16.76 -3.32
C ARG A 559 -23.66 16.21 -3.02
N GLY A 560 -22.97 15.64 -4.01
CA GLY A 560 -21.69 14.96 -3.83
C GLY A 560 -21.81 13.71 -2.94
N VAL A 561 -22.94 13.00 -3.02
CA VAL A 561 -23.26 11.84 -2.17
C VAL A 561 -23.26 10.56 -3.01
N MET A 562 -22.56 9.55 -2.52
CA MET A 562 -22.64 8.19 -3.03
C MET A 562 -23.40 7.30 -2.05
N THR A 563 -24.42 6.61 -2.52
CA THR A 563 -25.15 5.57 -1.80
C THR A 563 -24.79 4.24 -2.44
N ALA A 564 -24.17 3.34 -1.68
CA ALA A 564 -23.71 2.04 -2.18
C ALA A 564 -24.36 0.89 -1.41
N SER A 565 -24.86 -0.10 -2.14
CA SER A 565 -25.53 -1.29 -1.60
C SER A 565 -25.40 -2.47 -2.57
N GLY A 566 -26.04 -3.61 -2.28
CA GLY A 566 -26.09 -4.77 -3.20
C GLY A 566 -25.18 -5.94 -2.79
N ASP A 567 -25.08 -6.96 -3.65
CA ASP A 567 -24.22 -8.14 -3.45
C ASP A 567 -23.24 -8.26 -4.64
N PRO A 568 -21.92 -8.08 -4.43
CA PRO A 568 -21.23 -7.88 -3.15
C PRO A 568 -21.50 -6.51 -2.51
N GLY A 569 -21.54 -6.46 -1.17
CA GLY A 569 -21.73 -5.22 -0.42
C GLY A 569 -20.58 -4.21 -0.58
N PRO A 570 -20.78 -2.94 -0.17
CA PRO A 570 -19.84 -1.86 -0.43
C PRO A 570 -18.51 -2.03 0.32
N VAL A 571 -17.42 -1.75 -0.39
CA VAL A 571 -16.05 -1.73 0.11
C VAL A 571 -15.41 -0.40 -0.28
N LEU A 572 -15.08 0.41 0.73
CA LEU A 572 -14.36 1.67 0.61
C LEU A 572 -12.89 1.45 0.95
N LYS A 573 -11.99 1.89 0.08
CA LYS A 573 -10.54 1.95 0.33
C LYS A 573 -10.08 3.38 0.19
N ASP A 574 -9.44 3.92 1.22
CA ASP A 574 -8.87 5.27 1.22
C ASP A 574 -7.54 5.31 2.02
N ALA A 575 -6.99 6.51 2.26
CA ALA A 575 -5.79 6.70 3.06
C ALA A 575 -5.92 6.19 4.52
N GLY A 576 -7.14 6.14 5.06
CA GLY A 576 -7.47 5.63 6.40
C GLY A 576 -7.63 4.10 6.47
N GLY A 577 -7.66 3.41 5.32
CA GLY A 577 -7.69 1.95 5.22
C GLY A 577 -8.89 1.41 4.45
N GLU A 578 -9.21 0.13 4.69
CA GLU A 578 -10.32 -0.55 4.02
C GLU A 578 -11.51 -0.73 4.99
N ILE A 579 -12.69 -0.30 4.56
CA ILE A 579 -13.96 -0.42 5.30
C ILE A 579 -14.97 -1.16 4.42
N ARG A 580 -15.57 -2.24 4.93
CA ARG A 580 -16.61 -3.02 4.25
C ARG A 580 -17.93 -2.88 5.00
N GLY A 581 -19.06 -2.87 4.31
CA GLY A 581 -20.39 -2.80 4.93
C GLY A 581 -21.46 -3.55 4.12
N THR A 582 -22.71 -3.46 4.57
CA THR A 582 -23.89 -3.86 3.78
C THR A 582 -24.43 -2.70 2.96
N ASP A 583 -24.43 -1.50 3.56
CA ASP A 583 -24.92 -0.27 2.98
C ASP A 583 -23.97 0.86 3.37
N MET A 584 -23.76 1.81 2.47
CA MET A 584 -22.83 2.92 2.69
C MET A 584 -23.38 4.21 2.09
N ASN A 585 -23.39 5.29 2.86
CA ASN A 585 -23.63 6.64 2.40
C ASN A 585 -22.35 7.44 2.58
N TYR A 586 -21.78 8.00 1.52
CA TYR A 586 -20.50 8.71 1.55
C TYR A 586 -20.60 10.08 0.89
N HIS A 587 -20.25 11.13 1.63
CA HIS A 587 -20.14 12.50 1.15
C HIS A 587 -18.70 12.77 0.68
N LEU A 588 -18.51 12.95 -0.63
CA LEU A 588 -17.21 13.17 -1.27
C LEU A 588 -16.49 14.42 -0.74
N ASP A 589 -17.21 15.53 -0.53
CA ASP A 589 -16.60 16.81 -0.12
C ASP A 589 -16.12 16.81 1.32
N ALA A 590 -16.91 16.23 2.22
CA ALA A 590 -16.62 16.21 3.64
C ALA A 590 -15.65 15.08 4.02
N GLY A 591 -15.42 14.10 3.13
CA GLY A 591 -14.71 12.87 3.45
C GLY A 591 -15.40 12.07 4.57
N GLN A 592 -16.71 12.24 4.70
CA GLN A 592 -17.55 11.68 5.76
C GLN A 592 -18.51 10.65 5.20
N GLY A 593 -18.81 9.62 5.97
CA GLY A 593 -19.78 8.61 5.54
C GLY A 593 -20.31 7.75 6.65
N GLU A 594 -21.46 7.14 6.42
CA GLU A 594 -22.10 6.16 7.28
C GLU A 594 -22.01 4.78 6.62
N ILE A 595 -21.55 3.79 7.37
CA ILE A 595 -21.41 2.40 6.91
C ILE A 595 -22.20 1.50 7.87
N VAL A 596 -23.21 0.83 7.34
CA VAL A 596 -24.04 -0.14 8.09
C VAL A 596 -23.40 -1.51 8.05
N GLY A 597 -23.40 -2.23 9.18
CA GLY A 597 -22.76 -3.53 9.32
C GLY A 597 -21.24 -3.48 9.12
N GLY A 598 -20.63 -2.32 9.37
CA GLY A 598 -19.27 -2.01 9.00
C GLY A 598 -18.22 -2.93 9.65
N ARG A 599 -17.22 -3.34 8.87
CA ARG A 599 -16.00 -4.02 9.32
C ARG A 599 -14.78 -3.35 8.69
N THR A 600 -13.81 -3.00 9.51
CA THR A 600 -12.54 -2.43 9.05
C THR A 600 -11.36 -3.03 9.79
N LYS A 601 -10.20 -3.05 9.14
CA LYS A 601 -8.92 -3.39 9.78
C LYS A 601 -8.06 -2.14 9.81
N PHE A 602 -7.59 -1.79 11.00
CA PHE A 602 -6.64 -0.70 11.18
C PHE A 602 -5.47 -1.16 12.05
N GLU A 603 -4.24 -0.94 11.56
CA GLU A 603 -3.01 -1.50 12.15
C GLU A 603 -3.15 -3.02 12.36
N ASP A 604 -2.97 -3.49 13.59
CA ASP A 604 -3.03 -4.89 13.98
C ASP A 604 -4.42 -5.30 14.54
N ALA A 605 -5.44 -4.42 14.47
CA ALA A 605 -6.76 -4.64 15.05
C ALA A 605 -7.91 -4.56 14.02
N TRP A 606 -8.91 -5.44 14.19
CA TRP A 606 -10.18 -5.46 13.50
C TRP A 606 -11.26 -4.76 14.33
N TYR A 607 -12.07 -3.95 13.67
CA TYR A 607 -13.22 -3.25 14.24
C TYR A 607 -14.47 -3.66 13.48
N ARG A 608 -15.54 -3.97 14.21
CA ARG A 608 -16.86 -4.24 13.65
C ARG A 608 -17.90 -3.40 14.37
N GLY A 609 -18.88 -2.88 13.66
CA GLY A 609 -19.98 -2.09 14.21
C GLY A 609 -21.30 -2.43 13.55
N GLU A 610 -22.40 -2.15 14.25
CA GLU A 610 -23.71 -2.06 13.61
C GLU A 610 -23.74 -0.84 12.68
N ASP A 611 -23.17 0.28 13.14
CA ASP A 611 -22.98 1.49 12.35
C ASP A 611 -21.58 2.05 12.60
N ILE A 612 -20.90 2.41 11.51
CA ILE A 612 -19.60 3.11 11.53
C ILE A 612 -19.79 4.43 10.79
N TRP A 613 -19.64 5.55 11.49
CA TRP A 613 -19.54 6.88 10.89
C TRP A 613 -18.08 7.28 10.73
N LYS A 614 -17.63 7.49 9.50
CA LYS A 614 -16.39 8.20 9.22
C LYS A 614 -16.66 9.70 9.39
N LEU A 615 -16.05 10.30 10.41
CA LEU A 615 -16.23 11.71 10.78
C LEU A 615 -15.21 12.63 10.07
N SER A 616 -14.06 12.07 9.69
CA SER A 616 -13.00 12.69 8.88
C SER A 616 -12.06 11.61 8.35
N GLU A 617 -11.01 11.98 7.60
CA GLU A 617 -9.99 11.04 7.14
C GLU A 617 -9.41 10.17 8.28
N ASP A 618 -9.17 10.79 9.45
CA ASP A 618 -8.54 10.16 10.62
C ASP A 618 -9.48 9.78 11.78
N GLU A 619 -10.79 9.95 11.66
CA GLU A 619 -11.72 9.70 12.79
C GLU A 619 -12.91 8.82 12.40
N LEU A 620 -13.14 7.75 13.19
CA LEU A 620 -14.30 6.88 13.09
C LEU A 620 -15.09 6.87 14.40
N ALA A 621 -16.42 6.91 14.31
CA ALA A 621 -17.33 6.65 15.40
C ALA A 621 -18.10 5.35 15.13
N ILE A 622 -18.12 4.44 16.09
CA ILE A 622 -18.70 3.10 15.96
C ILE A 622 -19.78 2.93 17.04
N ARG A 623 -21.00 2.57 16.62
CA ARG A 623 -22.10 2.20 17.51
C ARG A 623 -22.26 0.68 17.55
N ASN A 624 -22.55 0.16 18.75
CA ASN A 624 -22.76 -1.27 19.02
C ASN A 624 -21.71 -2.15 18.34
N GLY A 625 -20.45 -1.84 18.61
CA GLY A 625 -19.32 -2.49 17.95
C GLY A 625 -18.41 -3.23 18.90
N TRP A 626 -17.45 -3.93 18.32
CA TRP A 626 -16.37 -4.58 19.04
C TRP A 626 -15.06 -4.45 18.29
N PHE A 627 -13.95 -4.56 19.02
CA PHE A 627 -12.63 -4.65 18.42
C PHE A 627 -11.84 -5.86 18.94
N THR A 628 -10.93 -6.38 18.11
CA THR A 628 -10.09 -7.56 18.40
C THR A 628 -8.85 -7.57 17.50
N THR A 629 -7.75 -8.18 17.92
CA THR A 629 -6.60 -8.46 17.03
C THR A 629 -6.71 -9.81 16.31
N CYS A 630 -7.80 -10.55 16.53
CA CYS A 630 -8.05 -11.82 15.88
C CYS A 630 -8.66 -11.61 14.48
N ASP A 631 -8.11 -12.22 13.44
CA ASP A 631 -8.63 -12.11 12.06
C ASP A 631 -9.75 -13.12 11.73
N LEU A 632 -9.97 -14.12 12.58
CA LEU A 632 -11.04 -15.11 12.45
C LEU A 632 -12.45 -14.47 12.50
N GLU A 633 -13.40 -15.03 11.74
CA GLU A 633 -14.80 -14.56 11.72
C GLU A 633 -15.47 -14.60 13.10
N HIS A 634 -15.15 -15.63 13.89
CA HIS A 634 -15.48 -15.71 15.31
C HIS A 634 -14.20 -15.52 16.11
N PRO A 635 -13.90 -14.29 16.58
CA PRO A 635 -12.64 -14.02 17.24
C PRO A 635 -12.56 -14.75 18.60
N HIS A 636 -11.35 -15.16 18.99
CA HIS A 636 -11.15 -15.81 20.30
C HIS A 636 -11.48 -14.88 21.48
N TYR A 637 -11.39 -13.57 21.26
CA TYR A 637 -11.76 -12.55 22.23
C TYR A 637 -12.24 -11.29 21.50
N GLU A 638 -13.05 -10.49 22.16
CA GLU A 638 -13.53 -9.21 21.63
C GLU A 638 -13.78 -8.21 22.77
N PHE A 639 -13.53 -6.93 22.51
CA PHE A 639 -13.88 -5.84 23.40
C PHE A 639 -15.10 -5.14 22.85
N ALA A 640 -16.28 -5.51 23.35
CA ALA A 640 -17.55 -4.95 22.89
C ALA A 640 -17.87 -3.64 23.61
N SER A 641 -18.39 -2.67 22.87
CA SER A 641 -18.80 -1.37 23.38
C SER A 641 -20.03 -0.86 22.64
N ARG A 642 -20.91 -0.16 23.36
CA ARG A 642 -22.05 0.53 22.73
C ARG A 642 -21.63 1.78 21.95
N GLN A 643 -20.60 2.46 22.43
CA GLN A 643 -20.05 3.68 21.82
C GLN A 643 -18.53 3.57 21.78
N MET A 644 -17.95 3.76 20.60
CA MET A 644 -16.51 3.75 20.40
C MET A 644 -16.14 4.85 19.42
N LYS A 645 -15.02 5.52 19.67
CA LYS A 645 -14.41 6.48 18.76
C LYS A 645 -12.95 6.08 18.54
N VAL A 646 -12.57 5.91 17.29
CA VAL A 646 -11.24 5.51 16.84
C VAL A 646 -10.60 6.73 16.18
N TYR A 647 -9.48 7.18 16.73
CA TYR A 647 -8.61 8.18 16.12
C TYR A 647 -7.48 7.42 15.42
N LEU A 648 -7.55 7.33 14.10
CA LEU A 648 -6.59 6.60 13.28
C LEU A 648 -5.16 7.09 13.60
N GLY A 649 -4.24 6.15 13.86
CA GLY A 649 -2.85 6.44 14.21
C GLY A 649 -2.61 7.02 15.62
N ASP A 650 -3.64 7.27 16.43
CA ASP A 650 -3.50 7.81 17.81
C ASP A 650 -4.05 6.85 18.88
N LYS A 651 -5.38 6.68 18.98
CA LYS A 651 -6.02 5.96 20.10
C LYS A 651 -7.46 5.53 19.81
N VAL A 652 -7.95 4.58 20.59
CA VAL A 652 -9.35 4.17 20.66
C VAL A 652 -9.92 4.56 22.02
N VAL A 653 -11.11 5.15 22.01
CA VAL A 653 -11.88 5.49 23.21
C VAL A 653 -13.22 4.78 23.15
N ALA A 654 -13.57 3.99 24.16
CA ALA A 654 -14.80 3.20 24.18
C ALA A 654 -15.50 3.24 25.55
N LYS A 655 -16.83 3.27 25.54
CA LYS A 655 -17.65 3.29 26.75
C LYS A 655 -19.07 2.69 26.55
N PRO A 656 -19.58 1.93 27.54
CA PRO A 656 -18.81 1.05 28.42
C PRO A 656 -18.18 -0.09 27.61
N VAL A 657 -17.06 -0.66 28.07
CA VAL A 657 -16.40 -1.80 27.41
C VAL A 657 -16.61 -3.08 28.20
N VAL A 658 -17.01 -4.15 27.49
CA VAL A 658 -17.07 -5.51 28.03
C VAL A 658 -16.11 -6.38 27.23
N PHE A 659 -15.14 -6.97 27.94
CA PHE A 659 -14.20 -7.93 27.39
C PHE A 659 -14.82 -9.32 27.40
N TYR A 660 -15.00 -9.89 26.22
CA TYR A 660 -15.46 -11.25 26.01
C TYR A 660 -14.29 -12.14 25.59
N VAL A 661 -14.23 -13.35 26.15
CA VAL A 661 -13.43 -14.44 25.60
C VAL A 661 -14.41 -15.44 25.00
N ARG A 662 -14.33 -15.62 23.68
CA ARG A 662 -15.32 -16.31 22.84
C ARG A 662 -16.70 -15.64 22.96
N HIS A 663 -17.52 -16.04 23.94
CA HIS A 663 -18.83 -15.44 24.22
C HIS A 663 -19.09 -15.24 25.73
N ILE A 664 -18.05 -15.41 26.56
CA ILE A 664 -18.16 -15.29 28.01
C ILE A 664 -17.64 -13.92 28.42
N PRO A 665 -18.46 -13.06 29.05
CA PRO A 665 -18.00 -11.78 29.56
C PRO A 665 -17.06 -12.00 30.75
N ILE A 666 -15.81 -11.58 30.64
CA ILE A 666 -14.77 -11.73 31.67
C ILE A 666 -14.65 -10.46 32.52
N LEU A 667 -14.72 -9.29 31.90
CA LEU A 667 -14.53 -8.00 32.57
C LEU A 667 -15.40 -6.93 31.91
N ALA A 668 -15.99 -6.05 32.73
CA ALA A 668 -16.68 -4.86 32.25
C ALA A 668 -16.08 -3.61 32.92
N VAL A 669 -15.75 -2.61 32.11
CA VAL A 669 -15.23 -1.31 32.57
C VAL A 669 -16.11 -0.18 32.02
N PRO A 670 -16.37 0.88 32.81
CA PRO A 670 -17.22 1.98 32.37
C PRO A 670 -16.61 2.80 31.24
N TYR A 671 -15.28 2.79 31.12
CA TYR A 671 -14.52 3.55 30.14
C TYR A 671 -13.19 2.82 29.86
N TYR A 672 -12.81 2.74 28.59
CA TYR A 672 -11.55 2.16 28.15
C TYR A 672 -10.91 3.07 27.10
N MET A 673 -9.62 3.33 27.25
CA MET A 673 -8.81 4.05 26.28
C MET A 673 -7.54 3.25 26.02
N ALA A 674 -7.28 2.95 24.76
CA ALA A 674 -6.09 2.24 24.30
C ALA A 674 -5.38 3.07 23.24
N SER A 675 -4.05 3.08 23.24
CA SER A 675 -3.27 3.76 22.21
C SER A 675 -3.15 2.86 20.98
N LEU A 676 -3.14 3.47 19.79
CA LEU A 676 -2.83 2.77 18.53
C LEU A 676 -1.36 2.94 18.13
N LYS A 677 -0.65 3.92 18.73
CA LYS A 677 0.78 4.14 18.49
C LYS A 677 1.63 2.99 19.03
N LYS A 678 2.55 2.48 18.22
CA LYS A 678 3.57 1.50 18.63
C LYS A 678 4.57 2.15 19.60
N GLY A 679 4.86 1.50 20.72
CA GLY A 679 5.88 1.94 21.67
C GLY A 679 5.34 2.29 23.06
N ARG A 680 6.05 3.16 23.78
CA ARG A 680 5.73 3.48 25.19
C ARG A 680 4.53 4.43 25.28
N GLN A 681 3.39 3.93 25.76
CA GLN A 681 2.12 4.68 25.83
C GLN A 681 1.39 4.46 27.16
N SER A 682 0.57 5.42 27.60
CA SER A 682 -0.20 5.29 28.84
C SER A 682 -1.47 4.45 28.62
N GLY A 683 -1.75 3.49 29.51
CA GLY A 683 -2.89 2.58 29.35
C GLY A 683 -3.03 1.56 30.48
N PHE A 684 -4.15 0.84 30.50
CA PHE A 684 -4.33 -0.29 31.43
C PHE A 684 -3.46 -1.47 31.01
N LEU A 685 -2.90 -2.19 31.99
CA LEU A 685 -2.05 -3.37 31.74
C LEU A 685 -2.83 -4.65 31.37
N LEU A 686 -4.14 -4.53 31.12
CA LEU A 686 -5.00 -5.65 30.76
C LEU A 686 -4.71 -6.06 29.30
N PRO A 687 -4.50 -7.35 29.00
CA PRO A 687 -4.91 -8.50 29.80
C PRO A 687 -3.77 -9.28 30.48
N ASN A 688 -2.63 -8.68 30.90
CA ASN A 688 -1.52 -9.40 31.57
C ASN A 688 -1.85 -9.88 33.01
N LEU A 689 -3.07 -10.37 33.23
CA LEU A 689 -3.60 -10.81 34.51
C LEU A 689 -3.04 -12.20 34.86
N GLU A 690 -2.51 -12.35 36.07
CA GLU A 690 -2.11 -13.66 36.58
C GLU A 690 -3.17 -14.21 37.52
N LEU A 691 -3.65 -15.41 37.21
CA LEU A 691 -4.65 -16.14 37.99
C LEU A 691 -4.02 -17.43 38.48
N GLY A 692 -3.97 -17.64 39.80
CA GLY A 692 -3.31 -18.81 40.34
C GLY A 692 -3.65 -19.12 41.78
N VAL A 693 -2.97 -20.14 42.29
CA VAL A 693 -3.09 -20.62 43.66
C VAL A 693 -1.70 -20.87 44.22
N ASP A 694 -1.54 -20.48 45.47
CA ASP A 694 -0.38 -20.73 46.31
C ASP A 694 -0.84 -21.48 47.58
N ASP A 695 0.00 -22.38 48.10
CA ASP A 695 -0.34 -23.21 49.27
C ASP A 695 -0.41 -22.44 50.59
N SER A 696 0.37 -21.36 50.71
CA SER A 696 0.40 -20.49 51.88
C SER A 696 -0.67 -19.40 51.82
N ARG A 697 -1.06 -18.95 50.61
CA ARG A 697 -1.89 -17.74 50.42
C ARG A 697 -3.23 -17.95 49.73
N GLY A 698 -3.48 -19.14 49.19
CA GLY A 698 -4.72 -19.46 48.48
C GLY A 698 -4.74 -18.87 47.07
N ARG A 699 -5.92 -18.52 46.59
CA ARG A 699 -6.11 -17.96 45.24
C ARG A 699 -5.60 -16.53 45.19
N PHE A 700 -5.16 -16.10 44.03
CA PHE A 700 -4.79 -14.71 43.80
C PHE A 700 -5.16 -14.23 42.41
N ILE A 701 -5.27 -12.91 42.31
CA ILE A 701 -5.35 -12.15 41.07
C ILE A 701 -4.24 -11.11 41.14
N ARG A 702 -3.27 -11.15 40.23
CA ARG A 702 -2.10 -10.27 40.26
C ARG A 702 -1.94 -9.48 38.98
N ASN A 703 -1.15 -8.41 39.07
CA ASN A 703 -0.77 -7.56 37.95
C ASN A 703 -1.94 -6.74 37.36
N MET A 704 -2.93 -6.38 38.19
CA MET A 704 -3.97 -5.43 37.80
C MET A 704 -3.41 -4.01 37.91
N GLY A 705 -3.28 -3.26 36.82
CA GLY A 705 -2.62 -1.97 36.92
C GLY A 705 -2.76 -1.03 35.74
N TYR A 706 -2.14 0.14 35.89
CA TYR A 706 -2.08 1.20 34.89
C TYR A 706 -0.62 1.58 34.66
N TYR A 707 -0.27 1.73 33.39
CA TYR A 707 1.01 2.21 32.93
C TYR A 707 0.88 3.67 32.50
N TRP A 708 1.76 4.53 32.99
CA TRP A 708 1.74 5.96 32.78
C TRP A 708 3.07 6.43 32.22
N ALA A 709 3.05 6.98 31.01
CA ALA A 709 4.21 7.49 30.30
C ALA A 709 3.93 8.94 29.84
N PRO A 710 4.14 9.95 30.71
CA PRO A 710 3.80 11.34 30.42
C PRO A 710 4.77 12.06 29.47
N ASN A 711 5.99 11.55 29.29
CA ASN A 711 7.00 12.11 28.37
C ASN A 711 7.99 11.03 27.94
N ASP A 712 9.01 11.36 27.14
CA ASP A 712 10.04 10.44 26.62
C ASP A 712 11.14 10.06 27.63
N TYR A 713 11.19 10.69 28.81
CA TYR A 713 12.25 10.47 29.79
C TYR A 713 11.78 9.83 31.10
N TYR A 714 10.47 9.64 31.30
CA TYR A 714 9.89 9.11 32.53
C TYR A 714 8.69 8.20 32.25
N ASP A 715 8.60 7.08 32.96
CA ASP A 715 7.42 6.24 33.02
C ASP A 715 7.20 5.64 34.42
N ALA A 716 5.95 5.26 34.69
CA ALA A 716 5.52 4.67 35.94
C ALA A 716 4.50 3.55 35.69
N LYS A 717 4.65 2.44 36.40
CA LYS A 717 3.74 1.29 36.37
C LYS A 717 3.17 1.08 37.77
N LEU A 718 1.86 1.25 37.94
CA LEU A 718 1.16 1.02 39.19
C LEU A 718 0.35 -0.27 39.08
N THR A 719 0.63 -1.27 39.92
CA THR A 719 -0.07 -2.56 39.93
C THR A 719 -0.58 -2.94 41.31
N PHE A 720 -1.64 -3.75 41.30
CA PHE A 720 -2.33 -4.27 42.46
C PHE A 720 -2.44 -5.79 42.34
N ASP A 721 -2.09 -6.47 43.43
CA ASP A 721 -2.31 -7.90 43.61
C ASP A 721 -3.26 -8.12 44.78
N PHE A 722 -4.25 -8.96 44.55
CA PHE A 722 -5.28 -9.29 45.52
C PHE A 722 -5.29 -10.78 45.83
N TYR A 723 -5.25 -11.11 47.12
CA TYR A 723 -5.29 -12.47 47.64
C TYR A 723 -6.56 -12.62 48.51
N PRO A 724 -7.68 -13.12 47.96
CA PRO A 724 -8.97 -13.08 48.63
C PRO A 724 -9.04 -13.86 49.95
N GLN A 725 -8.35 -15.01 50.05
CA GLN A 725 -8.36 -15.85 51.26
C GLN A 725 -7.66 -15.19 52.45
N GLN A 726 -6.79 -14.22 52.21
CA GLN A 726 -6.02 -13.53 53.24
C GLN A 726 -6.42 -12.06 53.41
N ASP A 727 -7.44 -11.57 52.69
CA ASP A 727 -7.77 -10.13 52.63
C ASP A 727 -6.50 -9.25 52.52
N ARG A 728 -5.63 -9.65 51.58
CA ARG A 728 -4.31 -9.06 51.39
C ARG A 728 -4.24 -8.33 50.05
N LEU A 729 -3.71 -7.11 50.10
CA LEU A 729 -3.51 -6.23 48.96
C LEU A 729 -2.03 -5.84 48.87
N VAL A 730 -1.38 -6.16 47.74
CA VAL A 730 -0.04 -5.69 47.44
C VAL A 730 -0.13 -4.63 46.34
N THR A 731 0.39 -3.44 46.60
CA THR A 731 0.51 -2.36 45.63
C THR A 731 1.97 -2.23 45.22
N ARG A 732 2.26 -2.21 43.92
CA ARG A 732 3.60 -1.95 43.40
C ARG A 732 3.60 -0.73 42.51
N LEU A 733 4.56 0.16 42.72
CA LEU A 733 4.82 1.30 41.87
C LEU A 733 6.25 1.18 41.36
N GLU A 734 6.42 0.92 40.07
CA GLU A 734 7.71 0.89 39.39
C GLU A 734 7.86 2.17 38.58
N ASN A 735 8.82 3.03 38.92
CA ASN A 735 9.12 4.25 38.16
C ASN A 735 10.45 4.08 37.45
N ARG A 736 10.54 4.49 36.20
CA ARG A 736 11.79 4.53 35.45
C ARG A 736 11.99 5.92 34.86
N TYR A 737 13.23 6.38 34.87
CA TYR A 737 13.59 7.65 34.27
C TYR A 737 14.93 7.52 33.54
N ALA A 738 15.05 8.15 32.38
CA ALA A 738 16.28 8.13 31.59
C ALA A 738 16.34 9.35 30.66
N LEU A 739 17.39 10.15 30.81
CA LEU A 739 17.77 11.20 29.87
C LEU A 739 19.17 10.87 29.33
N ARG A 740 19.25 10.67 28.00
CA ARG A 740 20.46 10.24 27.31
C ARG A 740 21.65 11.15 27.67
N TYR A 741 22.79 10.55 28.00
CA TYR A 741 24.02 11.24 28.41
C TYR A 741 23.95 12.08 29.70
N ARG A 742 22.83 12.06 30.43
CA ARG A 742 22.65 12.82 31.68
C ARG A 742 22.43 11.91 32.86
N TYR A 743 21.32 11.17 32.88
CA TYR A 743 20.98 10.30 34.00
C TYR A 743 20.05 9.16 33.59
N SER A 744 20.05 8.07 34.34
CA SER A 744 19.07 7.00 34.26
C SER A 744 18.89 6.31 35.61
N GLY A 745 17.72 5.74 35.86
CA GLY A 745 17.43 5.05 37.11
C GLY A 745 15.99 4.59 37.22
N SER A 746 15.69 3.98 38.34
CA SER A 746 14.36 3.49 38.69
C SER A 746 14.11 3.54 40.19
N VAL A 747 12.86 3.68 40.56
CA VAL A 747 12.40 3.66 41.95
C VAL A 747 11.18 2.74 42.01
N ASN A 748 11.35 1.60 42.67
CA ASN A 748 10.36 0.56 42.84
C ASN A 748 9.89 0.55 44.29
N LEU A 749 8.62 0.85 44.51
CA LEU A 749 7.97 0.82 45.81
C LEU A 749 6.98 -0.35 45.85
N MET A 750 7.06 -1.18 46.88
CA MET A 750 6.04 -2.19 47.16
C MET A 750 5.44 -1.89 48.53
N TYR A 751 4.11 -1.79 48.58
CA TYR A 751 3.35 -1.67 49.81
C TYR A 751 2.46 -2.91 49.96
N ASN A 752 2.64 -3.63 51.06
CA ASN A 752 1.91 -4.84 51.38
C ASN A 752 1.00 -4.60 52.59
N ARG A 753 -0.31 -4.72 52.40
CA ARG A 753 -1.32 -4.67 53.46
C ARG A 753 -1.92 -6.06 53.64
N ASP A 754 -1.70 -6.63 54.82
CA ASP A 754 -2.28 -7.89 55.27
C ASP A 754 -3.25 -7.57 56.42
N ALA A 755 -4.55 -7.52 56.09
CA ALA A 755 -5.59 -7.05 57.00
C ALA A 755 -5.84 -7.99 58.20
N PRO A 756 -5.91 -9.33 58.04
CA PRO A 756 -6.12 -10.26 59.16
C PRO A 756 -5.03 -10.18 60.23
N ASN A 757 -3.77 -9.94 59.84
CA ASN A 757 -2.65 -9.85 60.77
C ASN A 757 -2.31 -8.40 61.20
N ASN A 758 -3.08 -7.41 60.73
CA ASN A 758 -2.80 -5.96 60.92
C ASN A 758 -1.34 -5.59 60.57
N ARG A 759 -0.76 -6.23 59.55
CA ARG A 759 0.61 -5.99 59.10
C ARG A 759 0.63 -5.03 57.92
N ARG A 760 1.53 -4.05 57.99
CA ARG A 760 1.79 -3.07 56.91
C ARG A 760 3.28 -3.05 56.66
N GLU A 761 3.67 -3.46 55.47
CA GLU A 761 5.07 -3.64 55.12
C GLU A 761 5.37 -2.85 53.84
N THR A 762 6.56 -2.25 53.78
CA THR A 762 6.99 -1.44 52.65
C THR A 762 8.41 -1.81 52.27
N SER A 763 8.65 -2.03 50.98
CA SER A 763 10.00 -2.04 50.41
C SER A 763 10.17 -0.92 49.39
N LEU A 764 11.34 -0.30 49.42
CA LEU A 764 11.77 0.69 48.45
C LEU A 764 13.09 0.19 47.85
N ARG A 765 13.11 -0.07 46.56
CA ARG A 765 14.32 -0.38 45.81
C ARG A 765 14.58 0.75 44.83
N PHE A 766 15.77 1.32 44.84
CA PHE A 766 16.15 2.35 43.88
C PHE A 766 17.45 1.97 43.19
N ASN A 767 17.59 2.42 41.94
CA ASN A 767 18.88 2.52 41.28
C ASN A 767 18.97 3.85 40.53
N HIS A 768 20.18 4.37 40.42
CA HIS A 768 20.46 5.66 39.81
C HIS A 768 21.87 5.66 39.23
N LYS A 769 22.02 6.27 38.06
CA LYS A 769 23.29 6.55 37.41
C LYS A 769 23.18 7.91 36.75
N GLN A 770 24.07 8.82 37.09
CA GLN A 770 24.10 10.17 36.54
C GLN A 770 25.52 10.60 36.24
N GLN A 771 25.71 11.18 35.06
CA GLN A 771 26.96 11.83 34.69
C GLN A 771 26.83 13.32 35.05
N LEU A 772 27.52 13.76 36.10
CA LEU A 772 27.49 15.16 36.57
C LEU A 772 28.43 16.08 35.76
N GLY A 773 29.31 15.49 34.94
CA GLY A 773 30.23 16.15 34.01
C GLY A 773 31.05 15.10 33.26
N GLU A 774 32.03 15.50 32.44
CA GLU A 774 32.77 14.55 31.60
C GLU A 774 33.55 13.47 32.36
N ASN A 775 33.86 13.72 33.63
CA ASN A 775 34.77 12.94 34.46
C ASN A 775 34.19 12.57 35.82
N THR A 776 32.91 12.88 36.06
CA THR A 776 32.25 12.69 37.36
C THR A 776 30.98 11.89 37.18
N ASP A 777 30.91 10.73 37.83
CA ASP A 777 29.75 9.85 37.82
C ASP A 777 29.18 9.72 39.24
N LEU A 778 27.86 9.81 39.36
CA LEU A 778 27.09 9.50 40.56
C LEU A 778 26.29 8.23 40.29
N THR A 779 26.55 7.18 41.04
CA THR A 779 25.78 5.93 41.01
C THR A 779 25.16 5.66 42.37
N GLY A 780 23.99 5.05 42.39
CA GLY A 780 23.34 4.63 43.61
C GLY A 780 22.47 3.41 43.38
N ASP A 781 22.46 2.51 44.34
CA ASP A 781 21.59 1.35 44.40
C ASP A 781 21.26 1.06 45.85
N GLY A 782 20.01 0.71 46.15
CA GLY A 782 19.66 0.38 47.52
C GLY A 782 18.30 -0.26 47.67
N THR A 783 18.18 -1.06 48.73
CA THR A 783 16.95 -1.76 49.10
C THR A 783 16.66 -1.47 50.57
N PHE A 784 15.57 -0.76 50.82
CA PHE A 784 15.08 -0.44 52.15
C PHE A 784 13.81 -1.21 52.43
N VAL A 785 13.68 -1.73 53.65
CA VAL A 785 12.52 -2.51 54.09
C VAL A 785 12.05 -2.06 55.46
N SER A 786 10.74 -2.02 55.66
CA SER A 786 10.13 -1.67 56.95
C SER A 786 10.11 -2.86 57.94
N ALA A 787 10.19 -4.10 57.44
CA ALA A 787 10.15 -5.32 58.25
C ALA A 787 11.12 -6.37 57.69
N ALA A 788 11.74 -7.16 58.58
CA ALA A 788 12.67 -8.23 58.20
C ALA A 788 12.01 -9.38 57.41
N ASP A 789 10.71 -9.59 57.65
CA ASP A 789 9.96 -10.69 57.04
C ASP A 789 9.28 -10.32 55.72
N ILE A 790 9.42 -9.08 55.23
CA ILE A 790 8.68 -8.61 54.04
C ILE A 790 8.90 -9.51 52.82
N PHE A 791 10.14 -9.98 52.62
CA PHE A 791 10.50 -10.88 51.52
C PHE A 791 10.18 -12.35 51.82
N LYS A 792 9.92 -12.73 53.08
CA LYS A 792 9.44 -14.08 53.42
C LYS A 792 8.05 -14.34 52.84
N ASN A 793 7.26 -13.28 52.66
CA ASN A 793 5.87 -13.32 52.24
C ASN A 793 5.66 -12.94 50.75
N THR A 794 6.74 -12.90 49.95
CA THR A 794 6.72 -12.63 48.49
C THR A 794 7.03 -13.87 47.67
N ASP A 795 6.48 -13.96 46.46
CA ASP A 795 6.50 -15.11 45.54
C ASP A 795 7.85 -15.35 44.82
N ASP A 796 8.86 -14.55 45.15
CA ASP A 796 10.06 -14.34 44.35
C ASP A 796 11.35 -14.86 45.00
N VAL A 797 12.40 -14.97 44.18
CA VAL A 797 13.79 -15.25 44.60
C VAL A 797 14.26 -14.29 45.70
N ASP A 798 13.65 -13.10 45.77
CA ASP A 798 13.84 -12.09 46.81
C ASP A 798 13.66 -12.67 48.24
N ARG A 799 12.92 -13.78 48.42
CA ARG A 799 12.82 -14.47 49.71
C ARG A 799 14.15 -14.98 50.27
N LEU A 800 15.09 -15.33 49.39
CA LEU A 800 16.42 -15.81 49.76
C LEU A 800 17.37 -14.65 50.10
N GLN A 801 16.97 -13.40 49.82
CA GLN A 801 17.77 -12.22 50.09
C GLN A 801 17.67 -11.81 51.57
N ARG A 802 18.66 -12.25 52.36
CA ARG A 802 18.77 -11.93 53.79
C ARG A 802 19.70 -10.75 54.09
N ASP A 803 20.67 -10.51 53.21
CA ASP A 803 21.59 -9.39 53.32
C ASP A 803 21.20 -8.29 52.32
N LEU A 804 20.88 -7.11 52.84
CA LEU A 804 20.57 -5.92 52.07
C LEU A 804 21.81 -5.02 52.03
N SER A 805 22.29 -4.73 50.83
CA SER A 805 23.33 -3.73 50.58
C SER A 805 22.70 -2.52 49.91
N SER A 806 22.96 -1.34 50.45
CA SER A 806 22.63 -0.06 49.84
C SER A 806 23.90 0.77 49.72
N ARG A 807 24.14 1.32 48.53
CA ARG A 807 25.33 2.11 48.22
C ARG A 807 25.00 3.34 47.40
N ILE A 808 25.65 4.46 47.70
CA ILE A 808 25.73 5.63 46.82
C ILE A 808 27.22 5.93 46.63
N THR A 809 27.64 6.12 45.37
CA THR A 809 29.04 6.33 44.98
C THR A 809 29.13 7.54 44.07
N LEU A 810 29.97 8.49 44.42
CA LEU A 810 30.41 9.59 43.57
C LEU A 810 31.86 9.30 43.16
N SER A 811 32.12 9.06 41.88
CA SER A 811 33.46 8.86 41.36
C SER A 811 33.88 10.04 40.49
N HIS A 812 35.12 10.48 40.66
CA HIS A 812 35.75 11.50 39.83
C HIS A 812 37.09 10.99 39.31
N ARG A 813 37.29 11.07 37.99
CA ARG A 813 38.54 10.64 37.33
C ARG A 813 39.28 11.83 36.73
N PHE A 814 40.46 12.11 37.24
CA PHE A 814 41.34 13.14 36.70
C PHE A 814 42.02 12.61 35.42
N ARG A 815 41.54 13.01 34.23
CA ARG A 815 41.96 12.43 32.93
C ARG A 815 43.47 12.50 32.67
N GLU A 816 44.11 13.63 32.93
CA GLU A 816 45.54 13.84 32.65
C GLU A 816 46.45 12.97 33.55
N SER A 817 46.04 12.81 34.81
CA SER A 817 46.81 12.08 35.82
C SER A 817 46.34 10.64 36.03
N ASN A 818 45.26 10.22 35.36
CA ASN A 818 44.57 8.94 35.58
C ASN A 818 44.27 8.65 37.06
N GLN A 819 44.24 9.67 37.93
CA GLN A 819 43.90 9.55 39.34
C GLN A 819 42.39 9.37 39.48
N SER A 820 41.96 8.69 40.53
CA SER A 820 40.55 8.55 40.86
C SER A 820 40.27 8.93 42.30
N LEU A 821 39.20 9.69 42.51
CA LEU A 821 38.61 9.97 43.80
C LEU A 821 37.23 9.32 43.83
N ILE A 822 36.94 8.53 44.85
CA ILE A 822 35.66 7.86 45.05
C ILE A 822 35.16 8.28 46.43
N ALA A 823 34.00 8.91 46.50
CA ALA A 823 33.29 9.12 47.75
C ALA A 823 32.08 8.20 47.75
N GLN A 824 31.96 7.35 48.76
CA GLN A 824 30.88 6.39 48.85
C GLN A 824 30.25 6.31 50.23
N VAL A 825 29.00 5.93 50.20
CA VAL A 825 28.11 5.68 51.32
C VAL A 825 27.68 4.24 51.17
N THR A 826 27.88 3.39 52.18
CA THR A 826 27.42 1.99 52.13
C THR A 826 26.69 1.63 53.43
N GLN A 827 25.58 0.89 53.31
CA GLN A 827 24.88 0.26 54.42
C GLN A 827 24.65 -1.21 54.08
N ASN A 828 25.11 -2.10 54.94
CA ASN A 828 24.82 -3.54 54.89
C ASN A 828 23.95 -3.91 56.08
N ARG A 829 22.82 -4.57 55.85
CA ARG A 829 21.89 -5.01 56.89
C ARG A 829 21.53 -6.46 56.69
N ASN A 830 21.76 -7.27 57.73
CA ASN A 830 21.28 -8.65 57.78
C ASN A 830 19.90 -8.69 58.44
N LEU A 831 18.90 -9.20 57.73
CA LEU A 831 17.52 -9.24 58.20
C LEU A 831 17.25 -10.33 59.25
N ASP A 832 18.10 -11.36 59.34
CA ASP A 832 17.94 -12.46 60.30
C ASP A 832 18.58 -12.14 61.65
N THR A 833 19.80 -11.57 61.66
CA THR A 833 20.52 -11.23 62.91
C THR A 833 20.25 -9.81 63.40
N GLY A 834 19.67 -8.95 62.55
CA GLY A 834 19.51 -7.52 62.83
C GLY A 834 20.82 -6.72 62.78
N PHE A 835 21.94 -7.35 62.38
CA PHE A 835 23.23 -6.68 62.25
C PHE A 835 23.20 -5.61 61.16
N ILE A 836 23.65 -4.40 61.50
CA ILE A 836 23.77 -3.27 60.58
C ILE A 836 25.21 -2.79 60.58
N ARG A 837 25.81 -2.64 59.40
CA ARG A 837 27.10 -1.98 59.19
C ARG A 837 26.92 -0.83 58.22
N GLU A 838 27.26 0.36 58.66
CA GLU A 838 27.19 1.61 57.90
C GLU A 838 28.59 2.19 57.73
N THR A 839 28.95 2.59 56.52
CA THR A 839 30.20 3.30 56.23
C THR A 839 29.86 4.62 55.56
N LEU A 840 29.99 5.72 56.31
CA LEU A 840 29.33 7.01 56.04
C LEU A 840 30.12 8.19 56.66
N PRO A 841 30.89 8.97 55.87
CA PRO A 841 31.31 8.72 54.49
C PRO A 841 32.56 7.83 54.41
N GLN A 842 32.79 7.20 53.26
CA GLN A 842 34.09 6.66 52.85
C GLN A 842 34.61 7.47 51.66
N VAL A 843 35.87 7.87 51.69
CA VAL A 843 36.53 8.59 50.61
C VAL A 843 37.83 7.89 50.28
N ASP A 844 37.94 7.38 49.06
CA ASP A 844 39.11 6.68 48.53
C ASP A 844 39.74 7.51 47.40
N TYR A 845 41.02 7.82 47.55
CA TYR A 845 41.86 8.43 46.52
C TYR A 845 42.89 7.42 46.05
N THR A 846 42.97 7.18 44.75
CA THR A 846 43.94 6.25 44.15
C THR A 846 44.74 6.93 43.06
N LEU A 847 46.06 6.85 43.20
CA LEU A 847 47.05 7.16 42.18
C LEU A 847 47.56 5.84 41.59
N PRO A 848 47.24 5.54 40.31
CA PRO A 848 47.73 4.33 39.67
C PRO A 848 49.25 4.27 39.66
N SER A 849 49.76 3.04 39.61
CA SER A 849 51.19 2.75 39.51
C SER A 849 51.84 3.52 38.35
N ARG A 850 52.82 4.38 38.68
CA ARG A 850 53.54 5.23 37.73
C ARG A 850 55.05 5.08 37.93
N PRO A 851 55.86 5.16 36.87
CA PRO A 851 57.30 5.20 37.05
C PRO A 851 57.67 6.45 37.86
N ILE A 852 58.62 6.32 38.79
CA ILE A 852 59.12 7.44 39.61
C ILE A 852 59.63 8.58 38.72
N ARG A 853 60.21 8.23 37.56
CA ARG A 853 60.61 9.17 36.52
C ARG A 853 60.22 8.64 35.15
N LYS A 854 59.54 9.46 34.35
CA LYS A 854 59.37 9.17 32.92
C LYS A 854 60.72 9.42 32.23
N LYS A 855 61.15 8.48 31.40
CA LYS A 855 62.33 8.67 30.54
C LYS A 855 62.01 9.79 29.53
N SER A 856 62.72 10.91 29.59
CA SER A 856 62.66 11.96 28.57
C SER A 856 63.54 11.57 27.37
N GLU A 857 63.24 12.10 26.19
CA GLU A 857 64.06 11.90 24.98
C GLU A 857 65.46 12.53 25.14
N ASP A 858 65.57 13.60 25.93
CA ASP A 858 66.80 14.35 26.19
C ASP A 858 67.64 13.82 27.38
N ASP A 859 67.20 12.76 28.05
CA ASP A 859 67.91 12.23 29.22
C ASP A 859 69.08 11.31 28.83
N ASP A 860 70.29 11.60 29.33
CA ASP A 860 71.44 10.70 29.23
C ASP A 860 71.07 9.30 29.80
N ASP A 861 71.27 8.25 28.98
CA ASP A 861 70.90 6.85 29.25
C ASP A 861 71.84 6.19 30.28
N THR A 862 71.99 6.82 31.44
CA THR A 862 72.76 6.27 32.56
C THR A 862 72.01 5.11 33.21
N PHE A 863 72.75 4.14 33.75
CA PHE A 863 72.19 3.01 34.49
C PHE A 863 71.25 3.45 35.63
N PHE A 864 71.55 4.57 36.28
CA PHE A 864 70.73 5.16 37.34
C PHE A 864 69.38 5.68 36.81
N VAL A 865 69.39 6.41 35.69
CA VAL A 865 68.16 6.89 35.03
C VAL A 865 67.31 5.71 34.52
N ARG A 866 67.94 4.70 33.92
CA ARG A 866 67.25 3.49 33.44
C ARG A 866 66.65 2.64 34.56
N SER A 867 67.34 2.54 35.69
CA SER A 867 66.85 1.78 36.85
C SER A 867 65.68 2.50 37.54
N LEU A 868 65.74 3.82 37.71
CA LEU A 868 64.64 4.62 38.27
C LEU A 868 63.40 4.68 37.36
N ALA A 869 63.57 4.65 36.03
CA ALA A 869 62.45 4.57 35.09
C ALA A 869 61.67 3.25 35.18
N ASN A 870 62.29 2.19 35.74
CA ASN A 870 61.68 0.88 35.95
C ASN A 870 61.13 0.69 37.37
N VAL A 871 61.30 1.66 38.26
CA VAL A 871 60.67 1.65 39.58
C VAL A 871 59.33 2.36 39.48
N TYR A 872 58.27 1.60 39.72
CA TYR A 872 56.90 2.08 39.75
C TYR A 872 56.47 2.32 41.19
N TYR A 873 55.85 3.47 41.44
CA TYR A 873 55.19 3.77 42.70
C TYR A 873 53.69 3.89 42.51
N GLY A 874 52.92 3.40 43.48
CA GLY A 874 51.48 3.59 43.58
C GLY A 874 51.13 4.12 44.95
N LEU A 875 50.07 4.91 45.03
CA LEU A 875 49.57 5.48 46.29
C LEU A 875 48.06 5.34 46.33
N SER A 876 47.51 4.85 47.43
CA SER A 876 46.09 4.92 47.72
C SER A 876 45.88 5.46 49.13
N ALA A 877 45.00 6.43 49.27
CA ALA A 877 44.59 6.99 50.56
C ALA A 877 43.09 6.75 50.74
N GLN A 878 42.67 6.35 51.92
CA GLN A 878 41.27 6.15 52.26
C GLN A 878 40.97 6.83 53.60
N ALA A 879 39.77 7.40 53.73
CA ALA A 879 39.23 7.90 54.99
C ALA A 879 37.80 7.39 55.13
N LEU A 880 37.45 6.81 56.26
CA LEU A 880 36.12 6.26 56.47
C LEU A 880 35.64 6.43 57.92
N HIS A 881 34.34 6.55 58.07
CA HIS A 881 33.63 6.41 59.33
C HIS A 881 32.73 5.19 59.24
N GLU A 882 32.91 4.22 60.13
CA GLU A 882 32.12 3.01 60.24
C GLU A 882 31.31 3.01 61.53
N ARG A 883 30.04 2.65 61.42
CA ARG A 883 29.13 2.38 62.53
C ARG A 883 28.60 0.95 62.40
N GLN A 884 28.71 0.18 63.48
CA GLN A 884 28.15 -1.16 63.56
C GLN A 884 27.11 -1.23 64.67
N GLU A 885 25.92 -1.75 64.37
CA GLU A 885 24.89 -2.08 65.35
C GLU A 885 24.68 -3.59 65.34
N SER A 886 24.78 -4.21 66.50
CA SER A 886 24.53 -5.64 66.68
C SER A 886 23.58 -5.88 67.85
N VAL A 887 22.84 -6.99 67.81
CA VAL A 887 21.96 -7.42 68.89
C VAL A 887 22.55 -8.69 69.47
N VAL A 888 23.02 -8.63 70.72
CA VAL A 888 23.58 -9.77 71.44
C VAL A 888 22.78 -9.96 72.72
N ASN A 889 22.16 -11.14 72.91
CA ASN A 889 21.28 -11.43 74.05
C ASN A 889 20.17 -10.38 74.25
N ASP A 890 19.51 -9.97 73.18
CA ASP A 890 18.49 -8.90 73.15
C ASP A 890 18.97 -7.50 73.58
N VAL A 891 20.29 -7.32 73.80
CA VAL A 891 20.90 -6.02 74.07
C VAL A 891 21.50 -5.47 72.80
N LYS A 892 21.11 -4.24 72.44
CA LYS A 892 21.73 -3.49 71.34
C LYS A 892 23.10 -2.99 71.76
N GLN A 893 24.12 -3.33 70.98
CA GLN A 893 25.47 -2.82 71.11
C GLN A 893 25.81 -2.02 69.85
N GLU A 894 26.40 -0.84 70.05
CA GLU A 894 26.81 0.05 68.96
C GLU A 894 28.29 0.39 69.09
N GLU A 895 29.04 0.19 68.00
CA GLU A 895 30.45 0.53 67.87
C GLU A 895 30.62 1.54 66.74
N ARG A 896 31.50 2.53 66.94
CA ARG A 896 31.82 3.56 65.95
C ARG A 896 33.33 3.72 65.86
N HIS A 897 33.82 3.80 64.63
CA HIS A 897 35.23 4.00 64.35
C HIS A 897 35.40 4.98 63.19
N VAL A 898 36.31 5.93 63.35
CA VAL A 898 36.77 6.83 62.28
C VAL A 898 38.25 6.58 62.05
N GLY A 899 38.65 6.48 60.78
CA GLY A 899 40.08 6.35 60.48
C GLY A 899 40.43 6.80 59.08
N SER A 900 41.73 6.96 58.86
CA SER A 900 42.33 7.24 57.57
C SER A 900 43.58 6.38 57.39
N GLU A 901 43.76 5.78 56.22
CA GLU A 901 44.89 4.93 55.90
C GLU A 901 45.49 5.31 54.54
N VAL A 902 46.81 5.39 54.48
CA VAL A 902 47.58 5.64 53.27
C VAL A 902 48.45 4.42 53.00
N ASN A 903 48.18 3.75 51.89
CA ASN A 903 49.00 2.67 51.35
C ASN A 903 49.90 3.19 50.23
N GLY A 904 51.19 2.97 50.36
CA GLY A 904 52.18 3.23 49.33
C GLY A 904 52.80 1.93 48.84
N SER A 905 52.98 1.77 47.54
CA SER A 905 53.67 0.62 46.97
C SER A 905 54.81 1.05 46.05
N LEU A 906 55.90 0.30 46.08
CA LEU A 906 57.03 0.39 45.19
C LEU A 906 57.23 -0.97 44.55
N ARG A 907 57.36 -1.03 43.23
CA ARG A 907 57.61 -2.27 42.49
C ARG A 907 58.56 -2.00 41.35
N THR A 908 59.47 -2.92 41.11
CA THR A 908 60.31 -2.90 39.91
C THR A 908 60.43 -4.31 39.37
N THR A 909 60.62 -4.44 38.07
CA THR A 909 60.80 -5.73 37.40
C THR A 909 62.13 -5.71 36.66
N PHE A 910 63.06 -6.57 37.10
CA PHE A 910 64.36 -6.74 36.47
C PHE A 910 64.40 -8.08 35.73
N PRO A 911 64.63 -8.10 34.41
CA PRO A 911 65.00 -9.33 33.73
C PRO A 911 66.43 -9.70 34.17
N LEU A 912 66.62 -10.87 34.79
CA LEU A 912 67.96 -11.37 35.14
C LEU A 912 68.64 -11.99 33.91
N LYS A 913 67.85 -12.70 33.10
CA LYS A 913 68.12 -13.24 31.76
C LYS A 913 66.79 -13.25 30.99
N ASP A 914 66.80 -13.67 29.72
CA ASP A 914 65.58 -13.72 28.88
C ASP A 914 64.45 -14.63 29.41
N TRP A 915 64.76 -15.50 30.38
CA TRP A 915 63.83 -16.51 30.91
C TRP A 915 63.48 -16.34 32.39
N ILE A 916 64.19 -15.50 33.17
CA ILE A 916 63.82 -15.18 34.58
C ILE A 916 63.58 -13.69 34.74
N ARG A 917 62.42 -13.35 35.31
CA ARG A 917 62.07 -12.00 35.78
C ARG A 917 62.05 -11.97 37.31
N LEU A 918 62.84 -11.07 37.89
CA LEU A 918 62.83 -10.76 39.32
C LEU A 918 61.98 -9.50 39.55
N THR A 919 61.03 -9.58 40.46
CA THR A 919 60.10 -8.49 40.80
C THR A 919 60.17 -8.22 42.30
N PRO A 920 61.13 -7.41 42.77
CA PRO A 920 61.07 -6.89 44.12
C PRO A 920 59.97 -5.84 44.25
N SER A 921 59.28 -5.86 45.39
CA SER A 921 58.28 -4.88 45.76
C SER A 921 58.29 -4.60 47.27
N ALA A 922 57.97 -3.37 47.64
CA ALA A 922 57.76 -2.93 49.00
C ALA A 922 56.39 -2.26 49.08
N THR A 923 55.64 -2.54 50.14
CA THR A 923 54.33 -1.92 50.41
C THR A 923 54.37 -1.39 51.84
N GLY A 924 53.96 -0.15 52.05
CA GLY A 924 53.85 0.48 53.35
C GLY A 924 52.42 0.95 53.60
N ASP A 925 51.97 0.83 54.84
CA ASP A 925 50.63 1.19 55.30
C ASP A 925 50.77 2.16 56.49
N ALA A 926 50.19 3.35 56.39
CA ALA A 926 50.16 4.35 57.47
C ALA A 926 48.71 4.69 57.83
N ALA A 927 48.28 4.43 59.05
CA ALA A 927 46.90 4.62 59.50
C ALA A 927 46.80 5.55 60.72
N TRP A 928 45.79 6.41 60.73
CA TRP A 928 45.33 7.21 61.86
C TRP A 928 43.92 6.74 62.20
N ILE A 929 43.68 6.36 63.45
CA ILE A 929 42.39 5.84 63.94
C ILE A 929 41.92 6.74 65.08
N ASP A 930 40.63 6.87 65.32
CA ASP A 930 40.04 7.71 66.36
C ASP A 930 40.40 7.29 67.79
N GLU A 931 40.29 6.00 68.09
CA GLU A 931 40.62 5.42 69.39
C GLU A 931 41.18 3.99 69.23
N ASP A 932 42.23 3.64 69.98
CA ASP A 932 42.71 2.26 70.06
C ASP A 932 42.10 1.48 71.24
N ARG A 933 42.42 0.19 71.35
CA ARG A 933 41.92 -0.67 72.44
C ARG A 933 42.47 -0.33 73.82
N LEU A 934 43.45 0.57 73.92
CA LEU A 934 44.00 1.07 75.18
C LEU A 934 43.37 2.41 75.59
N GLY A 935 42.46 2.95 74.77
CA GLY A 935 41.79 4.23 74.98
C GLY A 935 42.63 5.44 74.57
N GLU A 936 43.74 5.26 73.84
CA GLU A 936 44.49 6.39 73.28
C GLU A 936 43.71 6.99 72.10
N ARG A 937 43.57 8.31 72.09
CA ARG A 937 42.86 9.04 71.03
C ARG A 937 43.81 9.43 69.90
N ASN A 938 43.35 9.31 68.65
CA ASN A 938 44.10 9.59 67.43
C ASN A 938 45.43 8.82 67.26
N PRO A 939 45.54 7.53 67.62
CA PRO A 939 46.79 6.78 67.52
C PRO A 939 47.23 6.58 66.06
N PHE A 940 48.55 6.59 65.85
CA PHE A 940 49.19 6.40 64.56
C PHE A 940 49.84 5.02 64.43
N ARG A 941 49.65 4.36 63.29
CA ARG A 941 50.26 3.07 62.95
C ARG A 941 50.98 3.16 61.62
N ALA A 942 52.26 2.77 61.57
CA ALA A 942 52.99 2.58 60.32
C ALA A 942 53.53 1.17 60.22
N THR A 943 53.15 0.43 59.18
CA THR A 943 53.65 -0.92 58.89
C THR A 943 54.16 -1.03 57.47
N TYR A 944 54.96 -2.05 57.18
CA TYR A 944 55.48 -2.31 55.84
C TYR A 944 55.74 -3.79 55.62
N ARG A 945 55.70 -4.18 54.35
CA ARG A 945 55.98 -5.54 53.86
C ARG A 945 56.82 -5.45 52.60
N THR A 946 57.73 -6.39 52.43
CA THR A 946 58.54 -6.49 51.20
C THR A 946 58.40 -7.89 50.62
N SER A 947 58.47 -7.99 49.31
CA SER A 947 58.48 -9.28 48.63
C SER A 947 59.43 -9.26 47.44
N VAL A 948 60.01 -10.41 47.12
CA VAL A 948 60.82 -10.61 45.92
C VAL A 948 60.27 -11.83 45.20
N ALA A 949 59.73 -11.64 43.99
CA ALA A 949 59.20 -12.73 43.18
C ALA A 949 60.10 -13.04 41.98
N ALA A 950 60.45 -14.30 41.78
CA ALA A 950 61.08 -14.82 40.58
C ALA A 950 60.04 -15.57 39.75
N THR A 951 59.90 -15.23 38.47
CA THR A 951 59.00 -15.90 37.53
C THR A 951 59.74 -16.28 36.26
N SER A 952 59.43 -17.46 35.71
CA SER A 952 59.96 -17.94 34.45
C SER A 952 58.83 -18.55 33.62
N ASP A 953 58.89 -18.45 32.31
CA ASP A 953 57.97 -19.12 31.40
C ASP A 953 58.75 -20.12 30.55
N ILE A 954 58.49 -21.40 30.75
CA ILE A 954 59.13 -22.51 30.04
C ILE A 954 58.06 -23.14 29.16
N TYR A 955 58.32 -23.31 27.86
CA TYR A 955 57.36 -23.95 26.98
C TYR A 955 58.02 -24.95 26.05
N GLY A 956 57.27 -26.01 25.73
CA GLY A 956 57.72 -27.06 24.82
C GLY A 956 56.56 -27.70 24.08
N MET A 957 56.87 -28.33 22.94
CA MET A 957 55.92 -29.13 22.16
C MET A 957 56.08 -30.60 22.54
N PHE A 958 54.99 -31.26 22.95
CA PHE A 958 54.99 -32.64 23.47
C PHE A 958 54.59 -33.67 22.42
N LEU A 959 53.78 -33.29 21.42
CA LEU A 959 53.42 -34.14 20.29
C LEU A 959 53.77 -33.47 18.96
N ARG A 960 54.38 -34.26 18.06
CA ARG A 960 54.53 -33.93 16.64
C ARG A 960 53.16 -33.96 15.94
N PRO A 961 52.97 -33.24 14.83
CA PRO A 961 51.67 -33.18 14.14
C PRO A 961 51.14 -34.58 13.79
N ILE A 962 49.91 -34.90 14.19
CA ILE A 962 49.20 -36.13 13.83
C ILE A 962 47.86 -35.73 13.21
N GLY A 963 47.78 -35.76 11.87
CA GLY A 963 46.57 -35.37 11.13
C GLY A 963 46.16 -33.92 11.40
N PRO A 964 44.88 -33.64 11.75
CA PRO A 964 44.41 -32.28 12.04
C PRO A 964 45.00 -31.72 13.35
N LEU A 965 45.58 -32.55 14.22
CA LEU A 965 46.31 -32.07 15.40
C LEU A 965 47.71 -31.59 14.95
N LYS A 966 47.93 -30.28 14.93
CA LYS A 966 49.23 -29.68 14.58
C LYS A 966 50.25 -29.72 15.71
N GLY A 967 49.81 -29.90 16.95
CA GLY A 967 50.69 -30.21 18.06
C GLY A 967 50.10 -29.81 19.41
N VAL A 968 50.70 -30.37 20.45
CA VAL A 968 50.35 -30.08 21.84
C VAL A 968 51.51 -29.32 22.47
N ARG A 969 51.24 -28.13 23.00
CA ARG A 969 52.18 -27.27 23.72
C ARG A 969 51.90 -27.36 25.21
N HIS A 970 52.94 -27.54 26.01
CA HIS A 970 52.88 -27.32 27.45
C HIS A 970 53.62 -26.03 27.77
N VAL A 971 52.99 -25.18 28.56
CA VAL A 971 53.60 -24.00 29.16
C VAL A 971 53.68 -24.23 30.66
N ILE A 972 54.89 -24.28 31.20
CA ILE A 972 55.18 -24.36 32.63
C ILE A 972 55.62 -22.97 33.07
N THR A 973 54.85 -22.32 33.93
CA THR A 973 55.23 -21.08 34.59
C THR A 973 55.59 -21.39 36.05
N PRO A 974 56.85 -21.74 36.37
CA PRO A 974 57.31 -21.79 37.75
C PRO A 974 57.47 -20.38 38.32
N SER A 975 57.10 -20.22 39.57
CA SER A 975 57.23 -18.98 40.31
C SER A 975 57.64 -19.27 41.76
N ALA A 976 58.55 -18.46 42.27
CA ALA A 976 58.95 -18.47 43.67
C ALA A 976 58.89 -17.04 44.19
N SER A 977 58.29 -16.81 45.35
CA SER A 977 58.25 -15.49 45.98
C SER A 977 58.66 -15.58 47.43
N TRP A 978 59.57 -14.70 47.83
CA TRP A 978 59.90 -14.48 49.22
C TRP A 978 59.08 -13.30 49.73
N ASN A 979 58.35 -13.47 50.83
CA ASN A 979 57.54 -12.45 51.46
C ASN A 979 58.03 -12.24 52.88
N TRP A 980 58.28 -10.98 53.25
CA TRP A 980 58.79 -10.61 54.56
C TRP A 980 58.07 -9.39 55.11
N ALA A 981 57.70 -9.45 56.38
CA ALA A 981 57.24 -8.32 57.17
C ALA A 981 57.96 -8.39 58.53
N PRO A 982 58.46 -7.26 59.06
CA PRO A 982 59.09 -7.23 60.37
C PRO A 982 58.06 -7.45 61.48
N GLU A 983 58.56 -7.54 62.71
CA GLU A 983 57.74 -7.60 63.91
C GLU A 983 57.41 -6.18 64.36
N PHE A 984 56.12 -5.91 64.62
CA PHE A 984 55.61 -4.62 65.09
C PHE A 984 55.08 -4.73 66.52
N SER A 985 55.91 -5.24 67.44
CA SER A 985 55.50 -5.55 68.82
C SER A 985 54.91 -4.36 69.57
N GLU A 986 55.30 -3.13 69.22
CA GLU A 986 54.80 -1.87 69.76
C GLU A 986 53.30 -1.62 69.51
N TYR A 987 52.72 -2.32 68.54
CA TYR A 987 51.30 -2.25 68.18
C TYR A 987 50.51 -3.46 68.73
N PHE A 988 51.10 -4.25 69.62
CA PHE A 988 50.43 -5.33 70.34
C PHE A 988 50.50 -5.07 71.85
N TYR A 989 49.50 -5.52 72.60
CA TYR A 989 49.49 -5.48 74.06
C TYR A 989 48.94 -6.80 74.61
N THR A 990 49.30 -7.16 75.84
CA THR A 990 48.77 -8.33 76.52
C THR A 990 47.57 -7.92 77.37
N ASP A 991 46.41 -8.52 77.12
CA ASP A 991 45.20 -8.25 77.89
C ASP A 991 45.25 -8.84 79.32
N SER A 992 44.23 -8.57 80.14
CA SER A 992 44.13 -9.09 81.51
C SER A 992 44.00 -10.61 81.61
N LEU A 993 43.73 -11.29 80.48
CA LEU A 993 43.66 -12.75 80.37
C LEU A 993 45.01 -13.36 79.92
N GLY A 994 46.06 -12.54 79.78
CA GLY A 994 47.37 -12.97 79.32
C GLY A 994 47.46 -13.20 77.81
N VAL A 995 46.47 -12.73 77.04
CA VAL A 995 46.40 -12.91 75.58
C VAL A 995 46.93 -11.67 74.87
N GLU A 996 47.92 -11.84 74.00
CA GLU A 996 48.41 -10.78 73.12
C GLU A 996 47.36 -10.40 72.07
N ARG A 997 46.97 -9.13 72.05
CA ARG A 997 46.00 -8.54 71.11
C ARG A 997 46.62 -7.41 70.32
N ASP A 998 46.18 -7.26 69.08
CA ASP A 998 46.43 -6.05 68.29
C ASP A 998 45.83 -4.86 69.04
N ARG A 999 46.64 -3.81 69.18
CA ARG A 999 46.27 -2.53 69.79
C ARG A 999 45.21 -1.82 68.95
N PHE A 1000 45.29 -1.91 67.63
CA PHE A 1000 44.41 -1.18 66.70
C PHE A 1000 43.16 -1.99 66.32
N PHE A 1001 42.03 -1.29 66.15
CA PHE A 1001 40.83 -1.88 65.59
C PHE A 1001 40.97 -2.06 64.07
N SER A 1002 40.38 -3.12 63.53
CA SER A 1002 40.19 -3.31 62.10
C SER A 1002 38.72 -3.08 61.76
N PHE A 1003 38.42 -2.08 60.94
CA PHE A 1003 37.07 -1.67 60.59
C PHE A 1003 37.02 -1.16 59.15
N GLY A 1004 35.90 -1.37 58.46
CA GLY A 1004 35.79 -1.09 57.03
C GLY A 1004 36.90 -1.74 56.21
N SER A 1005 37.60 -0.93 55.42
CA SER A 1005 38.79 -1.31 54.65
C SER A 1005 40.11 -1.01 55.38
N ILE A 1006 40.08 -0.47 56.60
CA ILE A 1006 41.29 -0.24 57.41
C ILE A 1006 41.70 -1.54 58.08
N GLY A 1007 42.84 -2.07 57.65
CA GLY A 1007 43.32 -3.39 58.08
C GLY A 1007 43.82 -3.40 59.54
N GLY A 1008 44.00 -4.60 60.11
CA GLY A 1008 44.72 -4.79 61.36
C GLY A 1008 46.25 -4.75 61.19
N THR A 1009 46.98 -4.75 62.30
CA THR A 1009 48.43 -4.74 62.32
C THR A 1009 48.98 -6.09 61.81
N PRO A 1010 49.86 -6.11 60.78
CA PRO A 1010 50.55 -7.33 60.40
C PRO A 1010 51.38 -7.90 61.54
N ARG A 1011 51.30 -9.23 61.71
CA ARG A 1011 52.33 -9.97 62.46
C ARG A 1011 53.58 -10.15 61.60
N LYS A 1012 54.72 -10.41 62.26
CA LYS A 1012 55.98 -10.80 61.61
C LYS A 1012 55.73 -11.92 60.60
N THR A 1013 56.18 -11.78 59.36
CA THR A 1013 56.09 -12.85 58.37
C THR A 1013 57.41 -13.05 57.68
N ASN A 1014 57.74 -14.31 57.38
CA ASN A 1014 58.89 -14.65 56.57
C ASN A 1014 58.59 -15.96 55.85
N SER A 1015 58.09 -15.89 54.61
CA SER A 1015 57.65 -17.08 53.88
C SER A 1015 58.21 -17.15 52.47
N LEU A 1016 58.47 -18.38 52.02
CA LEU A 1016 58.83 -18.70 50.65
C LEU A 1016 57.64 -19.41 49.99
N ASN A 1017 56.98 -18.77 49.03
CA ASN A 1017 55.86 -19.36 48.30
C ASN A 1017 56.36 -19.87 46.95
N PHE A 1018 56.09 -21.14 46.66
CA PHE A 1018 56.37 -21.77 45.38
C PHE A 1018 55.04 -22.08 44.70
N ALA A 1019 54.92 -21.67 43.44
CA ALA A 1019 53.78 -22.02 42.61
C ALA A 1019 54.23 -22.45 41.22
N MET A 1020 53.54 -23.46 40.68
CA MET A 1020 53.80 -23.99 39.35
C MET A 1020 52.48 -24.08 38.60
N ARG A 1021 52.36 -23.29 37.52
CA ARG A 1021 51.22 -23.35 36.60
C ARG A 1021 51.62 -24.17 35.38
N ASN A 1022 50.84 -25.21 35.09
CA ASN A 1022 50.96 -26.06 33.92
C ASN A 1022 49.76 -25.81 33.02
N LEU A 1023 49.98 -25.21 31.86
CA LEU A 1023 48.96 -24.97 30.84
C LEU A 1023 49.23 -25.88 29.66
N ILE A 1024 48.31 -26.80 29.37
CA ILE A 1024 48.37 -27.64 28.17
C ILE A 1024 47.45 -27.03 27.12
N GLN A 1025 48.03 -26.68 25.98
CA GLN A 1025 47.33 -26.15 24.82
C GLN A 1025 47.51 -27.11 23.64
N THR A 1026 46.50 -27.19 22.80
CA THR A 1026 46.55 -27.93 21.55
C THR A 1026 46.31 -26.98 20.39
N LYS A 1027 46.91 -27.27 19.24
CA LYS A 1027 46.66 -26.55 17.99
C LYS A 1027 46.02 -27.53 17.01
N PHE A 1028 44.77 -27.29 16.64
CA PHE A 1028 44.06 -28.07 15.63
C PHE A 1028 43.92 -27.26 14.34
N ASP A 1029 44.14 -27.93 13.22
CA ASP A 1029 43.88 -27.41 11.88
C ASP A 1029 42.42 -27.58 11.55
N ARG A 1030 41.76 -26.45 11.28
CA ARG A 1030 40.36 -26.42 10.89
C ARG A 1030 40.30 -25.57 9.62
N HIS A 1031 40.04 -26.23 8.48
CA HIS A 1031 40.00 -25.60 7.16
C HIS A 1031 41.31 -24.91 6.73
N GLY A 1032 42.47 -25.51 7.02
CA GLY A 1032 43.78 -24.97 6.64
C GLY A 1032 44.26 -23.81 7.53
N GLN A 1033 43.45 -23.39 8.51
CA GLN A 1033 43.84 -22.40 9.52
C GLN A 1033 44.02 -23.07 10.88
N PRO A 1034 45.23 -22.99 11.48
CA PRO A 1034 45.48 -23.72 12.70
C PRO A 1034 45.07 -22.89 13.94
N ARG A 1035 44.03 -23.33 14.64
CA ARG A 1035 43.47 -22.69 15.85
C ARG A 1035 44.00 -23.32 17.13
N ARG A 1036 44.25 -22.49 18.14
CA ARG A 1036 44.73 -22.89 19.47
C ARG A 1036 43.57 -23.08 20.43
N TYR A 1037 43.58 -24.17 21.19
CA TYR A 1037 42.63 -24.48 22.25
C TYR A 1037 43.41 -24.80 23.53
N ASP A 1038 43.02 -24.21 24.66
CA ASP A 1038 43.54 -24.61 25.97
C ASP A 1038 42.78 -25.87 26.37
N LEU A 1039 43.47 -26.92 26.85
CA LEU A 1039 42.84 -28.19 27.24
C LEU A 1039 42.62 -28.25 28.75
N PHE A 1040 43.69 -28.03 29.50
CA PHE A 1040 43.59 -27.90 30.94
C PHE A 1040 44.70 -27.03 31.51
N THR A 1041 44.40 -26.41 32.65
CA THR A 1041 45.34 -25.69 33.49
C THR A 1041 45.43 -26.36 34.84
N LEU A 1042 46.62 -26.82 35.23
CA LEU A 1042 46.92 -27.34 36.56
C LEU A 1042 47.83 -26.35 37.29
N GLN A 1043 47.33 -25.76 38.38
CA GLN A 1043 48.10 -24.88 39.25
C GLN A 1043 48.34 -25.56 40.59
N ASN A 1044 49.62 -25.68 40.97
CA ASN A 1044 50.03 -26.16 42.27
C ASN A 1044 50.68 -25.02 43.05
N SER A 1045 50.38 -24.88 44.34
CA SER A 1045 51.05 -23.91 45.20
C SER A 1045 51.29 -24.47 46.59
N ILE A 1046 52.45 -24.10 47.16
CA ILE A 1046 52.87 -24.46 48.51
C ILE A 1046 53.73 -23.33 49.07
N ALA A 1047 53.60 -23.05 50.36
CA ALA A 1047 54.39 -22.05 51.07
C ALA A 1047 55.23 -22.71 52.17
N TYR A 1048 56.40 -22.14 52.43
CA TYR A 1048 57.27 -22.50 53.54
C TYR A 1048 57.40 -21.29 54.48
N ASP A 1049 56.91 -21.40 55.71
CA ASP A 1049 57.07 -20.38 56.76
C ASP A 1049 58.39 -20.62 57.51
N LEU A 1050 59.31 -19.66 57.36
CA LEU A 1050 60.63 -19.68 58.01
C LEU A 1050 60.53 -19.43 59.53
N LEU A 1051 59.40 -18.93 60.02
CA LEU A 1051 59.14 -18.68 61.45
C LEU A 1051 58.37 -19.81 62.13
N ALA A 1052 58.00 -20.86 61.40
CA ALA A 1052 57.12 -21.90 61.93
C ALA A 1052 57.71 -22.65 63.14
N ARG A 1053 59.03 -22.87 63.16
CA ARG A 1053 59.72 -23.53 64.31
C ARG A 1053 59.59 -22.70 65.58
N ASP A 1054 59.78 -21.39 65.47
CA ASP A 1054 59.68 -20.44 66.59
C ASP A 1054 58.24 -20.38 67.13
N ARG A 1055 57.24 -20.73 66.30
CA ARG A 1055 55.81 -20.78 66.63
C ARG A 1055 55.30 -22.15 67.08
N GLY A 1056 56.16 -23.17 67.09
CA GLY A 1056 55.73 -24.56 67.31
C GLY A 1056 54.77 -25.10 66.24
N GLN A 1057 54.83 -24.54 65.03
CA GLN A 1057 53.96 -24.89 63.90
C GLN A 1057 54.73 -25.69 62.82
N GLN A 1058 53.98 -26.30 61.90
CA GLN A 1058 54.53 -26.96 60.73
C GLN A 1058 55.03 -25.93 59.70
N SER A 1059 56.24 -26.15 59.15
CA SER A 1059 56.88 -25.18 58.24
C SER A 1059 56.24 -25.10 56.86
N LEU A 1060 55.68 -26.18 56.32
CA LEU A 1060 55.03 -26.19 55.01
C LEU A 1060 53.52 -25.96 55.16
N SER A 1061 52.97 -25.12 54.30
CA SER A 1061 51.52 -25.00 54.14
C SER A 1061 50.93 -26.25 53.48
N ASN A 1062 49.61 -26.33 53.46
CA ASN A 1062 48.94 -27.30 52.60
C ASN A 1062 49.35 -27.09 51.13
N LEU A 1063 49.54 -28.19 50.41
CA LEU A 1063 49.68 -28.19 48.96
C LEU A 1063 48.29 -27.95 48.35
N SER A 1064 48.10 -26.81 47.70
CA SER A 1064 46.87 -26.51 46.95
C SER A 1064 47.05 -26.86 45.48
N SER A 1065 46.16 -27.67 44.93
CA SER A 1065 46.12 -28.03 43.52
C SER A 1065 44.77 -27.61 42.93
N SER A 1066 44.80 -26.84 41.84
CA SER A 1066 43.61 -26.47 41.07
C SER A 1066 43.76 -26.95 39.63
N LEU A 1067 42.83 -27.78 39.16
CA LEU A 1067 42.74 -28.26 37.79
C LEU A 1067 41.47 -27.70 37.15
N VAL A 1068 41.66 -26.90 36.10
CA VAL A 1068 40.56 -26.43 35.25
C VAL A 1068 40.67 -27.17 33.93
N VAL A 1069 39.67 -27.98 33.60
CA VAL A 1069 39.54 -28.65 32.31
C VAL A 1069 38.70 -27.75 31.41
N LEU A 1070 39.37 -27.10 30.47
CA LEU A 1070 38.79 -26.20 29.47
C LEU A 1070 38.62 -27.03 28.20
N SER A 1071 37.68 -27.98 28.19
CA SER A 1071 37.50 -28.78 26.99
C SER A 1071 36.75 -27.97 25.93
N SER A 1072 37.05 -28.19 24.64
CA SER A 1072 36.18 -27.73 23.55
C SER A 1072 34.90 -28.58 23.43
N LEU A 1073 34.67 -29.49 24.38
CA LEU A 1073 33.49 -30.33 24.51
C LEU A 1073 32.48 -29.62 25.44
N PRO A 1074 31.20 -30.02 25.45
CA PRO A 1074 30.17 -29.45 26.33
C PRO A 1074 30.39 -29.65 27.83
N VAL A 1075 31.59 -30.04 28.27
CA VAL A 1075 31.88 -30.40 29.65
C VAL A 1075 33.01 -29.52 30.19
N ASN A 1076 32.70 -28.75 31.21
CA ASN A 1076 33.67 -27.93 31.93
C ASN A 1076 33.80 -28.47 33.35
N GLN A 1077 35.04 -28.74 33.77
CA GLN A 1077 35.30 -29.23 35.13
C GLN A 1077 36.34 -28.38 35.84
N THR A 1078 36.07 -28.06 37.10
CA THR A 1078 37.01 -27.39 37.99
C THR A 1078 37.18 -28.23 39.25
N TRP A 1079 38.41 -28.62 39.53
CA TRP A 1079 38.79 -29.40 40.68
C TRP A 1079 39.74 -28.56 41.53
N THR A 1080 39.45 -28.42 42.82
CA THR A 1080 40.33 -27.74 43.77
C THR A 1080 40.54 -28.65 44.95
N VAL A 1081 41.80 -28.95 45.24
CA VAL A 1081 42.19 -29.93 46.25
C VAL A 1081 43.28 -29.33 47.12
N ALA A 1082 43.16 -29.48 48.44
CA ALA A 1082 44.20 -29.10 49.38
C ALA A 1082 44.63 -30.32 50.20
N HIS A 1083 45.94 -30.60 50.21
CA HIS A 1083 46.54 -31.71 50.94
C HIS A 1083 47.50 -31.20 52.01
N ASP A 1084 47.52 -31.88 53.15
CA ASP A 1084 48.55 -31.71 54.16
C ASP A 1084 49.82 -32.45 53.74
N PRO A 1085 50.97 -31.77 53.53
CA PRO A 1085 52.19 -32.42 53.07
C PRO A 1085 52.85 -33.35 54.10
N TYR A 1086 52.47 -33.26 55.39
CA TYR A 1086 53.04 -34.07 56.46
C TYR A 1086 52.25 -35.37 56.69
N SER A 1087 50.92 -35.26 56.74
CA SER A 1087 50.05 -36.42 56.94
C SER A 1087 49.55 -37.04 55.65
N TRP A 1088 49.80 -36.41 54.50
CA TRP A 1088 49.18 -36.70 53.20
C TRP A 1088 47.64 -36.71 53.22
N GLY A 1089 47.03 -36.22 54.29
CA GLY A 1089 45.59 -36.18 54.47
C GLY A 1089 44.94 -35.09 53.62
N LEU A 1090 43.77 -35.41 53.06
CA LEU A 1090 42.94 -34.43 52.36
C LEU A 1090 42.37 -33.39 53.35
N ARG A 1091 42.64 -32.11 53.10
CA ARG A 1091 42.14 -30.98 53.90
C ARG A 1091 40.85 -30.41 53.32
N SER A 1092 40.79 -30.26 52.01
CA SER A 1092 39.56 -29.88 51.31
C SER A 1092 39.57 -30.38 49.87
N THR A 1093 38.41 -30.69 49.33
CA THR A 1093 38.19 -30.96 47.92
C THR A 1093 36.91 -30.26 47.46
N ALA A 1094 36.96 -29.67 46.29
CA ALA A 1094 35.81 -29.10 45.61
C ALA A 1094 35.87 -29.51 44.15
N VAL A 1095 34.77 -30.05 43.63
CA VAL A 1095 34.63 -30.43 42.23
C VAL A 1095 33.35 -29.79 41.72
N THR A 1096 33.46 -29.00 40.66
CA THR A 1096 32.32 -28.47 39.92
C THR A 1096 32.39 -29.01 38.50
N THR A 1097 31.33 -29.69 38.09
CA THR A 1097 31.16 -30.25 36.75
C THR A 1097 29.95 -29.59 36.11
N ARG A 1098 30.14 -28.95 34.95
CA ARG A 1098 29.06 -28.39 34.15
C ARG A 1098 28.99 -29.10 32.81
N VAL A 1099 27.79 -29.49 32.41
CA VAL A 1099 27.51 -30.18 31.16
C VAL A 1099 26.40 -29.43 30.44
N GLY A 1100 26.71 -28.85 29.28
CA GLY A 1100 25.76 -28.08 28.48
C GLY A 1100 25.58 -28.67 27.09
N ILE A 1101 24.45 -29.35 26.84
CA ILE A 1101 24.14 -29.99 25.55
C ILE A 1101 22.95 -29.29 24.93
N SER A 1102 22.98 -29.06 23.62
CA SER A 1102 21.84 -28.48 22.89
C SER A 1102 21.75 -29.01 21.47
N THR A 1103 20.59 -28.86 20.85
CA THR A 1103 20.41 -29.13 19.41
C THR A 1103 21.38 -28.30 18.58
N GLY A 1104 21.58 -27.02 18.91
CA GLY A 1104 22.55 -26.16 18.23
C GLY A 1104 24.00 -26.67 18.32
N LEU A 1105 24.42 -27.20 19.49
CA LEU A 1105 25.72 -27.84 19.63
C LEU A 1105 25.81 -29.12 18.79
N LEU A 1106 24.79 -29.97 18.79
CA LEU A 1106 24.75 -31.22 18.02
C LEU A 1106 24.72 -30.95 16.50
N ARG A 1107 23.96 -29.95 16.04
CA ARG A 1107 23.96 -29.49 14.64
C ARG A 1107 25.35 -28.99 14.21
N ARG A 1108 26.03 -28.19 15.05
CA ARG A 1108 27.41 -27.74 14.81
C ARG A 1108 28.42 -28.89 14.78
N ALA A 1109 28.24 -29.91 15.63
CA ALA A 1109 29.07 -31.11 15.64
C ALA A 1109 28.83 -31.99 14.39
N ALA A 1110 27.57 -32.10 13.95
CA ALA A 1110 27.19 -32.84 12.74
C ALA A 1110 27.63 -32.14 11.45
N SER A 1111 27.56 -30.81 11.39
CA SER A 1111 28.03 -30.03 10.23
C SER A 1111 29.56 -30.01 10.14
N ALA A 1112 30.27 -29.98 11.27
CA ALA A 1112 31.72 -30.14 11.31
C ALA A 1112 32.19 -31.52 10.81
N GLY A 1113 31.33 -32.55 10.87
CA GLY A 1113 31.59 -33.88 10.32
C GLY A 1113 31.27 -34.02 8.82
N ARG A 1114 30.60 -33.05 8.19
CA ARG A 1114 30.15 -33.11 6.78
C ARG A 1114 30.96 -32.26 5.81
N SER A 1115 31.82 -31.36 6.27
CA SER A 1115 32.62 -30.49 5.40
C SER A 1115 33.93 -31.16 4.96
N THR A 1116 33.85 -32.21 4.14
CA THR A 1116 34.96 -32.67 3.27
C THR A 1116 34.72 -32.32 1.79
N ALA A 1117 33.78 -31.44 1.47
CA ALA A 1117 33.65 -30.88 0.13
C ALA A 1117 33.11 -29.44 0.17
N GLY A 1118 33.96 -28.48 -0.24
CA GLY A 1118 33.57 -27.21 -0.86
C GLY A 1118 33.10 -26.05 0.04
N GLY A 1119 33.79 -24.90 -0.06
CA GLY A 1119 33.18 -23.56 0.06
C GLY A 1119 33.17 -22.90 1.44
N ALA A 1120 33.76 -21.70 1.52
CA ALA A 1120 33.96 -20.90 2.72
C ALA A 1120 32.68 -20.16 3.20
N VAL A 1121 32.45 -20.10 4.52
CA VAL A 1121 31.67 -19.03 5.19
C VAL A 1121 32.25 -18.77 6.59
N GLY A 1122 32.51 -17.50 6.91
CA GLY A 1122 33.09 -17.03 8.18
C GLY A 1122 32.12 -17.03 9.38
N PRO A 1123 32.60 -16.76 10.60
CA PRO A 1123 31.75 -16.76 11.80
C PRO A 1123 31.05 -15.40 11.97
N SER A 1124 29.73 -15.36 11.88
CA SER A 1124 28.93 -14.22 12.35
C SER A 1124 28.42 -14.47 13.77
N GLY A 1125 28.48 -13.41 14.57
CA GLY A 1125 28.03 -13.36 15.95
C GLY A 1125 26.52 -13.45 16.10
N GLY A 1126 26.08 -13.82 17.30
CA GLY A 1126 24.68 -14.04 17.62
C GLY A 1126 23.88 -12.76 17.84
N GLY A 1127 22.64 -12.82 17.37
CA GLY A 1127 21.46 -12.14 17.91
C GLY A 1127 20.26 -13.06 17.64
N PRO A 1128 19.34 -13.29 18.60
CA PRO A 1128 18.16 -14.11 18.37
C PRO A 1128 16.98 -13.22 17.96
N ASP A 1129 16.82 -12.94 16.67
CA ASP A 1129 15.61 -12.27 16.16
C ASP A 1129 15.20 -12.86 14.81
N GLY A 1130 13.88 -13.06 14.64
CA GLY A 1130 13.22 -13.26 13.36
C GLY A 1130 12.91 -14.70 12.96
N ALA A 1131 11.67 -15.12 13.22
CA ALA A 1131 11.03 -16.23 12.54
C ALA A 1131 10.64 -15.82 11.11
N GLY A 1132 10.73 -16.76 10.16
CA GLY A 1132 10.20 -16.63 8.81
C GLY A 1132 11.23 -16.95 7.71
N ALA A 1133 11.34 -18.23 7.33
CA ALA A 1133 11.77 -18.64 5.99
C ALA A 1133 11.44 -20.11 5.75
N ASP A 1134 10.54 -20.31 4.79
CA ASP A 1134 10.06 -21.51 4.13
C ASP A 1134 10.87 -22.82 4.28
N SER A 1135 10.16 -23.85 4.75
CA SER A 1135 10.53 -25.25 4.61
C SER A 1135 10.26 -25.72 3.17
N SER A 1136 11.15 -25.41 2.23
CA SER A 1136 11.20 -26.14 0.96
C SER A 1136 12.26 -27.24 1.03
N ALA A 1137 11.80 -28.46 0.80
CA ALA A 1137 12.53 -29.71 0.79
C ALA A 1137 13.91 -29.64 0.10
N ALA A 1138 14.98 -29.83 0.89
CA ALA A 1138 16.25 -30.31 0.36
C ALA A 1138 16.28 -31.83 0.46
N LYS A 1139 16.26 -32.50 -0.70
CA LYS A 1139 16.32 -33.95 -0.89
C LYS A 1139 17.37 -34.61 0.00
N ASP A 1140 16.95 -35.70 0.63
CA ASP A 1140 17.81 -36.71 1.24
C ASP A 1140 18.77 -37.29 0.19
N ASP A 1141 20.06 -36.98 0.31
CA ASP A 1141 21.10 -37.89 -0.16
C ASP A 1141 21.61 -38.71 1.02
N ALA A 1142 21.15 -39.95 1.04
CA ALA A 1142 21.62 -41.01 1.91
C ALA A 1142 23.02 -41.46 1.46
N GLY A 1143 24.02 -41.29 2.33
CA GLY A 1143 25.36 -41.82 2.08
C GLY A 1143 26.41 -41.29 3.04
N GLY A 1144 26.41 -41.77 4.29
CA GLY A 1144 27.56 -41.59 5.21
C GLY A 1144 27.42 -40.47 6.24
N GLY A 1145 26.43 -40.55 7.13
CA GLY A 1145 26.35 -39.67 8.30
C GLY A 1145 26.93 -40.35 9.55
N GLY A 1146 28.05 -39.87 10.08
CA GLY A 1146 28.62 -40.36 11.35
C GLY A 1146 27.64 -40.25 12.53
N ALA A 1147 27.92 -40.94 13.64
CA ALA A 1147 27.03 -41.05 14.80
C ALA A 1147 26.45 -39.70 15.30
N PHE A 1148 27.21 -38.61 15.18
CA PHE A 1148 26.75 -37.26 15.53
C PHE A 1148 25.70 -36.68 14.58
N ALA A 1149 25.71 -37.04 13.29
CA ALA A 1149 24.67 -36.63 12.34
C ALA A 1149 23.35 -37.38 12.58
N ALA A 1150 23.42 -38.67 12.94
CA ALA A 1150 22.27 -39.46 13.34
C ALA A 1150 21.67 -38.94 14.67
N LEU A 1151 22.52 -38.66 15.67
CA LEU A 1151 22.11 -38.03 16.92
C LEU A 1151 21.55 -36.63 16.72
N ALA A 1152 22.10 -35.82 15.81
CA ALA A 1152 21.56 -34.50 15.48
C ALA A 1152 20.21 -34.59 14.79
N LYS A 1153 20.01 -35.54 13.85
CA LYS A 1153 18.73 -35.77 13.16
C LYS A 1153 17.64 -36.25 14.13
N LEU A 1154 17.99 -37.17 15.04
CA LEU A 1154 17.09 -37.63 16.12
C LEU A 1154 16.82 -36.53 17.14
N ALA A 1155 17.84 -35.73 17.50
CA ALA A 1155 17.68 -34.62 18.42
C ALA A 1155 16.82 -33.49 17.83
N SER A 1156 16.86 -33.27 16.51
CA SER A 1156 16.02 -32.29 15.83
C SER A 1156 14.58 -32.75 15.59
N SER A 1157 14.31 -34.06 15.58
CA SER A 1157 12.95 -34.58 15.32
C SER A 1157 11.96 -34.33 16.47
N ILE A 1158 12.48 -33.95 17.64
CA ILE A 1158 11.67 -33.56 18.81
C ILE A 1158 11.60 -32.04 18.99
N GLY A 1159 12.11 -31.24 18.05
CA GLY A 1159 12.21 -29.78 18.20
C GLY A 1159 13.53 -29.33 18.86
N ASP A 1160 13.70 -28.03 19.03
CA ASP A 1160 14.93 -27.48 19.61
C ASP A 1160 14.96 -27.63 21.13
N TRP A 1161 16.12 -27.99 21.68
CA TRP A 1161 16.27 -28.19 23.12
C TRP A 1161 17.67 -27.84 23.61
N SER A 1162 17.75 -27.51 24.89
CA SER A 1162 18.99 -27.34 25.63
C SER A 1162 18.87 -27.96 27.02
N LEU A 1163 19.92 -28.62 27.46
CA LEU A 1163 20.10 -29.17 28.79
C LEU A 1163 21.41 -28.60 29.36
N ASP A 1164 21.32 -27.89 30.48
CA ASP A 1164 22.46 -27.48 31.29
C ASP A 1164 22.37 -28.16 32.65
N ALA A 1165 23.40 -28.92 33.01
CA ALA A 1165 23.49 -29.60 34.29
C ALA A 1165 24.79 -29.18 34.99
N SER A 1166 24.67 -28.73 36.23
CA SER A 1166 25.79 -28.31 37.08
C SER A 1166 25.77 -29.11 38.37
N HIS A 1167 26.80 -29.94 38.57
CA HIS A 1167 27.03 -30.66 39.82
C HIS A 1167 28.18 -30.01 40.58
N THR A 1168 27.95 -29.68 41.85
CA THR A 1168 28.99 -29.15 42.75
C THR A 1168 29.10 -30.01 43.98
N TYR A 1169 30.28 -30.59 44.18
CA TYR A 1169 30.67 -31.30 45.40
C TYR A 1169 31.71 -30.49 46.15
N ARG A 1170 31.54 -30.30 47.46
CA ARG A 1170 32.56 -29.70 48.33
C ARG A 1170 32.66 -30.47 49.63
N LYS A 1171 33.88 -30.72 50.09
CA LYS A 1171 34.17 -31.33 51.38
C LYS A 1171 35.39 -30.65 51.99
N THR A 1172 35.24 -30.16 53.21
CA THR A 1172 36.34 -29.61 54.01
C THR A 1172 36.50 -30.45 55.27
N ARG A 1173 37.73 -30.67 55.73
CA ARG A 1173 38.01 -31.45 56.94
C ARG A 1173 37.29 -30.83 58.14
N GLY A 1174 36.48 -31.64 58.82
CA GLY A 1174 35.68 -31.20 59.98
C GLY A 1174 34.30 -30.65 59.63
N ALA A 1175 33.97 -30.48 58.35
CA ALA A 1175 32.63 -30.11 57.89
C ALA A 1175 31.96 -31.28 57.16
N GLU A 1176 30.62 -31.32 57.18
CA GLU A 1176 29.86 -32.24 56.35
C GLU A 1176 30.06 -31.92 54.85
N PRO A 1177 30.10 -32.94 53.97
CA PRO A 1177 30.19 -32.69 52.54
C PRO A 1177 28.89 -32.06 52.04
N SER A 1178 28.98 -31.06 51.16
CA SER A 1178 27.82 -30.50 50.44
C SER A 1178 27.83 -31.00 49.00
N THR A 1179 26.69 -31.43 48.48
CA THR A 1179 26.55 -31.82 47.07
C THR A 1179 25.24 -31.31 46.49
N SER A 1180 25.34 -30.42 45.49
CA SER A 1180 24.19 -29.86 44.80
C SER A 1180 24.20 -30.22 43.32
N LEU A 1181 23.00 -30.46 42.77
CA LEU A 1181 22.77 -30.70 41.35
C LEU A 1181 21.72 -29.72 40.85
N ASP A 1182 22.13 -28.85 39.94
CA ASP A 1182 21.26 -27.92 39.24
C ASP A 1182 21.05 -28.44 37.82
N ILE A 1183 19.80 -28.57 37.38
CA ILE A 1183 19.45 -28.97 36.02
C ILE A 1183 18.49 -27.92 35.45
N ARG A 1184 18.81 -27.43 34.25
CA ARG A 1184 17.97 -26.52 33.48
C ARG A 1184 17.75 -27.10 32.10
N THR A 1185 16.50 -27.25 31.72
CA THR A 1185 16.10 -27.79 30.44
C THR A 1185 15.16 -26.81 29.77
N ARG A 1186 15.40 -26.53 28.51
CA ARG A 1186 14.45 -25.84 27.63
C ARG A 1186 14.17 -26.74 26.45
N TRP A 1187 12.90 -26.85 26.09
CA TRP A 1187 12.43 -27.67 25.00
C TRP A 1187 11.32 -26.93 24.25
N ASP A 1188 11.58 -26.68 22.97
CA ASP A 1188 10.70 -25.99 22.04
C ASP A 1188 10.25 -27.03 20.98
N PRO A 1189 9.22 -27.85 21.26
CA PRO A 1189 8.80 -28.95 20.38
C PRO A 1189 8.22 -28.47 19.04
N SER A 1190 7.82 -27.20 18.95
CA SER A 1190 7.35 -26.51 17.74
C SER A 1190 7.49 -25.00 17.94
N GLU A 1191 7.27 -24.20 16.90
CA GLU A 1191 7.32 -22.72 17.00
C GLU A 1191 6.23 -22.13 17.92
N LEU A 1192 5.19 -22.91 18.24
CA LEU A 1192 4.05 -22.50 19.07
C LEU A 1192 4.21 -22.87 20.55
N TRP A 1193 5.16 -23.73 20.90
CA TRP A 1193 5.30 -24.28 22.24
C TRP A 1193 6.72 -24.06 22.77
N SER A 1194 6.80 -23.65 24.02
CA SER A 1194 8.06 -23.56 24.74
C SER A 1194 7.90 -24.09 26.16
N ILE A 1195 8.71 -25.06 26.52
CA ILE A 1195 8.65 -25.75 27.81
C ILE A 1195 10.01 -25.58 28.48
N SER A 1196 10.02 -25.03 29.68
CA SER A 1196 11.23 -24.88 30.50
C SER A 1196 11.04 -25.61 31.82
N PHE A 1197 12.07 -26.34 32.23
CA PHE A 1197 12.12 -27.11 33.46
C PHE A 1197 13.44 -26.85 34.17
N ASP A 1198 13.37 -26.29 35.36
CA ASP A 1198 14.53 -26.04 36.22
C ASP A 1198 14.35 -26.82 37.52
N THR A 1199 15.41 -27.46 38.01
CA THR A 1199 15.39 -28.11 39.32
C THR A 1199 16.74 -28.04 40.01
N GLN A 1200 16.70 -27.91 41.32
CA GLN A 1200 17.86 -27.88 42.19
C GLN A 1200 17.72 -28.92 43.29
N TYR A 1201 18.60 -29.91 43.29
CA TYR A 1201 18.63 -31.02 44.23
C TYR A 1201 19.84 -30.93 45.15
N ASP A 1202 19.63 -31.13 46.45
CA ASP A 1202 20.70 -31.50 47.37
C ASP A 1202 20.83 -33.03 47.35
N LEU A 1203 21.89 -33.52 46.69
CA LEU A 1203 22.10 -34.96 46.50
C LEU A 1203 22.48 -35.70 47.80
N ARG A 1204 22.78 -34.98 48.88
CA ARG A 1204 23.14 -35.58 50.17
C ARG A 1204 21.89 -35.85 50.99
N THR A 1205 21.01 -34.86 51.09
CA THR A 1205 19.73 -35.00 51.80
C THR A 1205 18.70 -35.75 50.97
N GLY A 1206 18.85 -35.73 49.64
CA GLY A 1206 17.86 -36.26 48.71
C GLY A 1206 16.70 -35.29 48.45
N ASP A 1207 16.76 -34.07 49.01
CA ASP A 1207 15.69 -33.09 48.93
C ASP A 1207 15.77 -32.27 47.65
N ASN A 1208 14.59 -32.03 47.05
CA ASN A 1208 14.44 -31.03 46.00
C ASN A 1208 14.30 -29.65 46.66
N THR A 1209 15.34 -28.82 46.56
CA THR A 1209 15.38 -27.49 47.15
C THR A 1209 14.60 -26.45 46.34
N GLY A 1210 14.40 -26.69 45.04
CA GLY A 1210 13.63 -25.83 44.18
C GLY A 1210 13.33 -26.45 42.82
N GLN A 1211 12.12 -26.23 42.30
CA GLN A 1211 11.69 -26.70 41.00
C GLN A 1211 10.82 -25.65 40.31
N ARG A 1212 11.04 -25.43 39.01
CA ARG A 1212 10.19 -24.57 38.17
C ARG A 1212 9.81 -25.30 36.90
N TRP A 1213 8.53 -25.27 36.59
CA TRP A 1213 7.98 -25.60 35.28
C TRP A 1213 7.39 -24.34 34.68
N SER A 1214 7.77 -24.03 33.45
CA SER A 1214 7.11 -22.97 32.67
C SER A 1214 6.74 -23.55 31.31
N VAL A 1215 5.46 -23.46 30.97
CA VAL A 1215 4.92 -23.93 29.70
C VAL A 1215 4.27 -22.73 29.04
N HIS A 1216 4.82 -22.32 27.92
CA HIS A 1216 4.34 -21.21 27.13
C HIS A 1216 3.79 -21.75 25.81
N ARG A 1217 2.59 -21.29 25.45
CA ARG A 1217 1.92 -21.64 24.20
C ARG A 1217 1.41 -20.38 23.51
N LYS A 1218 1.82 -20.20 22.27
CA LYS A 1218 1.22 -19.22 21.36
C LYS A 1218 -0.02 -19.82 20.71
N ILE A 1219 -1.14 -19.10 20.79
CA ILE A 1219 -2.43 -19.54 20.28
C ILE A 1219 -2.98 -18.43 19.38
N HIS A 1220 -2.45 -18.28 18.17
CA HIS A 1220 -2.93 -17.28 17.22
C HIS A 1220 -2.84 -15.82 17.74
N CYS A 1221 -3.89 -15.28 18.38
CA CYS A 1221 -3.98 -13.89 18.87
C CYS A 1221 -3.76 -13.71 20.40
N TRP A 1222 -3.45 -14.80 21.11
CA TRP A 1222 -3.20 -14.83 22.55
C TRP A 1222 -2.05 -15.78 22.86
N GLU A 1223 -1.30 -15.47 23.91
CA GLU A 1223 -0.32 -16.37 24.50
C GLU A 1223 -0.79 -16.78 25.89
N LEU A 1224 -0.64 -18.07 26.16
CA LEU A 1224 -0.92 -18.67 27.46
C LEU A 1224 0.40 -19.13 28.05
N SER A 1225 0.72 -18.68 29.25
CA SER A 1225 1.80 -19.28 30.04
C SER A 1225 1.27 -19.89 31.32
N PHE A 1226 1.67 -21.13 31.57
CA PHE A 1226 1.49 -21.82 32.83
C PHE A 1226 2.83 -21.91 33.53
N ASP A 1227 2.89 -21.42 34.77
CA ASP A 1227 4.07 -21.53 35.60
C ASP A 1227 3.70 -22.28 36.89
N ARG A 1228 4.51 -23.28 37.23
CA ARG A 1228 4.48 -23.96 38.53
C ARG A 1228 5.85 -23.80 39.18
N ARG A 1229 5.87 -23.30 40.41
CA ARG A 1229 7.09 -23.15 41.20
C ARG A 1229 6.96 -23.91 42.52
N LEU A 1230 8.05 -24.56 42.92
CA LEU A 1230 8.24 -25.21 44.20
C LEU A 1230 9.54 -24.64 44.79
N LEU A 1231 9.49 -24.12 46.01
CA LEU A 1231 10.68 -23.61 46.70
C LEU A 1231 10.65 -24.11 48.15
N GLY A 1232 11.57 -25.04 48.47
CA GLY A 1232 11.47 -25.81 49.71
C GLY A 1232 10.19 -26.66 49.72
N ARG A 1233 9.28 -26.39 50.67
CA ARG A 1233 8.01 -27.13 50.82
C ARG A 1233 6.80 -26.40 50.23
N GLU A 1234 6.97 -25.13 49.85
CA GLU A 1234 5.89 -24.29 49.33
C GLU A 1234 5.76 -24.40 47.83
N TRP A 1235 4.53 -24.39 47.34
CA TRP A 1235 4.22 -24.48 45.92
C TRP A 1235 3.22 -23.42 45.48
N GLN A 1236 3.40 -22.98 44.24
CA GLN A 1236 2.46 -22.11 43.54
C GLN A 1236 2.29 -22.57 42.10
N TYR A 1237 1.10 -22.36 41.55
CA TYR A 1237 0.89 -22.41 40.12
C TYR A 1237 0.01 -21.24 39.67
N TYR A 1238 0.28 -20.71 38.49
CA TYR A 1238 -0.54 -19.67 37.89
C TYR A 1238 -0.58 -19.79 36.39
N PHE A 1239 -1.67 -19.26 35.84
CA PHE A 1239 -1.84 -19.00 34.43
C PHE A 1239 -1.72 -17.50 34.21
N ARG A 1240 -0.98 -17.14 33.17
CA ARG A 1240 -0.94 -15.78 32.64
C ARG A 1240 -1.42 -15.86 31.20
N ILE A 1241 -2.30 -14.94 30.84
CA ILE A 1241 -2.85 -14.82 29.50
C ILE A 1241 -2.38 -13.45 29.01
N ASN A 1242 -1.79 -13.37 27.83
CA ASN A 1242 -1.49 -12.07 27.20
C ASN A 1242 -2.05 -12.08 25.76
N ILE A 1243 -2.35 -10.90 25.21
CA ILE A 1243 -2.71 -10.75 23.79
C ILE A 1243 -1.43 -10.43 23.01
N THR A 1244 -1.12 -11.20 21.96
CA THR A 1244 0.16 -11.15 21.25
C THR A 1244 0.33 -9.91 20.35
N ASP A 1245 -0.77 -9.37 19.83
CA ASP A 1245 -0.75 -8.41 18.71
C ASP A 1245 -1.26 -7.01 19.08
N LEU A 1246 -1.55 -6.74 20.36
CA LEU A 1246 -1.81 -5.38 20.80
C LEU A 1246 -0.48 -4.64 21.04
N PRO A 1247 -0.25 -3.49 20.39
CA PRO A 1247 1.01 -2.73 20.50
C PRO A 1247 1.36 -2.32 21.94
N ASP A 1248 0.35 -2.14 22.79
CA ASP A 1248 0.47 -1.68 24.18
C ASP A 1248 1.04 -2.74 25.16
N LEU A 1249 1.03 -4.03 24.80
CA LEU A 1249 1.41 -5.12 25.72
C LEU A 1249 2.78 -5.75 25.45
N LYS A 1250 3.49 -5.35 24.39
CA LYS A 1250 4.87 -5.79 24.08
C LYS A 1250 5.94 -5.14 24.98
N ALA A 1251 5.61 -4.83 26.23
CA ALA A 1251 6.55 -4.29 27.21
C ALA A 1251 7.40 -5.37 27.94
N GLU A 1252 7.23 -6.67 27.64
CA GLU A 1252 8.02 -7.74 28.30
C GLU A 1252 9.27 -8.23 27.52
N ARG A 1253 9.52 -7.78 26.28
CA ARG A 1253 10.64 -8.32 25.46
C ARG A 1253 11.94 -7.51 25.44
N ALA A 1254 12.09 -6.53 26.33
CA ALA A 1254 13.34 -5.79 26.50
C ALA A 1254 13.91 -5.94 27.92
N HIS A 1255 13.96 -7.16 28.44
CA HIS A 1255 14.74 -7.49 29.63
C HIS A 1255 15.78 -8.56 29.33
N GLY A 1256 16.69 -8.22 28.44
CA GLY A 1256 18.11 -8.54 28.66
C GLY A 1256 18.63 -7.69 29.83
N LEU A 1257 18.11 -7.93 31.04
CA LEU A 1257 18.79 -7.49 32.25
C LEU A 1257 20.06 -8.34 32.29
N THR A 1258 21.18 -7.70 31.95
CA THR A 1258 22.46 -8.03 32.55
C THR A 1258 22.18 -8.33 34.02
N GLY A 1259 22.35 -9.60 34.39
CA GLY A 1259 22.04 -10.04 35.73
C GLY A 1259 22.70 -9.08 36.71
N SER A 1260 21.90 -8.42 37.54
CA SER A 1260 22.39 -7.96 38.83
C SER A 1260 22.85 -9.22 39.55
N THR A 1261 24.15 -9.48 39.46
CA THR A 1261 24.83 -10.49 40.25
C THR A 1261 24.53 -10.16 41.71
N SER A 1262 23.56 -10.84 42.31
CA SER A 1262 23.59 -11.06 43.75
C SER A 1262 24.93 -11.75 44.02
N SER A 1263 25.82 -11.03 44.69
CA SER A 1263 27.16 -11.47 45.02
C SER A 1263 27.12 -12.70 45.93
N LEU A 1264 27.05 -13.89 45.32
CA LEU A 1264 27.63 -15.10 45.89
C LEU A 1264 28.95 -15.32 45.14
N GLY A 1265 30.04 -15.19 45.89
CA GLY A 1265 31.37 -14.96 45.37
C GLY A 1265 31.95 -16.02 44.42
N SER A 1266 32.82 -15.50 43.57
CA SER A 1266 33.97 -16.14 42.89
C SER A 1266 33.69 -17.11 41.73
N GLY A 1267 34.21 -16.72 40.56
CA GLY A 1267 34.34 -17.54 39.36
C GLY A 1267 34.39 -16.68 38.10
N GLY A 1268 35.46 -15.92 37.92
CA GLY A 1268 35.62 -14.99 36.79
C GLY A 1268 35.53 -15.70 35.43
N PHE A 1269 34.64 -15.19 34.57
CA PHE A 1269 34.66 -15.46 33.14
C PHE A 1269 35.46 -14.34 32.46
N LEU A 1270 36.54 -14.73 31.77
CA LEU A 1270 37.26 -13.85 30.86
C LEU A 1270 36.40 -13.63 29.60
N PRO A 1271 36.25 -12.37 29.11
CA PRO A 1271 35.68 -12.13 27.80
C PRO A 1271 36.67 -12.63 26.75
N LEU A 1272 36.25 -13.60 25.94
CA LEU A 1272 36.95 -13.96 24.71
C LEU A 1272 36.44 -13.02 23.60
N ASN A 1273 37.32 -12.11 23.16
CA ASN A 1273 37.20 -11.37 21.90
C ASN A 1273 37.13 -12.32 20.70
#